data_AF-A0AAW0E1V3-F1
#
_entry.id   AF-A0AAW0E1V3-F1
#
_cell.length_a   1.000
_cell.length_b   1.000
_cell.length_c   1.000
_cell.angle_alpha   90.00
_cell.angle_beta   90.00
_cell.angle_gamma   90.00
#
_symmetry.space_group_name_H-M   'P 1'
#
loop_
_entity.id
_entity.type
_entity.pdbx_description
1 polymer ?
#
loop_
_entity_poly.entity_id
_entity_poly.type
_entity_poly.pdbx_seq_one_letter_code
_entity_poly.pdbx_strand_id
1 'polypeptide(L)'
;MSRSGNKKPVGFATHIAAGGIAGACEALACQPLDTIKVRMQLSRSGRAPGTKARGFLATGAMIVRRETPLALYKGLGAVLSGIVPKMAIRFASFETYKGWLADKSTGKTSTVGIFVAGLGAGTTEAVAVVTPMEVVKIRLQAQMHSLADPLESPRYRNAGHAVYTIVREEGVGTLYRGVSLTALRQATNQGANFTAYQEIKKFAHRMQPGLEELPSYQHMIIGLISGAMGPFSNAPIDTIKTRLQKSPATPGASAFERIAAIARAMWREEGFASFYKGITPRVLRVAPGQAIVFAVYERVSGIIERIQPRIREDDGYSETARKPDEQRSWKTASRKEEDSMRIITCDAVTVIQRSRVLSCLCFALYASSTMASWVPQQQGLQEVLQTLHESTDMNTSVQRAITQKLNNFTRAPEYIAYLAYILTAMPQEEDRIRTIAGYLLKNNARLILTAAPEVGAYVKAAVLQAFADESIMIRNAAGQDIVAFLGQLEPRNWPECLQQLMNTLDSPDLDRQEAAFNVLEKACEDYPRKMDVEINGTRPLDFMIPKFLMLAEHPSAKMRSHAVACLSYFVPVGAQSLFVHIDNFIATLFKLASDEDPSVRRHVCQALVLLLAARPEKLMPEMANNVALEACEFWLTFAEDADLAMHLHPLLGKVAPVLLDCMIYGEDDLLWLEGDAEDAAVPDKDTDIKPRHYGGGKSHGLERDANGNPTAPKTRVGAYGEETIDSDEEDDYDLDDEDFADEMSTEWNLRKCAAAALDVLAVRFGGDLLNVLLGPLKDKLWSQDWLQRESGILALGAMAEGCIEAIEPHLPTLVPYLINTLSDPKPLVRSITCWTLGRYASWTTQPISEEHKNQYFVPTMEGLLRMVLDNNKRVQEAGCSAFATLEEDAGLELAPYLEPVLQNLVVAFDKYQHKNMLILYDAVGTLADAVGRALQDPRYVDILMPPLTDRWSRLKDDDEDLIPLLECLASVTIAIGPSFLPYAPPVFERCCNLIHQSLIKYQAYQQNPEMEEPDKSFLVVALDLLSGLTQGLGMGLQPLINASNPNLLQLLTVCLKHPQAPVRQSAYALVGDMAMGCFVLLRPHMPGIMAELVLQLDPEPRYDFISASNNAAWSVGEVALRYGRDDAEFKQWVQPLIERLIPILLHPKAPRSLHENAAVSIGRIGLTHPAVVAPHLPEFAQAWCQALYEIRDNEEKDSAFRGFCTLVQANPPGIAKSLLWFCNSIVRWNQPSPELNEMFQTLLQGFKQHDPAAWQAQVSLFPQPIQERLATRYGV
;
A
#
# COMPACT_ATOMS: atom_id res chain seq x y z
N MET A 1 -64.54 -15.53 -11.83
CA MET A 1 -65.66 -15.45 -10.86
C MET A 1 -66.58 -16.68 -10.99
N SER A 2 -66.05 -17.89 -11.22
CA SER A 2 -66.76 -19.17 -11.01
C SER A 2 -65.75 -20.31 -11.05
N ARG A 3 -65.58 -21.02 -9.93
CA ARG A 3 -65.14 -22.41 -9.87
C ARG A 3 -65.99 -23.04 -8.78
N SER A 4 -66.90 -23.91 -9.20
CA SER A 4 -67.57 -24.85 -8.31
C SER A 4 -66.58 -25.99 -8.00
N GLY A 5 -66.68 -26.59 -6.80
CA GLY A 5 -66.00 -27.85 -6.47
C GLY A 5 -64.57 -27.75 -5.91
N ASN A 6 -64.45 -28.02 -4.60
CA ASN A 6 -63.38 -28.80 -3.94
C ASN A 6 -61.98 -28.92 -4.60
N LYS A 7 -61.25 -27.81 -4.81
CA LYS A 7 -59.78 -27.83 -4.74
C LYS A 7 -59.34 -27.23 -3.40
N LYS A 8 -58.58 -27.98 -2.60
CA LYS A 8 -57.94 -27.47 -1.36
C LYS A 8 -56.97 -26.33 -1.74
N PRO A 9 -56.76 -25.32 -0.86
CA PRO A 9 -55.76 -24.29 -1.12
C PRO A 9 -54.37 -24.92 -1.29
N VAL A 10 -53.61 -24.40 -2.25
CA VAL A 10 -52.27 -24.89 -2.58
C VAL A 10 -51.36 -24.74 -1.37
N GLY A 11 -50.58 -25.79 -1.07
CA GLY A 11 -49.71 -25.81 0.10
C GLY A 11 -48.61 -24.76 0.02
N PHE A 12 -48.29 -24.11 1.15
CA PHE A 12 -47.18 -23.14 1.26
C PHE A 12 -45.84 -23.70 0.73
N ALA A 13 -45.56 -24.99 0.98
CA ALA A 13 -44.38 -25.68 0.43
C ALA A 13 -44.40 -25.76 -1.11
N THR A 14 -45.56 -25.97 -1.73
CA THR A 14 -45.74 -25.97 -3.19
C THR A 14 -45.47 -24.59 -3.78
N HIS A 15 -45.92 -23.52 -3.12
CA HIS A 15 -45.62 -22.14 -3.51
C HIS A 15 -44.12 -21.82 -3.45
N ILE A 16 -43.41 -22.30 -2.42
CA ILE A 16 -41.95 -22.14 -2.30
C ILE A 16 -41.22 -22.92 -3.40
N ALA A 17 -41.54 -24.20 -3.59
CA ALA A 17 -40.85 -25.05 -4.57
C ALA A 17 -41.09 -24.57 -6.00
N ALA A 18 -42.35 -24.31 -6.39
CA ALA A 18 -42.68 -23.81 -7.72
C ALA A 18 -42.16 -22.39 -7.96
N GLY A 19 -42.26 -21.50 -6.96
CA GLY A 19 -41.73 -20.13 -7.04
C GLY A 19 -40.21 -20.07 -7.12
N GLY A 20 -39.51 -20.93 -6.37
CA GLY A 20 -38.05 -21.05 -6.38
C GLY A 20 -37.52 -21.57 -7.72
N ILE A 21 -38.10 -22.65 -8.24
CA ILE A 21 -37.72 -23.22 -9.55
C ILE A 21 -38.02 -22.22 -10.69
N ALA A 22 -39.18 -21.55 -10.65
CA ALA A 22 -39.53 -20.51 -11.61
C ALA A 22 -38.56 -19.31 -11.56
N GLY A 23 -38.15 -18.90 -10.36
CA GLY A 23 -37.13 -17.86 -10.16
C GLY A 23 -35.75 -18.26 -10.68
N ALA A 24 -35.29 -19.48 -10.41
CA ALA A 24 -34.03 -20.00 -10.93
C ALA A 24 -34.01 -20.02 -12.48
N CYS A 25 -35.12 -20.42 -13.10
CA CYS A 25 -35.27 -20.37 -14.56
C CYS A 25 -35.28 -18.94 -15.11
N GLU A 26 -35.88 -17.96 -14.42
CA GLU A 26 -35.78 -16.53 -14.77
C GLU A 26 -34.32 -16.07 -14.77
N ALA A 27 -33.59 -16.35 -13.69
CA ALA A 27 -32.20 -15.95 -13.54
C ALA A 27 -31.32 -16.53 -14.66
N LEU A 28 -31.43 -17.84 -14.92
CA LEU A 28 -30.67 -18.51 -15.98
C LEU A 28 -30.97 -17.98 -17.39
N ALA A 29 -32.21 -17.56 -17.67
CA ALA A 29 -32.58 -17.00 -18.97
C ALA A 29 -32.24 -15.50 -19.11
N CYS A 30 -32.34 -14.72 -18.03
CA CYS A 30 -32.25 -13.26 -18.08
C CYS A 30 -30.90 -12.68 -17.62
N GLN A 31 -30.02 -13.47 -16.98
CA GLN A 31 -28.71 -12.99 -16.51
C GLN A 31 -27.87 -12.31 -17.61
N PRO A 32 -27.78 -12.82 -18.86
CA PRO A 32 -27.07 -12.11 -19.94
C PRO A 32 -27.61 -10.69 -20.19
N LEU A 33 -28.93 -10.51 -20.09
CA LEU A 33 -29.57 -9.21 -20.29
C LEU A 33 -29.29 -8.25 -19.12
N ASP A 34 -29.29 -8.76 -17.89
CA ASP A 34 -28.91 -7.99 -16.70
C ASP A 34 -27.42 -7.58 -16.73
N THR A 35 -26.52 -8.47 -17.15
CA THR A 35 -25.08 -8.18 -17.30
C THR A 35 -24.81 -7.11 -18.37
N ILE A 36 -25.41 -7.25 -19.57
CA ILE A 36 -25.31 -6.23 -20.64
C ILE A 36 -25.84 -4.89 -20.15
N LYS A 37 -27.00 -4.87 -19.49
CA LYS A 37 -27.60 -3.66 -18.94
C LYS A 37 -26.68 -2.99 -17.91
N VAL A 38 -26.12 -3.75 -16.96
CA VAL A 38 -25.21 -3.18 -15.94
C VAL A 38 -23.95 -2.61 -16.60
N ARG A 39 -23.30 -3.36 -17.50
CA ARG A 39 -22.14 -2.85 -18.27
C ARG A 39 -22.47 -1.61 -19.10
N MET A 40 -23.69 -1.50 -19.67
CA MET A 40 -24.16 -0.26 -20.33
C MET A 40 -24.35 0.90 -19.36
N GLN A 41 -24.90 0.66 -18.16
CA GLN A 41 -25.13 1.70 -17.15
C GLN A 41 -23.82 2.22 -16.54
N LEU A 42 -22.78 1.40 -16.50
CA LEU A 42 -21.43 1.75 -16.07
C LEU A 42 -20.58 2.38 -17.19
N SER A 43 -20.95 2.20 -18.47
CA SER A 43 -20.13 2.68 -19.59
C SER A 43 -20.15 4.21 -19.74
N ARG A 44 -18.99 4.85 -19.55
CA ARG A 44 -18.79 6.31 -19.70
C ARG A 44 -18.78 6.80 -21.16
N SER A 45 -18.80 5.90 -22.14
CA SER A 45 -18.59 6.11 -23.60
C SER A 45 -19.69 6.91 -24.34
N GLY A 46 -20.40 7.80 -23.65
CA GLY A 46 -21.34 8.78 -24.22
C GLY A 46 -21.33 10.12 -23.49
N ARG A 47 -20.31 10.40 -22.66
CA ARG A 47 -20.10 11.70 -21.98
C ARG A 47 -19.11 12.62 -22.71
N ALA A 48 -18.24 12.08 -23.56
CA ALA A 48 -17.33 12.88 -24.39
C ALA A 48 -18.06 13.44 -25.63
N PRO A 49 -17.90 14.74 -25.97
CA PRO A 49 -18.52 15.33 -27.16
C PRO A 49 -18.22 14.55 -28.44
N GLY A 50 -19.25 14.28 -29.25
CA GLY A 50 -19.12 13.55 -30.52
C GLY A 50 -19.17 12.01 -30.45
N THR A 51 -19.06 11.39 -29.26
CA THR A 51 -19.13 9.92 -29.13
C THR A 51 -20.57 9.40 -29.02
N LYS A 52 -20.97 8.46 -29.88
CA LYS A 52 -22.28 7.80 -29.79
C LYS A 52 -22.25 6.69 -28.74
N ALA A 53 -23.11 6.82 -27.71
CA ALA A 53 -23.30 5.78 -26.70
C ALA A 53 -23.58 4.40 -27.32
N ARG A 54 -22.84 3.37 -26.89
CA ARG A 54 -22.94 2.01 -27.45
C ARG A 54 -24.30 1.39 -27.13
N GLY A 55 -24.99 0.89 -28.15
CA GLY A 55 -26.30 0.22 -28.00
C GLY A 55 -26.20 -1.19 -27.41
N PHE A 56 -27.34 -1.72 -26.96
CA PHE A 56 -27.45 -3.00 -26.24
C PHE A 56 -26.73 -4.19 -26.92
N LEU A 57 -26.94 -4.36 -28.22
CA LEU A 57 -26.29 -5.42 -29.00
C LEU A 57 -24.77 -5.23 -29.15
N ALA A 58 -24.32 -3.98 -29.27
CA ALA A 58 -22.89 -3.66 -29.38
C ALA A 58 -22.16 -3.92 -28.05
N THR A 59 -22.79 -3.60 -26.91
CA THR A 59 -22.23 -3.89 -25.59
C THR A 59 -22.20 -5.39 -25.30
N GLY A 60 -23.25 -6.15 -25.69
CA GLY A 60 -23.23 -7.62 -25.60
C GLY A 60 -22.13 -8.26 -26.46
N ALA A 61 -21.99 -7.83 -27.71
CA ALA A 61 -20.91 -8.30 -28.58
C ALA A 61 -19.51 -7.92 -28.05
N MET A 62 -19.37 -6.77 -27.40
CA MET A 62 -18.12 -6.35 -26.76
C MET A 62 -17.74 -7.25 -25.57
N ILE A 63 -18.68 -7.56 -24.67
CA ILE A 63 -18.45 -8.46 -23.53
C ILE A 63 -18.00 -9.84 -24.03
N VAL A 64 -18.67 -10.40 -25.04
CA VAL A 64 -18.33 -11.72 -25.59
C VAL A 64 -16.97 -11.72 -26.30
N ARG A 65 -16.56 -10.59 -26.91
CA ARG A 65 -15.27 -10.45 -27.64
C ARG A 65 -14.08 -10.07 -26.77
N ARG A 66 -14.28 -9.37 -25.65
CA ARG A 66 -13.22 -8.89 -24.75
C ARG A 66 -13.08 -9.71 -23.47
N GLU A 67 -14.14 -10.37 -23.02
CA GLU A 67 -14.12 -11.28 -21.88
C GLU A 67 -14.33 -12.71 -22.42
N THR A 68 -15.50 -13.30 -22.22
CA THR A 68 -15.90 -14.61 -22.76
C THR A 68 -17.42 -14.68 -22.93
N PRO A 69 -17.98 -15.68 -23.65
CA PRO A 69 -19.41 -15.97 -23.59
C PRO A 69 -19.95 -16.20 -22.16
N LEU A 70 -19.12 -16.77 -21.27
CA LEU A 70 -19.48 -17.01 -19.86
C LEU A 70 -19.51 -15.73 -19.02
N ALA A 71 -18.81 -14.66 -19.41
CA ALA A 71 -18.85 -13.37 -18.73
C ALA A 71 -20.26 -12.76 -18.69
N LEU A 72 -21.12 -13.08 -19.67
CA LEU A 72 -22.55 -12.71 -19.65
C LEU A 72 -23.31 -13.27 -18.42
N TYR A 73 -22.80 -14.33 -17.80
CA TYR A 73 -23.36 -14.97 -16.60
C TYR A 73 -22.68 -14.55 -15.29
N LYS A 74 -21.71 -13.61 -15.32
CA LYS A 74 -21.01 -13.12 -14.13
C LYS A 74 -22.02 -12.57 -13.10
N GLY A 75 -21.90 -13.02 -11.84
CA GLY A 75 -22.82 -12.69 -10.75
C GLY A 75 -24.08 -13.57 -10.60
N LEU A 76 -24.27 -14.60 -11.43
CA LEU A 76 -25.42 -15.51 -11.37
C LEU A 76 -25.61 -16.15 -9.97
N GLY A 77 -24.53 -16.56 -9.29
CA GLY A 77 -24.61 -17.21 -7.97
C GLY A 77 -25.31 -16.35 -6.90
N ALA A 78 -25.01 -15.05 -6.86
CA ALA A 78 -25.65 -14.10 -5.94
C ALA A 78 -27.12 -13.81 -6.33
N VAL A 79 -27.49 -13.99 -7.60
CA VAL A 79 -28.88 -13.88 -8.05
C VAL A 79 -29.68 -15.13 -7.66
N LEU A 80 -29.10 -16.32 -7.83
CA LEU A 80 -29.73 -17.59 -7.47
C LEU A 80 -29.95 -17.72 -5.95
N SER A 81 -29.02 -17.28 -5.10
CA SER A 81 -29.19 -17.31 -3.65
C SER A 81 -30.31 -16.39 -3.16
N GLY A 82 -30.51 -15.23 -3.79
CA GLY A 82 -31.54 -14.26 -3.41
C GLY A 82 -32.93 -14.49 -4.03
N ILE A 83 -33.03 -15.19 -5.17
CA ILE A 83 -34.29 -15.28 -5.91
C ILE A 83 -35.31 -16.24 -5.27
N VAL A 84 -34.87 -17.32 -4.65
CA VAL A 84 -35.76 -18.31 -4.02
C VAL A 84 -36.50 -17.72 -2.80
N PRO A 85 -35.83 -17.06 -1.82
CA PRO A 85 -36.53 -16.39 -0.72
C PRO A 85 -37.46 -15.26 -1.19
N LYS A 86 -37.03 -14.49 -2.20
CA LYS A 86 -37.82 -13.40 -2.78
C LYS A 86 -39.14 -13.90 -3.38
N MET A 87 -39.10 -14.91 -4.24
CA MET A 87 -40.30 -15.45 -4.89
C MET A 87 -41.23 -16.13 -3.87
N ALA A 88 -40.67 -16.86 -2.90
CA ALA A 88 -41.41 -17.46 -1.80
C ALA A 88 -42.24 -16.41 -1.02
N ILE A 89 -41.58 -15.35 -0.52
CA ILE A 89 -42.23 -14.30 0.27
C ILE A 89 -43.24 -13.52 -0.58
N ARG A 90 -42.92 -13.20 -1.84
CA ARG A 90 -43.82 -12.53 -2.78
C ARG A 90 -45.14 -13.27 -2.97
N PHE A 91 -45.10 -14.55 -3.34
CA PHE A 91 -46.34 -15.30 -3.64
C PHE A 91 -47.13 -15.63 -2.37
N ALA A 92 -46.45 -15.99 -1.28
CA ALA A 92 -47.12 -16.26 0.00
C ALA A 92 -47.83 -15.02 0.57
N SER A 93 -47.16 -13.86 0.58
CA SER A 93 -47.77 -12.61 1.05
C SER A 93 -48.92 -12.15 0.16
N PHE A 94 -48.77 -12.27 -1.17
CA PHE A 94 -49.84 -11.93 -2.12
C PHE A 94 -51.12 -12.75 -1.88
N GLU A 95 -51.03 -14.08 -1.83
CA GLU A 95 -52.21 -14.93 -1.59
C GLU A 95 -52.80 -14.72 -0.19
N THR A 96 -51.97 -14.48 0.83
CA THR A 96 -52.43 -14.15 2.20
C THR A 96 -53.23 -12.84 2.21
N TYR A 97 -52.68 -11.74 1.68
CA TYR A 97 -53.35 -10.44 1.66
C TYR A 97 -54.59 -10.43 0.76
N LYS A 98 -54.54 -11.15 -0.38
CA LYS A 98 -55.68 -11.36 -1.28
C LYS A 98 -56.82 -12.15 -0.61
N GLY A 99 -56.48 -13.10 0.26
CA GLY A 99 -57.43 -13.84 1.11
C GLY A 99 -58.07 -12.96 2.18
N TRP A 100 -57.30 -12.10 2.85
CA TRP A 100 -57.84 -11.12 3.82
C TRP A 100 -58.76 -10.08 3.18
N LEU A 101 -58.50 -9.71 1.92
CA LEU A 101 -59.30 -8.77 1.12
C LEU A 101 -60.42 -9.45 0.31
N ALA A 102 -60.64 -10.75 0.47
CA ALA A 102 -61.75 -11.45 -0.15
C ALA A 102 -63.07 -11.21 0.60
N ASP A 103 -64.15 -10.94 -0.14
CA ASP A 103 -65.49 -10.84 0.41
C ASP A 103 -65.92 -12.19 1.01
N LYS A 104 -66.28 -12.20 2.30
CA LYS A 104 -66.66 -13.40 3.06
C LYS A 104 -67.92 -14.09 2.53
N SER A 105 -68.77 -13.39 1.78
CA SER A 105 -70.01 -13.93 1.22
C SER A 105 -69.84 -14.55 -0.16
N THR A 106 -68.93 -14.01 -0.99
CA THR A 106 -68.70 -14.48 -2.37
C THR A 106 -67.35 -15.17 -2.59
N GLY A 107 -66.43 -15.11 -1.61
CA GLY A 107 -65.09 -15.68 -1.66
C GLY A 107 -64.15 -15.05 -2.70
N LYS A 108 -64.49 -13.87 -3.23
CA LYS A 108 -63.88 -13.32 -4.46
C LYS A 108 -63.45 -11.87 -4.27
N THR A 109 -62.15 -11.62 -4.45
CA THR A 109 -61.48 -10.31 -4.26
C THR A 109 -61.80 -9.34 -5.41
N SER A 110 -62.08 -8.07 -5.08
CA SER A 110 -62.28 -7.01 -6.08
C SER A 110 -60.96 -6.65 -6.78
N THR A 111 -61.02 -5.98 -7.94
CA THR A 111 -59.82 -5.53 -8.67
C THR A 111 -58.97 -4.56 -7.84
N VAL A 112 -59.61 -3.70 -7.05
CA VAL A 112 -58.92 -2.83 -6.07
C VAL A 112 -58.26 -3.66 -4.96
N GLY A 113 -58.94 -4.69 -4.44
CA GLY A 113 -58.36 -5.60 -3.44
C GLY A 113 -57.17 -6.40 -3.98
N ILE A 114 -57.17 -6.78 -5.26
CA ILE A 114 -56.03 -7.42 -5.93
C ILE A 114 -54.85 -6.45 -6.04
N PHE A 115 -55.10 -5.18 -6.41
CA PHE A 115 -54.08 -4.14 -6.46
C PHE A 115 -53.44 -3.90 -5.09
N VAL A 116 -54.26 -3.74 -4.03
CA VAL A 116 -53.78 -3.54 -2.65
C VAL A 116 -53.02 -4.77 -2.13
N ALA A 117 -53.48 -5.99 -2.42
CA ALA A 117 -52.72 -7.20 -2.10
C ALA A 117 -51.36 -7.24 -2.81
N GLY A 118 -51.30 -6.79 -4.07
CA GLY A 118 -50.05 -6.66 -4.83
C GLY A 118 -49.10 -5.58 -4.30
N LEU A 119 -49.62 -4.42 -3.88
CA LEU A 119 -48.84 -3.39 -3.18
C LEU A 119 -48.24 -3.93 -1.86
N GLY A 120 -49.06 -4.62 -1.07
CA GLY A 120 -48.62 -5.24 0.18
C GLY A 120 -47.52 -6.27 -0.06
N ALA A 121 -47.72 -7.20 -0.99
CA ALA A 121 -46.73 -8.22 -1.33
C ALA A 121 -45.41 -7.64 -1.84
N GLY A 122 -45.48 -6.59 -2.67
CA GLY A 122 -44.30 -5.85 -3.15
C GLY A 122 -43.54 -5.14 -2.01
N THR A 123 -44.25 -4.58 -1.03
CA THR A 123 -43.63 -4.00 0.18
C THR A 123 -42.95 -5.10 1.03
N THR A 124 -43.63 -6.23 1.25
CA THR A 124 -43.13 -7.32 2.10
C THR A 124 -41.89 -7.99 1.49
N GLU A 125 -41.84 -8.24 0.17
CA GLU A 125 -40.59 -8.72 -0.46
C GLU A 125 -39.47 -7.68 -0.40
N ALA A 126 -39.80 -6.39 -0.47
CA ALA A 126 -38.81 -5.32 -0.50
C ALA A 126 -38.07 -5.18 0.82
N VAL A 127 -38.81 -5.22 1.94
CA VAL A 127 -38.25 -5.16 3.29
C VAL A 127 -37.54 -6.47 3.62
N ALA A 128 -38.22 -7.62 3.47
CA ALA A 128 -37.71 -8.89 3.99
C ALA A 128 -36.55 -9.50 3.20
N VAL A 129 -36.40 -9.19 1.90
CA VAL A 129 -35.36 -9.82 1.05
C VAL A 129 -34.63 -8.81 0.17
N VAL A 130 -35.34 -7.96 -0.58
CA VAL A 130 -34.70 -7.19 -1.66
C VAL A 130 -33.74 -6.14 -1.12
N THR A 131 -34.08 -5.41 -0.05
CA THR A 131 -33.19 -4.32 0.43
C THR A 131 -31.88 -4.88 1.01
N PRO A 132 -31.88 -5.86 1.93
CA PRO A 132 -30.63 -6.48 2.41
C PRO A 132 -29.81 -7.10 1.27
N MET A 133 -30.47 -7.78 0.32
CA MET A 133 -29.81 -8.40 -0.84
C MET A 133 -29.23 -7.35 -1.81
N GLU A 134 -29.90 -6.22 -2.04
CA GLU A 134 -29.39 -5.13 -2.89
C GLU A 134 -28.13 -4.50 -2.26
N VAL A 135 -28.11 -4.22 -0.95
CA VAL A 135 -26.94 -3.68 -0.24
C VAL A 135 -25.74 -4.65 -0.33
N VAL A 136 -25.97 -5.93 -0.02
CA VAL A 136 -24.94 -6.98 -0.09
C VAL A 136 -24.40 -7.16 -1.51
N LYS A 137 -25.30 -7.19 -2.50
CA LYS A 137 -24.92 -7.32 -3.91
C LYS A 137 -24.09 -6.13 -4.38
N ILE A 138 -24.44 -4.90 -4.00
CA ILE A 138 -23.68 -3.70 -4.37
C ILE A 138 -22.26 -3.79 -3.82
N ARG A 139 -22.08 -4.11 -2.54
CA ARG A 139 -20.72 -4.25 -1.97
C ARG A 139 -19.91 -5.39 -2.57
N LEU A 140 -20.52 -6.55 -2.82
CA LEU A 140 -19.89 -7.67 -3.54
C LEU A 140 -19.51 -7.37 -4.99
N GLN A 141 -20.16 -6.38 -5.62
CA GLN A 141 -19.88 -5.95 -7.00
C GLN A 141 -18.97 -4.71 -7.06
N ALA A 142 -18.79 -4.01 -5.93
CA ALA A 142 -17.90 -2.86 -5.79
C ALA A 142 -16.50 -3.25 -5.32
N GLN A 143 -16.32 -4.37 -4.62
CA GLN A 143 -14.97 -4.91 -4.38
C GLN A 143 -14.33 -5.25 -5.73
N MET A 144 -13.23 -4.57 -6.07
CA MET A 144 -12.37 -4.96 -7.18
C MET A 144 -11.39 -6.00 -6.65
N HIS A 145 -11.39 -7.18 -7.27
CA HIS A 145 -10.17 -7.99 -7.31
C HIS A 145 -9.52 -7.71 -8.64
N SER A 146 -8.29 -7.20 -8.60
CA SER A 146 -7.38 -7.36 -9.71
C SER A 146 -7.15 -8.85 -9.95
N LEU A 147 -7.16 -9.30 -11.21
CA LEU A 147 -6.73 -10.66 -11.55
C LEU A 147 -5.20 -10.79 -11.56
N ALA A 148 -4.47 -9.72 -11.20
CA ALA A 148 -3.01 -9.66 -11.18
C ALA A 148 -2.40 -9.98 -9.80
N ASP A 149 -3.15 -9.91 -8.68
CA ASP A 149 -2.66 -10.30 -7.36
C ASP A 149 -3.56 -11.37 -6.70
N PRO A 150 -3.10 -12.63 -6.58
CA PRO A 150 -3.79 -13.71 -5.87
C PRO A 150 -3.69 -13.66 -4.33
N LEU A 151 -2.89 -12.77 -3.74
CA LEU A 151 -2.61 -12.73 -2.29
C LEU A 151 -3.63 -11.87 -1.51
N GLU A 152 -4.28 -10.90 -2.16
CA GLU A 152 -5.27 -10.06 -1.49
C GLU A 152 -6.55 -10.83 -1.13
N SER A 153 -6.80 -11.02 0.17
CA SER A 153 -7.95 -11.81 0.64
C SER A 153 -9.27 -11.02 0.50
N PRO A 154 -10.30 -11.51 -0.22
CA PRO A 154 -11.54 -10.77 -0.41
C PRO A 154 -12.21 -10.38 0.90
N ARG A 155 -12.38 -9.06 1.13
CA ARG A 155 -13.18 -8.52 2.26
C ARG A 155 -14.57 -9.18 2.32
N TYR A 156 -15.18 -9.44 1.16
CA TYR A 156 -16.46 -10.13 1.07
C TYR A 156 -16.36 -11.42 0.24
N ARG A 157 -15.85 -12.48 0.87
CA ARG A 157 -15.66 -13.83 0.29
C ARG A 157 -16.90 -14.42 -0.40
N ASN A 158 -18.10 -14.11 0.10
CA ASN A 158 -19.39 -14.49 -0.49
C ASN A 158 -20.54 -13.66 0.14
N ALA A 159 -21.78 -13.85 -0.32
CA ALA A 159 -22.94 -13.12 0.20
C ALA A 159 -23.28 -13.39 1.68
N GLY A 160 -23.00 -14.60 2.20
CA GLY A 160 -23.15 -14.88 3.63
C GLY A 160 -22.11 -14.15 4.47
N HIS A 161 -20.84 -14.17 4.02
CA HIS A 161 -19.76 -13.39 4.63
C HIS A 161 -20.08 -11.90 4.62
N ALA A 162 -20.51 -11.34 3.47
CA ALA A 162 -20.91 -9.95 3.33
C ALA A 162 -22.02 -9.55 4.32
N VAL A 163 -23.07 -10.35 4.47
CA VAL A 163 -24.13 -10.10 5.48
C VAL A 163 -23.55 -10.09 6.88
N TYR A 164 -22.74 -11.09 7.24
CA TYR A 164 -22.12 -11.19 8.57
C TYR A 164 -21.22 -9.98 8.87
N THR A 165 -20.30 -9.66 7.96
CA THR A 165 -19.36 -8.54 8.07
C THR A 165 -20.09 -7.20 8.20
N ILE A 166 -21.06 -6.91 7.30
CA ILE A 166 -21.85 -5.66 7.37
C ILE A 166 -22.63 -5.55 8.68
N VAL A 167 -23.23 -6.64 9.17
CA VAL A 167 -24.00 -6.62 10.43
C VAL A 167 -23.08 -6.47 11.65
N ARG A 168 -21.88 -7.06 11.63
CA ARG A 168 -20.90 -6.98 12.71
C ARG A 168 -20.20 -5.62 12.78
N GLU A 169 -19.83 -5.05 11.64
CA GLU A 169 -19.07 -3.79 11.55
C GLU A 169 -19.98 -2.55 11.55
N GLU A 170 -21.12 -2.60 10.85
CA GLU A 170 -21.96 -1.41 10.58
C GLU A 170 -23.39 -1.52 11.13
N GLY A 171 -23.69 -2.61 11.85
CA GLY A 171 -24.99 -2.87 12.45
C GLY A 171 -26.12 -3.22 11.48
N VAL A 172 -27.17 -3.85 12.02
CA VAL A 172 -28.33 -4.34 11.24
C VAL A 172 -29.03 -3.24 10.43
N GLY A 173 -29.04 -1.99 10.93
CA GLY A 173 -29.69 -0.85 10.26
C GLY A 173 -29.10 -0.54 8.87
N THR A 174 -27.83 -0.88 8.64
CA THR A 174 -27.14 -0.64 7.37
C THR A 174 -27.73 -1.47 6.22
N LEU A 175 -28.21 -2.70 6.49
CA LEU A 175 -28.89 -3.55 5.50
C LEU A 175 -30.24 -2.98 5.01
N TYR A 176 -30.79 -1.97 5.70
CA TYR A 176 -32.06 -1.33 5.37
C TYR A 176 -31.91 0.11 4.87
N ARG A 177 -30.67 0.59 4.63
CA ARG A 177 -30.43 1.89 4.00
C ARG A 177 -31.13 1.94 2.62
N GLY A 178 -32.02 2.91 2.45
CA GLY A 178 -32.82 3.08 1.23
C GLY A 178 -34.12 2.24 1.13
N VAL A 179 -34.49 1.49 2.19
CA VAL A 179 -35.66 0.58 2.20
C VAL A 179 -36.97 1.24 1.74
N SER A 180 -37.22 2.50 2.11
CA SER A 180 -38.45 3.23 1.72
C SER A 180 -38.60 3.39 0.21
N LEU A 181 -37.50 3.68 -0.50
CA LEU A 181 -37.49 3.84 -1.95
C LEU A 181 -37.53 2.48 -2.67
N THR A 182 -36.91 1.44 -2.12
CA THR A 182 -36.99 0.08 -2.68
C THR A 182 -38.38 -0.54 -2.46
N ALA A 183 -39.02 -0.29 -1.30
CA ALA A 183 -40.40 -0.65 -1.02
C ALA A 183 -41.39 0.02 -1.97
N LEU A 184 -41.30 1.34 -2.17
CA LEU A 184 -42.17 2.06 -3.11
C LEU A 184 -42.06 1.51 -4.54
N ARG A 185 -40.83 1.21 -5.00
CA ARG A 185 -40.57 0.64 -6.33
C ARG A 185 -41.18 -0.74 -6.50
N GLN A 186 -41.04 -1.64 -5.51
CA GLN A 186 -41.58 -3.00 -5.62
C GLN A 186 -43.09 -3.07 -5.38
N ALA A 187 -43.63 -2.29 -4.44
CA ALA A 187 -45.06 -2.19 -4.19
C ALA A 187 -45.82 -1.82 -5.48
N THR A 188 -45.45 -0.69 -6.10
CA THR A 188 -46.08 -0.20 -7.35
C THR A 188 -45.93 -1.19 -8.51
N ASN A 189 -44.75 -1.81 -8.67
CA ASN A 189 -44.46 -2.82 -9.68
C ASN A 189 -45.36 -4.06 -9.53
N GLN A 190 -45.43 -4.64 -8.32
CA GLN A 190 -46.22 -5.85 -8.06
C GLN A 190 -47.73 -5.58 -8.03
N GLY A 191 -48.17 -4.42 -7.54
CA GLY A 191 -49.57 -3.98 -7.61
C GLY A 191 -50.07 -3.91 -9.06
N ALA A 192 -49.32 -3.26 -9.94
CA ALA A 192 -49.66 -3.17 -11.37
C ALA A 192 -49.63 -4.55 -12.07
N ASN A 193 -48.56 -5.32 -11.88
CA ASN A 193 -48.36 -6.63 -12.52
C ASN A 193 -49.44 -7.64 -12.12
N PHE A 194 -49.68 -7.87 -10.82
CA PHE A 194 -50.69 -8.83 -10.37
C PHE A 194 -52.12 -8.45 -10.79
N THR A 195 -52.43 -7.14 -10.82
CA THR A 195 -53.74 -6.66 -11.29
C THR A 195 -53.92 -6.90 -12.79
N ALA A 196 -52.92 -6.56 -13.61
CA ALA A 196 -52.94 -6.81 -15.04
C ALA A 196 -53.04 -8.32 -15.35
N TYR A 197 -52.23 -9.16 -14.69
CA TYR A 197 -52.25 -10.61 -14.85
C TYR A 197 -53.64 -11.19 -14.56
N GLN A 198 -54.28 -10.78 -13.46
CA GLN A 198 -55.59 -11.28 -13.06
C GLN A 198 -56.71 -10.82 -14.00
N GLU A 199 -56.73 -9.55 -14.46
CA GLU A 199 -57.78 -9.09 -15.38
C GLU A 199 -57.63 -9.68 -16.79
N ILE A 200 -56.41 -9.81 -17.30
CA ILE A 200 -56.16 -10.45 -18.60
C ILE A 200 -56.50 -11.96 -18.52
N LYS A 201 -56.14 -12.66 -17.43
CA LYS A 201 -56.53 -14.07 -17.18
C LYS A 201 -58.06 -14.23 -17.09
N LYS A 202 -58.78 -13.29 -16.44
CA LYS A 202 -60.26 -13.26 -16.43
C LYS A 202 -60.84 -13.05 -17.83
N PHE A 203 -60.24 -12.17 -18.64
CA PHE A 203 -60.67 -11.92 -20.02
C PHE A 203 -60.46 -13.15 -20.92
N ALA A 204 -59.30 -13.80 -20.84
CA ALA A 204 -59.01 -15.03 -21.58
C ALA A 204 -60.02 -16.15 -21.29
N HIS A 205 -60.33 -16.41 -20.01
CA HIS A 205 -61.36 -17.40 -19.64
C HIS A 205 -62.78 -17.01 -20.10
N ARG A 206 -63.12 -15.71 -20.18
CA ARG A 206 -64.42 -15.29 -20.76
C ARG A 206 -64.51 -15.55 -22.27
N MET A 207 -63.40 -15.43 -22.98
CA MET A 207 -63.30 -15.72 -24.41
C MET A 207 -63.21 -17.24 -24.70
N GLN A 208 -62.81 -18.05 -23.72
CA GLN A 208 -62.60 -19.50 -23.86
C GLN A 208 -63.33 -20.28 -22.74
N PRO A 209 -64.68 -20.24 -22.67
CA PRO A 209 -65.45 -20.81 -21.55
C PRO A 209 -65.39 -22.35 -21.43
N GLY A 210 -64.89 -23.06 -22.45
CA GLY A 210 -64.71 -24.51 -22.45
C GLY A 210 -63.36 -25.01 -21.89
N LEU A 211 -62.46 -24.12 -21.44
CA LEU A 211 -61.15 -24.47 -20.89
C LEU A 211 -61.10 -24.24 -19.38
N GLU A 212 -60.99 -25.31 -18.60
CA GLU A 212 -60.89 -25.24 -17.13
C GLU A 212 -59.60 -24.55 -16.65
N GLU A 213 -58.48 -24.80 -17.34
CA GLU A 213 -57.15 -24.22 -17.10
C GLU A 213 -56.56 -23.76 -18.43
N LEU A 214 -55.90 -22.59 -18.46
CA LEU A 214 -55.31 -22.06 -19.70
C LEU A 214 -54.00 -22.81 -20.02
N PRO A 215 -53.67 -23.03 -21.30
CA PRO A 215 -52.37 -23.60 -21.67
C PRO A 215 -51.19 -22.73 -21.22
N SER A 216 -50.05 -23.35 -20.87
CA SER A 216 -48.85 -22.65 -20.37
C SER A 216 -48.32 -21.54 -21.31
N TYR A 217 -48.51 -21.67 -22.63
CA TYR A 217 -48.14 -20.61 -23.57
C TYR A 217 -49.02 -19.35 -23.43
N GLN A 218 -50.31 -19.50 -23.09
CA GLN A 218 -51.18 -18.36 -22.80
C GLN A 218 -50.76 -17.68 -21.49
N HIS A 219 -50.42 -18.46 -20.45
CA HIS A 219 -49.84 -17.92 -19.22
C HIS A 219 -48.53 -17.14 -19.46
N MET A 220 -47.67 -17.63 -20.36
CA MET A 220 -46.45 -16.94 -20.78
C MET A 220 -46.75 -15.59 -21.44
N ILE A 221 -47.71 -15.54 -22.38
CA ILE A 221 -48.12 -14.29 -23.05
C ILE A 221 -48.76 -13.30 -22.06
N ILE A 222 -49.63 -13.78 -21.17
CA ILE A 222 -50.28 -12.96 -20.14
C ILE A 222 -49.22 -12.41 -19.16
N GLY A 223 -48.27 -13.23 -18.74
CA GLY A 223 -47.14 -12.84 -17.88
C GLY A 223 -46.17 -11.85 -18.54
N LEU A 224 -45.98 -11.95 -19.86
CA LEU A 224 -45.20 -10.98 -20.65
C LEU A 224 -45.87 -9.60 -20.64
N ILE A 225 -47.18 -9.56 -20.93
CA ILE A 225 -47.97 -8.31 -20.97
C ILE A 225 -48.09 -7.70 -19.56
N SER A 226 -48.41 -8.49 -18.54
CA SER A 226 -48.51 -8.01 -17.16
C SER A 226 -47.15 -7.57 -16.59
N GLY A 227 -46.08 -8.27 -16.96
CA GLY A 227 -44.71 -7.93 -16.59
C GLY A 227 -44.20 -6.62 -17.20
N ALA A 228 -44.74 -6.20 -18.36
CA ALA A 228 -44.43 -4.89 -18.94
C ALA A 228 -45.13 -3.73 -18.20
N MET A 229 -46.32 -3.95 -17.64
CA MET A 229 -47.12 -2.91 -16.96
C MET A 229 -46.45 -2.34 -15.71
N GLY A 230 -45.69 -3.15 -14.98
CA GLY A 230 -44.94 -2.70 -13.79
C GLY A 230 -43.88 -1.63 -14.09
N PRO A 231 -42.93 -1.88 -15.02
CA PRO A 231 -42.01 -0.86 -15.52
C PRO A 231 -42.68 0.41 -16.05
N PHE A 232 -43.83 0.30 -16.74
CA PHE A 232 -44.56 1.48 -17.21
C PHE A 232 -45.21 2.29 -16.07
N SER A 233 -45.65 1.63 -14.98
CA SER A 233 -46.27 2.34 -13.85
C SER A 233 -45.24 3.05 -12.95
N ASN A 234 -44.02 2.50 -12.81
CA ASN A 234 -43.01 3.04 -11.89
C ASN A 234 -41.87 3.84 -12.54
N ALA A 235 -41.78 3.91 -13.88
CA ALA A 235 -40.74 4.70 -14.56
C ALA A 235 -40.66 6.19 -14.14
N PRO A 236 -41.78 6.93 -13.93
CA PRO A 236 -41.70 8.31 -13.47
C PRO A 236 -41.07 8.43 -12.08
N ILE A 237 -41.46 7.54 -11.15
CA ILE A 237 -40.97 7.51 -9.77
C ILE A 237 -39.47 7.20 -9.76
N ASP A 238 -39.04 6.17 -10.50
CA ASP A 238 -37.63 5.80 -10.56
C ASP A 238 -36.76 6.86 -11.26
N THR A 239 -37.27 7.55 -12.28
CA THR A 239 -36.52 8.63 -12.94
C THR A 239 -36.33 9.84 -12.00
N ILE A 240 -37.38 10.19 -11.23
CA ILE A 240 -37.27 11.23 -10.19
C ILE A 240 -36.29 10.78 -9.09
N LYS A 241 -36.36 9.51 -8.63
CA LYS A 241 -35.43 8.94 -7.65
C LYS A 241 -33.98 9.06 -8.12
N THR A 242 -33.66 8.66 -9.35
CA THR A 242 -32.29 8.74 -9.88
C THR A 242 -31.76 10.18 -9.91
N ARG A 243 -32.60 11.18 -10.19
CA ARG A 243 -32.20 12.60 -10.11
C ARG A 243 -32.07 13.10 -8.69
N LEU A 244 -32.96 12.69 -7.78
CA LEU A 244 -32.90 13.03 -6.36
C LEU A 244 -31.63 12.49 -5.70
N GLN A 245 -31.19 11.28 -6.09
CA GLN A 245 -29.93 10.68 -5.64
C GLN A 245 -28.68 11.37 -6.23
N LYS A 246 -28.81 12.10 -7.35
CA LYS A 246 -27.74 12.88 -7.98
C LYS A 246 -27.70 14.35 -7.53
N SER A 247 -28.71 14.80 -6.79
CA SER A 247 -28.84 16.21 -6.39
C SER A 247 -28.47 16.39 -4.91
N PRO A 248 -27.60 17.34 -4.54
CA PRO A 248 -27.23 17.58 -3.15
C PRO A 248 -28.44 17.77 -2.22
N ALA A 249 -28.26 17.47 -0.93
CA ALA A 249 -29.28 17.72 0.08
C ALA A 249 -29.30 19.20 0.44
N THR A 250 -30.42 19.88 0.16
CA THR A 250 -30.61 21.28 0.54
C THR A 250 -30.96 21.35 2.04
N PRO A 251 -30.18 22.05 2.90
CA PRO A 251 -30.48 22.15 4.31
C PRO A 251 -31.89 22.73 4.56
N GLY A 252 -32.65 22.12 5.47
CA GLY A 252 -34.00 22.56 5.84
C GLY A 252 -35.14 22.19 4.88
N ALA A 253 -34.86 21.70 3.65
CA ALA A 253 -35.91 21.33 2.70
C ALA A 253 -36.45 19.91 2.93
N SER A 254 -37.78 19.75 2.96
CA SER A 254 -38.39 18.42 3.13
C SER A 254 -38.17 17.53 1.90
N ALA A 255 -38.19 16.21 2.12
CA ALA A 255 -38.06 15.24 1.02
C ALA A 255 -39.15 15.41 -0.06
N PHE A 256 -40.34 15.87 0.33
CA PHE A 256 -41.46 16.07 -0.60
C PHE A 256 -41.27 17.32 -1.47
N GLU A 257 -40.73 18.41 -0.91
CA GLU A 257 -40.39 19.62 -1.67
C GLU A 257 -39.29 19.34 -2.70
N ARG A 258 -38.25 18.59 -2.32
CA ARG A 258 -37.17 18.19 -3.23
C ARG A 258 -37.68 17.32 -4.39
N ILE A 259 -38.56 16.35 -4.11
CA ILE A 259 -39.23 15.52 -5.13
C ILE A 259 -40.09 16.39 -6.06
N ALA A 260 -40.87 17.32 -5.52
CA ALA A 260 -41.72 18.22 -6.30
C ALA A 260 -40.92 19.20 -7.16
N ALA A 261 -39.79 19.71 -6.67
CA ALA A 261 -38.88 20.58 -7.42
C ALA A 261 -38.28 19.84 -8.62
N ILE A 262 -37.74 18.64 -8.41
CA ILE A 262 -37.14 17.81 -9.47
C ILE A 262 -38.18 17.43 -10.52
N ALA A 263 -39.38 17.01 -10.12
CA ALA A 263 -40.46 16.70 -11.06
C ALA A 263 -40.89 17.94 -11.88
N ARG A 264 -40.91 19.13 -11.25
CA ARG A 264 -41.27 20.38 -11.94
C ARG A 264 -40.18 20.83 -12.93
N ALA A 265 -38.90 20.66 -12.59
CA ALA A 265 -37.77 20.91 -13.48
C ALA A 265 -37.79 19.95 -14.68
N MET A 266 -37.89 18.63 -14.44
CA MET A 266 -38.05 17.61 -15.50
C MET A 266 -39.16 17.94 -16.49
N TRP A 267 -40.31 18.38 -16.00
CA TRP A 267 -41.44 18.76 -16.85
C TRP A 267 -41.17 20.02 -17.69
N ARG A 268 -40.59 21.07 -17.07
CA ARG A 268 -40.33 22.35 -17.74
C ARG A 268 -39.16 22.31 -18.73
N GLU A 269 -38.09 21.62 -18.39
CA GLU A 269 -36.81 21.66 -19.12
C GLU A 269 -36.68 20.54 -20.14
N GLU A 270 -37.26 19.36 -19.89
CA GLU A 270 -37.11 18.17 -20.74
C GLU A 270 -38.43 17.56 -21.22
N GLY A 271 -39.57 18.12 -20.81
CA GLY A 271 -40.90 17.65 -21.18
C GLY A 271 -41.29 16.28 -20.61
N PHE A 272 -42.52 15.83 -20.91
CA PHE A 272 -43.09 14.60 -20.34
C PHE A 272 -42.33 13.31 -20.71
N ALA A 273 -41.68 13.27 -21.87
CA ALA A 273 -40.88 12.11 -22.29
C ALA A 273 -39.68 11.83 -21.35
N SER A 274 -39.22 12.85 -20.60
CA SER A 274 -38.11 12.71 -19.65
C SER A 274 -38.39 11.68 -18.55
N PHE A 275 -39.65 11.57 -18.08
CA PHE A 275 -40.08 10.65 -17.02
C PHE A 275 -40.05 9.16 -17.42
N TYR A 276 -39.86 8.86 -18.71
CA TYR A 276 -39.79 7.51 -19.25
C TYR A 276 -38.42 7.19 -19.90
N LYS A 277 -37.41 8.08 -19.75
CA LYS A 277 -36.04 7.81 -20.22
C LYS A 277 -35.50 6.56 -19.54
N GLY A 278 -35.10 5.56 -20.33
CA GLY A 278 -34.62 4.26 -19.85
C GLY A 278 -35.70 3.16 -19.71
N ILE A 279 -36.94 3.38 -20.17
CA ILE A 279 -37.99 2.35 -20.15
C ILE A 279 -37.67 1.12 -21.02
N THR A 280 -37.05 1.31 -22.18
CA THR A 280 -36.74 0.22 -23.15
C THR A 280 -35.91 -0.93 -22.55
N PRO A 281 -34.71 -0.71 -21.96
CA PRO A 281 -33.96 -1.80 -21.33
C PRO A 281 -34.64 -2.39 -20.08
N ARG A 282 -35.59 -1.67 -19.46
CA ARG A 282 -36.38 -2.21 -18.34
C ARG A 282 -37.45 -3.20 -18.84
N VAL A 283 -38.23 -2.83 -19.85
CA VAL A 283 -39.27 -3.71 -20.42
C VAL A 283 -38.64 -4.95 -21.05
N LEU A 284 -37.54 -4.80 -21.79
CA LEU A 284 -36.78 -5.91 -22.39
C LEU A 284 -36.23 -6.92 -21.36
N ARG A 285 -36.09 -6.53 -20.10
CA ARG A 285 -35.63 -7.40 -19.00
C ARG A 285 -36.80 -7.99 -18.20
N VAL A 286 -37.78 -7.16 -17.83
CA VAL A 286 -38.84 -7.58 -16.90
C VAL A 286 -39.93 -8.39 -17.60
N ALA A 287 -40.31 -8.04 -18.83
CA ALA A 287 -41.40 -8.74 -19.53
C ALA A 287 -41.04 -10.21 -19.88
N PRO A 288 -39.86 -10.54 -20.44
CA PRO A 288 -39.48 -11.94 -20.68
C PRO A 288 -39.32 -12.74 -19.38
N GLY A 289 -38.72 -12.13 -18.35
CA GLY A 289 -38.58 -12.77 -17.05
C GLY A 289 -39.92 -13.16 -16.42
N GLN A 290 -40.92 -12.26 -16.45
CA GLN A 290 -42.27 -12.58 -15.94
C GLN A 290 -43.00 -13.63 -16.78
N ALA A 291 -42.79 -13.64 -18.10
CA ALA A 291 -43.31 -14.69 -18.98
C ALA A 291 -42.81 -16.08 -18.56
N ILE A 292 -41.51 -16.21 -18.26
CA ILE A 292 -40.88 -17.43 -17.77
C ILE A 292 -41.38 -17.80 -16.38
N VAL A 293 -41.39 -16.85 -15.43
CA VAL A 293 -41.82 -17.10 -14.05
C VAL A 293 -43.23 -17.67 -14.00
N PHE A 294 -44.21 -17.05 -14.67
CA PHE A 294 -45.58 -17.54 -14.64
C PHE A 294 -45.78 -18.87 -15.37
N ALA A 295 -45.08 -19.10 -16.50
CA ALA A 295 -45.17 -20.36 -17.23
C ALA A 295 -44.58 -21.55 -16.45
N VAL A 296 -43.39 -21.38 -15.85
CA VAL A 296 -42.72 -22.41 -15.05
C VAL A 296 -43.48 -22.64 -13.74
N TYR A 297 -43.91 -21.58 -13.06
CA TYR A 297 -44.64 -21.67 -11.78
C TYR A 297 -45.95 -22.48 -11.92
N GLU A 298 -46.80 -22.17 -12.90
CA GLU A 298 -48.07 -22.89 -13.10
C GLU A 298 -47.78 -24.37 -13.51
N ARG A 299 -46.74 -24.62 -14.33
CA ARG A 299 -46.33 -25.98 -14.74
C ARG A 299 -45.81 -26.83 -13.58
N VAL A 300 -44.95 -26.27 -12.72
CA VAL A 300 -44.36 -26.96 -11.57
C VAL A 300 -45.39 -27.17 -10.46
N SER A 301 -46.23 -26.16 -10.16
CA SER A 301 -47.33 -26.30 -9.21
C SER A 301 -48.28 -27.42 -9.61
N GLY A 302 -48.68 -27.46 -10.89
CA GLY A 302 -49.54 -28.52 -11.43
C GLY A 302 -48.90 -29.91 -11.52
N ILE A 303 -47.57 -30.02 -11.43
CA ILE A 303 -46.87 -31.31 -11.27
C ILE A 303 -46.89 -31.74 -9.79
N ILE A 304 -46.55 -30.84 -8.87
CA ILE A 304 -46.54 -31.11 -7.42
C ILE A 304 -47.93 -31.50 -6.93
N GLU A 305 -49.00 -30.81 -7.36
CA GLU A 305 -50.38 -31.15 -7.01
C GLU A 305 -50.79 -32.55 -7.49
N ARG A 306 -50.33 -33.00 -8.67
CA ARG A 306 -50.62 -34.34 -9.20
C ARG A 306 -49.88 -35.46 -8.48
N ILE A 307 -48.74 -35.16 -7.87
CA ILE A 307 -47.94 -36.09 -7.05
C ILE A 307 -48.55 -36.25 -5.64
N GLN A 308 -49.49 -35.39 -5.24
CA GLN A 308 -50.00 -35.31 -3.87
C GLN A 308 -51.28 -36.12 -3.49
N PRO A 309 -51.55 -37.33 -4.01
CA PRO A 309 -52.55 -38.23 -3.40
C PRO A 309 -51.93 -39.54 -2.86
N ARG A 310 -51.70 -39.64 -1.54
CA ARG A 310 -51.70 -40.92 -0.77
C ARG A 310 -51.51 -40.85 0.76
N ILE A 311 -51.38 -39.68 1.36
CA ILE A 311 -51.20 -39.55 2.83
C ILE A 311 -52.30 -38.64 3.38
N ARG A 312 -53.02 -39.13 4.42
CA ARG A 312 -54.19 -38.53 5.12
C ARG A 312 -55.58 -38.84 4.54
N GLU A 313 -55.97 -40.10 4.60
CA GLU A 313 -57.28 -40.50 5.13
C GLU A 313 -57.05 -41.65 6.13
N ASP A 314 -56.87 -41.28 7.41
CA ASP A 314 -57.23 -42.10 8.58
C ASP A 314 -57.05 -41.23 9.83
N ASP A 315 -58.14 -40.96 10.54
CA ASP A 315 -58.22 -40.55 11.95
C ASP A 315 -59.70 -40.41 12.32
N GLY A 316 -60.33 -41.56 12.59
CA GLY A 316 -61.75 -41.65 12.95
C GLY A 316 -62.03 -42.83 13.87
N TYR A 317 -62.29 -42.51 15.14
CA TYR A 317 -62.91 -43.37 16.18
C TYR A 317 -62.11 -44.54 16.81
N SER A 318 -61.74 -44.30 18.07
CA SER A 318 -61.92 -45.15 19.28
C SER A 318 -61.82 -46.69 19.23
N GLU A 319 -61.01 -47.18 20.17
CA GLU A 319 -61.28 -48.32 21.08
C GLU A 319 -61.31 -49.78 20.58
N THR A 320 -60.41 -50.55 21.20
CA THR A 320 -60.51 -51.96 21.61
C THR A 320 -60.26 -53.12 20.61
N ALA A 321 -59.20 -53.87 20.95
CA ALA A 321 -59.12 -55.34 20.95
C ALA A 321 -59.27 -56.14 19.62
N ARG A 322 -58.12 -56.61 19.08
CA ARG A 322 -57.69 -58.04 19.15
C ARG A 322 -56.41 -58.31 18.32
N LYS A 323 -55.54 -59.19 18.85
CA LYS A 323 -54.58 -60.05 18.11
C LYS A 323 -55.31 -61.37 17.72
N PRO A 324 -54.76 -62.32 16.92
CA PRO A 324 -53.38 -62.45 16.40
C PRO A 324 -53.27 -62.86 14.91
N ASP A 325 -52.06 -63.26 14.51
CA ASP A 325 -51.67 -64.00 13.28
C ASP A 325 -51.75 -63.22 11.95
N GLU A 326 -50.83 -63.38 10.97
CA GLU A 326 -49.91 -64.50 10.69
C GLU A 326 -48.56 -64.02 10.08
N GLN A 327 -47.48 -64.81 10.19
CA GLN A 327 -46.16 -64.49 9.62
C GLN A 327 -45.96 -65.10 8.22
N ARG A 328 -45.47 -64.33 7.23
CA ARG A 328 -44.28 -64.71 6.40
C ARG A 328 -43.87 -63.74 5.27
N SER A 329 -42.55 -63.71 5.06
CA SER A 329 -41.85 -63.56 3.76
C SER A 329 -41.85 -62.20 3.03
N TRP A 330 -40.87 -61.35 3.38
CA TRP A 330 -40.32 -60.35 2.46
C TRP A 330 -39.16 -60.95 1.64
N LYS A 331 -39.46 -61.43 0.43
CA LYS A 331 -38.49 -61.61 -0.68
C LYS A 331 -39.18 -61.32 -2.01
N THR A 332 -38.39 -60.85 -2.98
CA THR A 332 -38.71 -60.61 -4.41
C THR A 332 -39.84 -59.63 -4.73
N ALA A 333 -39.48 -58.37 -5.05
CA ALA A 333 -40.10 -57.57 -6.13
C ALA A 333 -39.30 -56.28 -6.43
N SER A 334 -38.12 -56.39 -7.06
CA SER A 334 -37.41 -55.25 -7.68
C SER A 334 -37.08 -55.56 -9.14
N ARG A 335 -38.06 -55.40 -10.04
CA ARG A 335 -37.84 -55.42 -11.49
C ARG A 335 -39.07 -54.92 -12.27
N LYS A 336 -38.81 -54.06 -13.27
CA LYS A 336 -39.75 -53.45 -14.24
C LYS A 336 -40.69 -52.42 -13.58
N GLU A 337 -40.84 -51.18 -14.05
CA GLU A 337 -40.96 -50.73 -15.44
C GLU A 337 -40.27 -49.38 -15.69
N GLU A 338 -39.07 -49.43 -16.29
CA GLU A 338 -38.56 -48.37 -17.16
C GLU A 338 -38.66 -48.89 -18.59
N ASP A 339 -39.57 -48.34 -19.41
CA ASP A 339 -39.37 -48.04 -20.84
C ASP A 339 -40.70 -47.68 -21.52
N SER A 340 -40.88 -46.40 -21.88
CA SER A 340 -41.64 -45.93 -23.06
C SER A 340 -41.67 -44.39 -23.13
N MET A 341 -40.75 -43.78 -23.89
CA MET A 341 -41.08 -42.86 -25.02
C MET A 341 -39.81 -42.40 -25.79
N ARG A 342 -39.67 -42.89 -27.04
CA ARG A 342 -38.54 -42.78 -28.00
C ARG A 342 -39.14 -42.73 -29.44
N ILE A 343 -38.61 -42.12 -30.51
CA ILE A 343 -37.37 -41.37 -30.82
C ILE A 343 -37.69 -40.36 -31.96
N ILE A 344 -37.23 -39.10 -31.94
CA ILE A 344 -36.98 -38.23 -33.12
C ILE A 344 -35.87 -37.22 -32.72
N THR A 345 -34.67 -37.11 -33.31
CA THR A 345 -34.08 -37.66 -34.57
C THR A 345 -32.56 -37.91 -34.46
N CYS A 346 -32.07 -38.83 -35.30
CA CYS A 346 -30.71 -39.04 -35.84
C CYS A 346 -29.93 -37.75 -36.23
N ASP A 347 -28.62 -37.75 -36.54
CA ASP A 347 -27.49 -38.71 -36.41
C ASP A 347 -26.18 -37.93 -36.69
N ALA A 348 -25.02 -38.39 -36.18
CA ALA A 348 -23.77 -38.54 -36.95
C ALA A 348 -22.54 -38.93 -36.10
N VAL A 349 -21.71 -39.80 -36.69
CA VAL A 349 -20.34 -40.21 -36.30
C VAL A 349 -20.18 -41.08 -35.05
N THR A 350 -19.73 -42.32 -35.28
CA THR A 350 -19.38 -43.33 -34.28
C THR A 350 -17.94 -43.80 -34.51
N VAL A 351 -17.30 -44.33 -33.46
CA VAL A 351 -16.07 -45.16 -33.49
C VAL A 351 -14.78 -44.49 -34.00
N ILE A 352 -13.90 -44.10 -33.06
CA ILE A 352 -12.63 -44.83 -32.83
C ILE A 352 -12.39 -44.91 -31.32
N GLN A 353 -12.64 -46.09 -30.72
CA GLN A 353 -12.21 -46.40 -29.36
C GLN A 353 -11.50 -47.76 -29.36
N ARG A 354 -10.17 -47.75 -29.46
CA ARG A 354 -9.27 -48.89 -29.22
C ARG A 354 -7.82 -48.39 -29.18
N SER A 355 -7.30 -48.06 -27.98
CA SER A 355 -5.86 -48.03 -27.58
C SER A 355 -5.63 -47.19 -26.31
N ARG A 356 -6.17 -47.60 -25.14
CA ARG A 356 -5.79 -47.04 -23.82
C ARG A 356 -5.87 -48.08 -22.68
N VAL A 357 -5.10 -49.17 -22.80
CA VAL A 357 -4.90 -50.15 -21.71
C VAL A 357 -3.40 -50.46 -21.45
N LEU A 358 -2.46 -49.90 -22.24
CA LEU A 358 -1.01 -50.10 -22.03
C LEU A 358 -0.27 -48.94 -21.35
N SER A 359 -0.85 -47.74 -21.25
CA SER A 359 -0.13 -46.58 -20.70
C SER A 359 -0.01 -46.57 -19.17
N CYS A 360 -0.96 -47.18 -18.44
CA CYS A 360 -0.95 -47.20 -16.97
C CYS A 360 -0.06 -48.30 -16.37
N LEU A 361 0.50 -49.21 -17.18
CA LEU A 361 1.30 -50.35 -16.69
C LEU A 361 2.82 -50.09 -16.69
N CYS A 362 3.31 -49.03 -17.34
CA CYS A 362 4.74 -48.70 -17.34
C CYS A 362 5.17 -47.78 -16.18
N PHE A 363 4.27 -46.93 -15.65
CA PHE A 363 4.62 -46.01 -14.55
C PHE A 363 4.80 -46.72 -13.20
N ALA A 364 4.08 -47.82 -12.98
CA ALA A 364 4.16 -48.62 -11.75
C ALA A 364 5.47 -49.43 -11.58
N LEU A 365 6.35 -49.45 -12.59
CA LEU A 365 7.58 -50.26 -12.61
C LEU A 365 8.88 -49.45 -12.61
N TYR A 366 8.81 -48.11 -12.57
CA TYR A 366 10.00 -47.25 -12.43
C TYR A 366 10.10 -46.55 -11.06
N ALA A 367 9.00 -46.47 -10.31
CA ALA A 367 8.97 -45.91 -8.95
C ALA A 367 9.30 -46.96 -7.85
N SER A 368 10.17 -47.92 -8.16
CA SER A 368 10.41 -49.11 -7.33
C SER A 368 11.81 -49.17 -6.71
N SER A 369 12.44 -48.01 -6.44
CA SER A 369 13.82 -47.96 -5.94
C SER A 369 14.12 -46.84 -4.94
N THR A 370 13.19 -46.55 -4.02
CA THR A 370 13.40 -46.11 -2.61
C THR A 370 12.04 -45.83 -1.99
N MET A 371 11.38 -46.85 -1.41
CA MET A 371 10.21 -46.60 -0.56
C MET A 371 10.67 -45.90 0.71
N ALA A 372 10.25 -44.66 0.92
CA ALA A 372 10.46 -43.96 2.19
C ALA A 372 9.76 -44.75 3.32
N SER A 373 10.47 -44.96 4.40
CA SER A 373 10.13 -45.89 5.50
C SER A 373 9.07 -45.38 6.47
N TRP A 374 8.71 -44.10 6.40
CA TRP A 374 7.79 -43.49 7.36
C TRP A 374 6.34 -43.95 7.15
N VAL A 375 5.67 -44.31 8.24
CA VAL A 375 4.27 -44.75 8.28
C VAL A 375 3.57 -44.01 9.42
N PRO A 376 2.38 -43.42 9.21
CA PRO A 376 1.70 -42.66 10.25
C PRO A 376 1.27 -43.55 11.41
N GLN A 377 1.52 -43.10 12.64
CA GLN A 377 0.92 -43.72 13.82
C GLN A 377 -0.57 -43.40 13.85
N GLN A 378 -1.42 -44.43 13.89
CA GLN A 378 -2.87 -44.29 13.75
C GLN A 378 -3.50 -43.31 14.76
N GLN A 379 -3.00 -43.27 16.00
CA GLN A 379 -3.50 -42.35 17.02
C GLN A 379 -3.20 -40.88 16.67
N GLY A 380 -1.97 -40.57 16.28
CA GLY A 380 -1.57 -39.21 15.88
C GLY A 380 -2.27 -38.76 14.59
N LEU A 381 -2.44 -39.67 13.62
CA LEU A 381 -3.17 -39.39 12.39
C LEU A 381 -4.65 -39.05 12.67
N GLN A 382 -5.31 -39.81 13.55
CA GLN A 382 -6.69 -39.53 13.97
C GLN A 382 -6.81 -38.21 14.72
N GLU A 383 -5.86 -37.88 15.60
CA GLU A 383 -5.89 -36.63 16.36
C GLU A 383 -5.69 -35.39 15.46
N VAL A 384 -4.77 -35.46 14.50
CA VAL A 384 -4.56 -34.41 13.49
C VAL A 384 -5.80 -34.28 12.61
N LEU A 385 -6.30 -35.39 12.04
CA LEU A 385 -7.46 -35.39 11.14
C LEU A 385 -8.73 -34.88 11.84
N GLN A 386 -8.99 -35.30 13.08
CA GLN A 386 -10.09 -34.77 13.88
C GLN A 386 -9.95 -33.26 14.07
N THR A 387 -8.75 -32.78 14.39
CA THR A 387 -8.49 -31.33 14.55
C THR A 387 -8.71 -30.56 13.23
N LEU A 388 -8.41 -31.17 12.07
CA LEU A 388 -8.73 -30.58 10.76
C LEU A 388 -10.24 -30.51 10.49
N HIS A 389 -11.01 -31.54 10.82
CA HIS A 389 -12.48 -31.46 10.69
C HIS A 389 -13.06 -30.41 11.66
N GLU A 390 -12.61 -30.40 12.92
CA GLU A 390 -12.97 -29.38 13.92
C GLU A 390 -12.62 -27.96 13.44
N SER A 391 -11.53 -27.77 12.68
CA SER A 391 -11.12 -26.46 12.11
C SER A 391 -12.14 -25.84 11.15
N THR A 392 -13.14 -26.61 10.70
CA THR A 392 -14.23 -26.10 9.86
C THR A 392 -15.42 -25.55 10.65
N ASP A 393 -15.42 -25.69 11.99
CA ASP A 393 -16.42 -25.09 12.88
C ASP A 393 -16.25 -23.55 12.95
N MET A 394 -17.39 -22.84 13.04
CA MET A 394 -17.46 -21.38 13.09
C MET A 394 -17.51 -20.82 14.53
N ASN A 395 -17.46 -21.68 15.55
CA ASN A 395 -17.51 -21.28 16.95
C ASN A 395 -16.16 -20.74 17.44
N THR A 396 -16.14 -19.47 17.89
CA THR A 396 -14.92 -18.76 18.33
C THR A 396 -14.16 -19.46 19.47
N SER A 397 -14.85 -20.14 20.40
CA SER A 397 -14.17 -20.85 21.50
C SER A 397 -13.49 -22.13 21.02
N VAL A 398 -14.12 -22.83 20.08
CA VAL A 398 -13.61 -24.03 19.42
C VAL A 398 -12.40 -23.66 18.55
N GLN A 399 -12.47 -22.59 17.77
CA GLN A 399 -11.34 -22.10 16.97
C GLN A 399 -10.11 -21.71 17.81
N ARG A 400 -10.29 -21.07 18.97
CA ARG A 400 -9.17 -20.79 19.90
C ARG A 400 -8.52 -22.07 20.42
N ALA A 401 -9.32 -23.06 20.82
CA ALA A 401 -8.81 -24.35 21.29
C ALA A 401 -8.08 -25.12 20.17
N ILE A 402 -8.57 -25.05 18.92
CA ILE A 402 -7.93 -25.64 17.74
C ILE A 402 -6.61 -24.94 17.42
N THR A 403 -6.56 -23.60 17.48
CA THR A 403 -5.32 -22.84 17.27
C THR A 403 -4.25 -23.27 18.29
N GLN A 404 -4.64 -23.46 19.56
CA GLN A 404 -3.75 -24.02 20.59
C GLN A 404 -3.31 -25.46 20.30
N LYS A 405 -4.21 -26.35 19.83
CA LYS A 405 -3.83 -27.71 19.39
C LYS A 405 -2.84 -27.68 18.23
N LEU A 406 -3.09 -26.90 17.19
CA LEU A 406 -2.23 -26.75 16.01
C LEU A 406 -0.84 -26.23 16.41
N ASN A 407 -0.77 -25.21 17.28
CA ASN A 407 0.49 -24.69 17.82
C ASN A 407 1.23 -25.69 18.71
N ASN A 408 0.55 -26.67 19.31
CA ASN A 408 1.21 -27.76 20.03
C ASN A 408 1.78 -28.82 19.07
N PHE A 409 1.12 -29.08 17.92
CA PHE A 409 1.61 -30.04 16.93
C PHE A 409 2.90 -29.60 16.24
N THR A 410 3.15 -28.29 16.08
CA THR A 410 4.40 -27.78 15.47
C THR A 410 5.66 -28.16 16.27
N ARG A 411 5.52 -28.51 17.55
CA ARG A 411 6.60 -29.03 18.40
C ARG A 411 7.06 -30.45 18.03
N ALA A 412 6.31 -31.16 17.18
CA ALA A 412 6.67 -32.49 16.70
C ALA A 412 7.21 -32.42 15.25
N PRO A 413 8.50 -32.69 14.99
CA PRO A 413 9.07 -32.63 13.64
C PRO A 413 8.42 -33.60 12.62
N GLU A 414 7.74 -34.64 13.09
CA GLU A 414 6.97 -35.55 12.21
C GLU A 414 5.63 -34.99 11.74
N TYR A 415 5.14 -33.88 12.31
CA TYR A 415 3.82 -33.30 12.00
C TYR A 415 3.62 -33.04 10.50
N ILE A 416 4.67 -32.57 9.81
CA ILE A 416 4.67 -32.37 8.35
C ILE A 416 4.41 -33.65 7.55
N ALA A 417 4.83 -34.83 8.04
CA ALA A 417 4.54 -36.10 7.36
C ALA A 417 3.09 -36.56 7.56
N TYR A 418 2.46 -36.28 8.71
CA TYR A 418 1.02 -36.49 8.89
C TYR A 418 0.19 -35.61 7.95
N LEU A 419 0.55 -34.33 7.81
CA LEU A 419 -0.11 -33.41 6.88
C LEU A 419 0.08 -33.83 5.41
N ALA A 420 1.31 -34.19 5.02
CA ALA A 420 1.60 -34.70 3.68
C ALA A 420 0.87 -36.02 3.38
N TYR A 421 0.73 -36.91 4.37
CA TYR A 421 -0.05 -38.15 4.25
C TYR A 421 -1.55 -37.87 4.03
N ILE A 422 -2.14 -36.92 4.77
CA ILE A 422 -3.55 -36.52 4.58
C ILE A 422 -3.76 -35.89 3.20
N LEU A 423 -2.84 -35.04 2.74
CA LEU A 423 -2.89 -34.43 1.40
C LEU A 423 -2.90 -35.49 0.27
N THR A 424 -2.13 -36.57 0.42
CA THR A 424 -1.76 -37.48 -0.70
C THR A 424 -2.35 -38.88 -0.62
N ALA A 425 -2.30 -39.51 0.55
CA ALA A 425 -2.59 -40.93 0.76
C ALA A 425 -4.02 -41.19 1.29
N MET A 426 -4.83 -40.14 1.45
CA MET A 426 -6.21 -40.22 1.93
C MET A 426 -7.24 -39.68 0.90
N PRO A 427 -7.34 -40.26 -0.32
CA PRO A 427 -8.27 -39.81 -1.36
C PRO A 427 -9.76 -40.02 -1.01
N GLN A 428 -10.06 -40.74 0.08
CA GLN A 428 -11.41 -40.86 0.62
C GLN A 428 -11.87 -39.62 1.43
N GLU A 429 -10.94 -38.76 1.85
CA GLU A 429 -11.27 -37.51 2.55
C GLU A 429 -11.66 -36.41 1.55
N GLU A 430 -12.50 -35.47 1.98
CA GLU A 430 -12.88 -34.34 1.12
C GLU A 430 -11.65 -33.53 0.68
N ASP A 431 -11.59 -33.18 -0.61
CA ASP A 431 -10.52 -32.34 -1.18
C ASP A 431 -10.29 -31.05 -0.38
N ARG A 432 -11.33 -30.49 0.25
CA ARG A 432 -11.20 -29.33 1.16
C ARG A 432 -10.33 -29.63 2.39
N ILE A 433 -10.50 -30.79 3.03
CA ILE A 433 -9.71 -31.19 4.21
C ILE A 433 -8.27 -31.49 3.80
N ARG A 434 -8.09 -32.21 2.69
CA ARG A 434 -6.78 -32.47 2.08
C ARG A 434 -6.05 -31.16 1.73
N THR A 435 -6.76 -30.18 1.17
CA THR A 435 -6.25 -28.83 0.86
C THR A 435 -5.85 -28.05 2.12
N ILE A 436 -6.65 -28.11 3.20
CA ILE A 436 -6.27 -27.48 4.49
C ILE A 436 -5.00 -28.13 5.05
N ALA A 437 -4.83 -29.45 4.92
CA ALA A 437 -3.61 -30.13 5.33
C ALA A 437 -2.38 -29.62 4.54
N GLY A 438 -2.50 -29.39 3.23
CA GLY A 438 -1.48 -28.75 2.41
C GLY A 438 -1.17 -27.31 2.86
N TYR A 439 -2.16 -26.45 3.08
CA TYR A 439 -1.87 -25.08 3.56
C TYR A 439 -1.22 -25.05 4.95
N LEU A 440 -1.52 -26.00 5.83
CA LEU A 440 -0.80 -26.15 7.10
C LEU A 440 0.61 -26.72 6.90
N LEU A 441 0.83 -27.56 5.88
CA LEU A 441 2.14 -28.12 5.53
C LEU A 441 3.08 -26.98 5.08
N LYS A 442 2.64 -26.15 4.13
CA LYS A 442 3.29 -24.90 3.71
C LYS A 442 3.69 -24.02 4.90
N ASN A 443 2.74 -23.71 5.79
CA ASN A 443 2.99 -22.85 6.95
C ASN A 443 4.03 -23.44 7.93
N ASN A 444 4.20 -24.76 7.92
CA ASN A 444 5.17 -25.48 8.75
C ASN A 444 6.42 -25.94 7.98
N ALA A 445 6.68 -25.41 6.78
CA ALA A 445 7.76 -25.89 5.91
C ALA A 445 9.15 -25.86 6.57
N ARG A 446 9.40 -24.90 7.49
CA ARG A 446 10.66 -24.82 8.27
C ARG A 446 10.98 -26.11 9.06
N LEU A 447 9.97 -26.88 9.48
CA LEU A 447 10.16 -28.13 10.23
C LEU A 447 10.91 -29.20 9.42
N ILE A 448 10.99 -29.09 8.08
CA ILE A 448 11.76 -30.05 7.26
C ILE A 448 13.26 -30.02 7.55
N LEU A 449 13.77 -28.91 8.08
CA LEU A 449 15.18 -28.74 8.44
C LEU A 449 15.56 -29.48 9.74
N THR A 450 14.59 -29.74 10.61
CA THR A 450 14.76 -30.46 11.88
C THR A 450 14.14 -31.85 11.89
N ALA A 451 13.39 -32.22 10.84
CA ALA A 451 12.80 -33.53 10.65
C ALA A 451 13.86 -34.61 10.41
N ALA A 452 13.56 -35.85 10.83
CA ALA A 452 14.42 -36.99 10.55
C ALA A 452 14.52 -37.24 9.02
N PRO A 453 15.65 -37.75 8.48
CA PRO A 453 15.83 -37.92 7.04
C PRO A 453 14.73 -38.75 6.35
N GLU A 454 14.21 -39.76 7.04
CA GLU A 454 13.12 -40.62 6.55
C GLU A 454 11.78 -39.86 6.41
N VAL A 455 11.49 -38.97 7.36
CA VAL A 455 10.32 -38.07 7.37
C VAL A 455 10.44 -37.06 6.23
N GLY A 456 11.60 -36.41 6.09
CA GLY A 456 11.87 -35.46 5.02
C GLY A 456 11.79 -36.10 3.63
N ALA A 457 12.33 -37.31 3.46
CA ALA A 457 12.22 -38.06 2.21
C ALA A 457 10.76 -38.43 1.87
N TYR A 458 9.97 -38.85 2.86
CA TYR A 458 8.54 -39.13 2.67
C TYR A 458 7.78 -37.86 2.25
N VAL A 459 7.94 -36.74 2.96
CA VAL A 459 7.24 -35.47 2.65
C VAL A 459 7.57 -34.99 1.23
N LYS A 460 8.85 -35.03 0.82
CA LYS A 460 9.27 -34.68 -0.55
C LYS A 460 8.55 -35.52 -1.60
N ALA A 461 8.55 -36.84 -1.46
CA ALA A 461 7.90 -37.74 -2.40
C ALA A 461 6.37 -37.54 -2.43
N ALA A 462 5.76 -37.37 -1.26
CA ALA A 462 4.33 -37.15 -1.10
C ALA A 462 3.87 -35.86 -1.78
N VAL A 463 4.52 -34.72 -1.51
CA VAL A 463 4.18 -33.41 -2.13
C VAL A 463 4.27 -33.48 -3.66
N LEU A 464 5.33 -34.10 -4.21
CA LEU A 464 5.49 -34.31 -5.66
C LEU A 464 4.42 -35.24 -6.26
N GLN A 465 3.87 -36.17 -5.47
CA GLN A 465 2.74 -37.01 -5.86
C GLN A 465 1.41 -36.23 -5.85
N ALA A 466 1.14 -35.38 -4.85
CA ALA A 466 -0.04 -34.52 -4.83
C ALA A 466 -0.02 -33.47 -5.96
N PHE A 467 1.16 -33.01 -6.39
CA PHE A 467 1.28 -32.13 -7.54
C PHE A 467 0.85 -32.81 -8.87
N ALA A 468 0.83 -34.15 -8.92
CA ALA A 468 0.33 -34.92 -10.05
C ALA A 468 -1.16 -35.33 -9.95
N ASP A 469 -1.87 -34.93 -8.88
CA ASP A 469 -3.27 -35.26 -8.61
C ASP A 469 -4.22 -34.71 -9.71
N GLU A 470 -5.35 -35.38 -9.93
CA GLU A 470 -6.37 -34.94 -10.89
C GLU A 470 -7.10 -33.67 -10.40
N SER A 471 -7.25 -33.51 -9.08
CA SER A 471 -7.89 -32.35 -8.46
C SER A 471 -7.02 -31.09 -8.51
N ILE A 472 -7.55 -30.03 -9.12
CA ILE A 472 -6.89 -28.72 -9.24
C ILE A 472 -6.60 -28.12 -7.85
N MET A 473 -7.49 -28.31 -6.87
CA MET A 473 -7.30 -27.80 -5.51
C MET A 473 -6.07 -28.43 -4.84
N ILE A 474 -5.90 -29.74 -5.01
CA ILE A 474 -4.78 -30.50 -4.45
C ILE A 474 -3.46 -30.13 -5.14
N ARG A 475 -3.46 -30.02 -6.48
CA ARG A 475 -2.27 -29.55 -7.21
C ARG A 475 -1.85 -28.14 -6.80
N ASN A 476 -2.80 -27.23 -6.60
CA ASN A 476 -2.49 -25.86 -6.20
C ASN A 476 -1.95 -25.78 -4.76
N ALA A 477 -2.48 -26.59 -3.83
CA ALA A 477 -1.91 -26.70 -2.48
C ALA A 477 -0.48 -27.27 -2.52
N ALA A 478 -0.29 -28.39 -3.22
CA ALA A 478 1.03 -29.02 -3.39
C ALA A 478 2.03 -28.12 -4.12
N GLY A 479 1.58 -27.27 -5.05
CA GLY A 479 2.42 -26.26 -5.70
C GLY A 479 2.96 -25.22 -4.71
N GLN A 480 2.12 -24.76 -3.77
CA GLN A 480 2.59 -23.88 -2.70
C GLN A 480 3.51 -24.58 -1.70
N ASP A 481 3.26 -25.87 -1.40
CA ASP A 481 4.17 -26.70 -0.60
C ASP A 481 5.55 -26.82 -1.28
N ILE A 482 5.58 -27.08 -2.59
CA ILE A 482 6.83 -27.13 -3.38
C ILE A 482 7.61 -25.82 -3.25
N VAL A 483 6.98 -24.67 -3.49
CA VAL A 483 7.66 -23.36 -3.39
C VAL A 483 8.22 -23.14 -1.99
N ALA A 484 7.42 -23.40 -0.94
CA ALA A 484 7.83 -23.20 0.45
C ALA A 484 8.99 -24.12 0.86
N PHE A 485 8.93 -25.41 0.48
CA PHE A 485 10.00 -26.37 0.79
C PHE A 485 11.27 -26.12 -0.03
N LEU A 486 11.18 -25.73 -1.31
CA LEU A 486 12.34 -25.32 -2.10
C LEU A 486 13.02 -24.07 -1.51
N GLY A 487 12.26 -23.10 -0.98
CA GLY A 487 12.84 -21.94 -0.30
C GLY A 487 13.66 -22.29 0.96
N GLN A 488 13.23 -23.32 1.72
CA GLN A 488 13.93 -23.80 2.93
C GLN A 488 15.10 -24.74 2.60
N LEU A 489 14.88 -25.72 1.73
CA LEU A 489 15.85 -26.75 1.38
C LEU A 489 16.90 -26.27 0.39
N GLU A 490 16.52 -25.33 -0.47
CA GLU A 490 17.24 -24.91 -1.67
C GLU A 490 17.33 -26.02 -2.75
N PRO A 491 17.46 -25.66 -4.05
CA PRO A 491 17.63 -26.62 -5.14
C PRO A 491 18.68 -27.71 -4.89
N ARG A 492 19.78 -27.36 -4.21
CA ARG A 492 20.89 -28.27 -3.88
C ARG A 492 20.46 -29.51 -3.08
N ASN A 493 19.42 -29.40 -2.24
CA ASN A 493 18.94 -30.48 -1.38
C ASN A 493 17.63 -31.11 -1.86
N TRP A 494 17.10 -30.70 -3.02
CA TRP A 494 15.93 -31.33 -3.65
C TRP A 494 15.93 -31.23 -5.19
N PRO A 495 17.00 -31.68 -5.86
CA PRO A 495 17.14 -31.56 -7.33
C PRO A 495 16.06 -32.33 -8.10
N GLU A 496 15.48 -33.38 -7.52
CA GLU A 496 14.42 -34.21 -8.12
C GLU A 496 13.15 -33.38 -8.37
N CYS A 497 12.87 -32.38 -7.53
CA CYS A 497 11.72 -31.50 -7.69
C CYS A 497 11.85 -30.65 -8.95
N LEU A 498 12.99 -29.99 -9.15
CA LEU A 498 13.24 -29.20 -10.37
C LEU A 498 13.19 -30.08 -11.62
N GLN A 499 13.77 -31.30 -11.55
CA GLN A 499 13.69 -32.25 -12.67
C GLN A 499 12.23 -32.61 -13.00
N GLN A 500 11.39 -32.88 -12.00
CA GLN A 500 9.98 -33.21 -12.21
C GLN A 500 9.17 -32.02 -12.76
N LEU A 501 9.38 -30.80 -12.26
CA LEU A 501 8.74 -29.59 -12.77
C LEU A 501 9.11 -29.35 -14.24
N MET A 502 10.41 -29.42 -14.56
CA MET A 502 10.91 -29.25 -15.93
C MET A 502 10.37 -30.31 -16.90
N ASN A 503 10.29 -31.58 -16.48
CA ASN A 503 9.65 -32.64 -17.25
C ASN A 503 8.14 -32.40 -17.46
N THR A 504 7.47 -31.74 -16.50
CA THR A 504 6.04 -31.44 -16.58
C THR A 504 5.75 -30.30 -17.58
N LEU A 505 6.73 -29.43 -17.87
CA LEU A 505 6.64 -28.45 -18.97
C LEU A 505 6.57 -29.10 -20.37
N ASP A 506 6.92 -30.38 -20.50
CA ASP A 506 6.75 -31.18 -21.73
C ASP A 506 5.43 -32.00 -21.75
N SER A 507 4.54 -31.75 -20.79
CA SER A 507 3.20 -32.33 -20.76
C SER A 507 2.36 -31.91 -21.98
N PRO A 508 1.63 -32.84 -22.65
CA PRO A 508 0.66 -32.49 -23.68
C PRO A 508 -0.64 -31.90 -23.11
N ASP A 509 -0.80 -31.91 -21.78
CA ASP A 509 -1.90 -31.31 -21.04
C ASP A 509 -1.49 -29.91 -20.56
N LEU A 510 -2.11 -28.88 -21.15
CA LEU A 510 -1.84 -27.45 -20.89
C LEU A 510 -2.08 -27.06 -19.43
N ASP A 511 -3.05 -27.67 -18.74
CA ASP A 511 -3.35 -27.31 -17.34
C ASP A 511 -2.24 -27.79 -16.40
N ARG A 512 -1.58 -28.91 -16.74
CA ARG A 512 -0.38 -29.39 -16.03
C ARG A 512 0.86 -28.58 -16.38
N GLN A 513 0.97 -28.18 -17.66
CA GLN A 513 2.06 -27.35 -18.16
C GLN A 513 2.06 -25.96 -17.46
N GLU A 514 0.90 -25.31 -17.41
CA GLU A 514 0.69 -24.02 -16.72
C GLU A 514 0.94 -24.15 -15.22
N ALA A 515 0.42 -25.19 -14.56
CA ALA A 515 0.65 -25.42 -13.13
C ALA A 515 2.14 -25.59 -12.80
N ALA A 516 2.90 -26.34 -13.60
CA ALA A 516 4.35 -26.51 -13.42
C ALA A 516 5.11 -25.20 -13.65
N PHE A 517 4.69 -24.39 -14.63
CA PHE A 517 5.35 -23.11 -14.91
C PHE A 517 5.08 -22.08 -13.81
N ASN A 518 3.86 -22.00 -13.29
CA ASN A 518 3.50 -21.11 -12.18
C ASN A 518 4.34 -21.42 -10.91
N VAL A 519 4.53 -22.70 -10.58
CA VAL A 519 5.44 -23.10 -9.48
C VAL A 519 6.88 -22.70 -9.75
N LEU A 520 7.38 -22.85 -10.99
CA LEU A 520 8.73 -22.44 -11.37
C LEU A 520 8.90 -20.91 -11.37
N GLU A 521 7.91 -20.16 -11.85
CA GLU A 521 7.90 -18.70 -11.85
C GLU A 521 7.98 -18.18 -10.41
N LYS A 522 7.11 -18.66 -9.52
CA LYS A 522 7.12 -18.24 -8.12
C LYS A 522 8.42 -18.64 -7.40
N ALA A 523 9.01 -19.77 -7.76
CA ALA A 523 10.33 -20.17 -7.29
C ALA A 523 11.47 -19.25 -7.79
N CYS A 524 11.41 -18.82 -9.05
CA CYS A 524 12.38 -17.89 -9.62
C CYS A 524 12.21 -16.47 -9.06
N GLU A 525 11.00 -16.06 -8.71
CA GLU A 525 10.69 -14.78 -8.07
C GLU A 525 11.16 -14.75 -6.61
N ASP A 526 10.76 -15.73 -5.78
CA ASP A 526 10.98 -15.70 -4.33
C ASP A 526 12.45 -15.97 -3.94
N TYR A 527 13.23 -16.66 -4.78
CA TYR A 527 14.60 -17.04 -4.45
C TYR A 527 15.57 -17.20 -5.66
N PRO A 528 15.70 -16.19 -6.55
CA PRO A 528 16.53 -16.29 -7.76
C PRO A 528 18.01 -16.58 -7.46
N ARG A 529 18.56 -16.00 -6.39
CA ARG A 529 19.94 -16.28 -5.93
C ARG A 529 20.15 -17.74 -5.47
N LYS A 530 19.11 -18.42 -4.99
CA LYS A 530 19.20 -19.84 -4.60
C LYS A 530 19.08 -20.79 -5.78
N MET A 531 18.59 -20.31 -6.92
CA MET A 531 18.47 -21.08 -8.17
C MET A 531 19.78 -21.09 -8.97
N ASP A 532 20.60 -20.03 -8.91
CA ASP A 532 21.96 -19.99 -9.50
C ASP A 532 23.00 -20.67 -8.61
N VAL A 533 22.81 -21.97 -8.37
CA VAL A 533 23.73 -22.82 -7.58
C VAL A 533 24.26 -23.98 -8.40
N GLU A 534 25.53 -24.33 -8.16
CA GLU A 534 26.15 -25.50 -8.78
C GLU A 534 25.81 -26.77 -7.99
N ILE A 535 25.24 -27.76 -8.67
CA ILE A 535 24.86 -29.06 -8.14
C ILE A 535 25.64 -30.13 -8.90
N ASN A 536 26.53 -30.84 -8.21
CA ASN A 536 27.34 -31.94 -8.76
C ASN A 536 28.10 -31.60 -10.07
N GLY A 537 28.60 -30.37 -10.21
CA GLY A 537 29.32 -29.91 -11.41
C GLY A 537 28.45 -29.38 -12.54
N THR A 538 27.14 -29.15 -12.30
CA THR A 538 26.19 -28.61 -13.28
C THR A 538 25.31 -27.55 -12.64
N ARG A 539 24.94 -26.47 -13.35
CA ARG A 539 23.95 -25.50 -12.86
C ARG A 539 22.57 -25.83 -13.45
N PRO A 540 21.48 -25.86 -12.64
CA PRO A 540 20.13 -26.06 -13.18
C PRO A 540 19.75 -25.02 -14.25
N LEU A 541 20.19 -23.76 -14.08
CA LEU A 541 19.91 -22.66 -15.00
C LEU A 541 20.45 -22.89 -16.42
N ASP A 542 21.56 -23.64 -16.59
CA ASP A 542 22.12 -23.98 -17.91
C ASP A 542 21.13 -24.79 -18.78
N PHE A 543 20.18 -25.49 -18.14
CA PHE A 543 19.13 -26.26 -18.82
C PHE A 543 17.77 -25.54 -18.80
N MET A 544 17.47 -24.79 -17.74
CA MET A 544 16.20 -24.07 -17.57
C MET A 544 16.08 -22.88 -18.52
N ILE A 545 17.13 -22.07 -18.66
CA ILE A 545 17.09 -20.82 -19.44
C ILE A 545 16.84 -21.08 -20.94
N PRO A 546 17.54 -22.02 -21.62
CA PRO A 546 17.21 -22.38 -23.00
C PRO A 546 15.76 -22.89 -23.17
N LYS A 547 15.22 -23.59 -22.17
CA LYS A 547 13.83 -24.07 -22.18
C LYS A 547 12.84 -22.92 -22.04
N PHE A 548 13.10 -21.96 -21.16
CA PHE A 548 12.26 -20.78 -21.00
C PHE A 548 12.27 -19.91 -22.26
N LEU A 549 13.44 -19.69 -22.89
CA LEU A 549 13.53 -19.01 -24.19
C LEU A 549 12.69 -19.70 -25.28
N MET A 550 12.70 -21.04 -25.33
CA MET A 550 11.84 -21.79 -26.25
C MET A 550 10.33 -21.62 -25.93
N LEU A 551 9.97 -21.57 -24.64
CA LEU A 551 8.58 -21.39 -24.19
C LEU A 551 8.07 -19.94 -24.32
N ALA A 552 8.97 -18.96 -24.42
CA ALA A 552 8.62 -17.57 -24.74
C ALA A 552 8.01 -17.45 -26.15
N GLU A 553 8.20 -18.43 -27.05
CA GLU A 553 7.51 -18.50 -28.36
C GLU A 553 6.26 -19.39 -28.37
N HIS A 554 5.78 -19.85 -27.20
CA HIS A 554 4.67 -20.80 -27.12
C HIS A 554 3.33 -20.19 -27.61
N PRO A 555 2.43 -20.97 -28.26
CA PRO A 555 1.15 -20.44 -28.75
C PRO A 555 0.23 -19.83 -27.67
N SER A 556 0.27 -20.36 -26.44
CA SER A 556 -0.48 -19.80 -25.29
C SER A 556 0.21 -18.57 -24.71
N ALA A 557 -0.50 -17.43 -24.66
CA ALA A 557 0.02 -16.17 -24.13
C ALA A 557 0.48 -16.28 -22.66
N LYS A 558 -0.25 -17.03 -21.82
CA LYS A 558 0.16 -17.29 -20.43
C LYS A 558 1.56 -17.93 -20.35
N MET A 559 1.83 -18.91 -21.20
CA MET A 559 3.12 -19.61 -21.22
C MET A 559 4.25 -18.68 -21.67
N ARG A 560 3.98 -17.74 -22.59
CA ARG A 560 4.93 -16.68 -22.96
C ARG A 560 5.18 -15.73 -21.79
N SER A 561 4.12 -15.33 -21.09
CA SER A 561 4.18 -14.47 -19.89
C SER A 561 5.09 -15.09 -18.82
N HIS A 562 4.80 -16.32 -18.39
CA HIS A 562 5.60 -17.04 -17.39
C HIS A 562 7.05 -17.23 -17.82
N ALA A 563 7.30 -17.51 -19.10
CA ALA A 563 8.65 -17.65 -19.63
C ALA A 563 9.46 -16.35 -19.56
N VAL A 564 8.88 -15.22 -19.96
CA VAL A 564 9.54 -13.92 -19.90
C VAL A 564 9.78 -13.50 -18.44
N ALA A 565 8.80 -13.71 -17.54
CA ALA A 565 8.94 -13.46 -16.11
C ALA A 565 10.10 -14.27 -15.48
N CYS A 566 10.13 -15.59 -15.71
CA CYS A 566 11.20 -16.46 -15.21
C CYS A 566 12.59 -16.00 -15.68
N LEU A 567 12.72 -15.55 -16.93
CA LEU A 567 13.99 -15.05 -17.47
C LEU A 567 14.37 -13.70 -16.87
N SER A 568 13.41 -12.81 -16.61
CA SER A 568 13.68 -11.47 -16.08
C SER A 568 14.21 -11.48 -14.65
N TYR A 569 13.73 -12.39 -13.78
CA TYR A 569 14.19 -12.49 -12.38
C TYR A 569 15.68 -12.81 -12.22
N PHE A 570 16.33 -13.38 -13.25
CA PHE A 570 17.75 -13.70 -13.24
C PHE A 570 18.66 -12.55 -13.70
N VAL A 571 18.10 -11.46 -14.23
CA VAL A 571 18.87 -10.29 -14.68
C VAL A 571 19.53 -9.56 -13.49
N PRO A 572 18.81 -9.18 -12.39
CA PRO A 572 19.42 -8.46 -11.27
C PRO A 572 20.38 -9.32 -10.43
N VAL A 573 20.24 -10.64 -10.49
CA VAL A 573 21.16 -11.59 -9.85
C VAL A 573 22.47 -11.74 -10.62
N GLY A 574 22.53 -11.31 -11.88
CA GLY A 574 23.73 -11.41 -12.71
C GLY A 574 24.06 -12.85 -13.11
N ALA A 575 23.04 -13.71 -13.24
CA ALA A 575 23.21 -15.14 -13.47
C ALA A 575 23.96 -15.42 -14.79
N GLN A 576 25.11 -16.08 -14.69
CA GLN A 576 25.99 -16.28 -15.84
C GLN A 576 25.33 -17.12 -16.94
N SER A 577 24.52 -18.11 -16.57
CA SER A 577 23.72 -18.92 -17.49
C SER A 577 22.71 -18.10 -18.31
N LEU A 578 22.20 -16.98 -17.78
CA LEU A 578 21.37 -16.04 -18.56
C LEU A 578 22.24 -15.20 -19.49
N PHE A 579 23.36 -14.68 -18.99
CA PHE A 579 24.22 -13.77 -19.75
C PHE A 579 24.88 -14.43 -20.96
N VAL A 580 25.13 -15.74 -20.94
CA VAL A 580 25.53 -16.53 -22.13
C VAL A 580 24.45 -16.51 -23.23
N HIS A 581 23.18 -16.31 -22.88
CA HIS A 581 22.03 -16.27 -23.79
C HIS A 581 21.39 -14.88 -23.92
N ILE A 582 22.06 -13.82 -23.46
CA ILE A 582 21.47 -12.46 -23.37
C ILE A 582 20.98 -11.92 -24.71
N ASP A 583 21.74 -12.13 -25.78
CA ASP A 583 21.40 -11.66 -27.12
C ASP A 583 20.14 -12.37 -27.67
N ASN A 584 19.97 -13.67 -27.35
CA ASN A 584 18.76 -14.41 -27.69
C ASN A 584 17.56 -13.94 -26.87
N PHE A 585 17.76 -13.60 -25.59
CA PHE A 585 16.70 -13.07 -24.73
C PHE A 585 16.22 -11.71 -25.24
N ILE A 586 17.14 -10.78 -25.50
CA ILE A 586 16.84 -9.45 -26.07
C ILE A 586 16.09 -9.57 -27.41
N ALA A 587 16.57 -10.42 -28.33
CA ALA A 587 15.87 -10.66 -29.59
C ALA A 587 14.43 -11.23 -29.40
N THR A 588 14.23 -12.05 -28.37
CA THR A 588 12.91 -12.58 -28.00
C THR A 588 12.01 -11.50 -27.44
N LEU A 589 12.52 -10.61 -26.59
CA LEU A 589 11.78 -9.47 -26.03
C LEU A 589 11.29 -8.52 -27.15
N PHE A 590 12.16 -8.14 -28.08
CA PHE A 590 11.77 -7.28 -29.21
C PHE A 590 10.73 -7.94 -30.14
N LYS A 591 10.81 -9.26 -30.32
CA LYS A 591 9.78 -10.03 -31.05
C LYS A 591 8.43 -10.07 -30.31
N LEU A 592 8.42 -10.05 -28.99
CA LEU A 592 7.22 -10.06 -28.14
C LEU A 592 6.72 -8.65 -27.77
N ALA A 593 7.46 -7.58 -28.06
CA ALA A 593 7.06 -6.20 -27.77
C ALA A 593 5.70 -5.80 -28.40
N SER A 594 5.34 -6.44 -29.52
CA SER A 594 4.05 -6.25 -30.22
C SER A 594 3.07 -7.41 -30.03
N ASP A 595 3.21 -8.23 -28.97
CA ASP A 595 2.25 -9.31 -28.66
C ASP A 595 0.83 -8.74 -28.46
N GLU A 596 -0.21 -9.47 -28.85
CA GLU A 596 -1.59 -9.04 -28.65
C GLU A 596 -1.99 -9.04 -27.16
N ASP A 597 -1.39 -9.92 -26.35
CA ASP A 597 -1.72 -10.09 -24.93
C ASP A 597 -1.06 -9.05 -24.02
N PRO A 598 -1.83 -8.29 -23.20
CA PRO A 598 -1.27 -7.28 -22.30
C PRO A 598 -0.32 -7.82 -21.23
N SER A 599 -0.53 -9.04 -20.73
CA SER A 599 0.32 -9.62 -19.67
C SER A 599 1.69 -10.00 -20.21
N VAL A 600 1.77 -10.45 -21.47
CA VAL A 600 3.07 -10.66 -22.15
C VAL A 600 3.80 -9.34 -22.31
N ARG A 601 3.12 -8.29 -22.83
CA ARG A 601 3.74 -6.96 -22.99
C ARG A 601 4.23 -6.37 -21.65
N ARG A 602 3.49 -6.54 -20.55
CA ARG A 602 3.92 -6.11 -19.21
C ARG A 602 5.27 -6.72 -18.82
N HIS A 603 5.41 -8.05 -18.89
CA HIS A 603 6.66 -8.72 -18.53
C HIS A 603 7.79 -8.40 -19.52
N VAL A 604 7.48 -8.14 -20.79
CA VAL A 604 8.49 -7.64 -21.76
C VAL A 604 9.01 -6.27 -21.35
N CYS A 605 8.13 -5.33 -20.97
CA CYS A 605 8.57 -4.02 -20.47
C CYS A 605 9.42 -4.15 -19.20
N GLN A 606 8.97 -4.92 -18.20
CA GLN A 606 9.73 -5.15 -16.97
C GLN A 606 11.10 -5.79 -17.24
N ALA A 607 11.18 -6.77 -18.15
CA ALA A 607 12.45 -7.36 -18.55
C ALA A 607 13.38 -6.35 -19.22
N LEU A 608 12.86 -5.43 -20.05
CA LEU A 608 13.64 -4.35 -20.66
C LEU A 608 14.17 -3.36 -19.62
N VAL A 609 13.39 -2.99 -18.59
CA VAL A 609 13.83 -2.14 -17.47
C VAL A 609 14.99 -2.80 -16.71
N LEU A 610 14.81 -4.06 -16.30
CA LEU A 610 15.84 -4.79 -15.55
C LEU A 610 17.12 -5.00 -16.39
N LEU A 611 16.98 -5.20 -17.71
CA LEU A 611 18.13 -5.28 -18.63
C LEU A 611 18.82 -3.93 -18.84
N LEU A 612 18.08 -2.82 -18.79
CA LEU A 612 18.66 -1.49 -18.89
C LEU A 612 19.55 -1.18 -17.69
N ALA A 613 19.08 -1.46 -16.47
CA ALA A 613 19.87 -1.30 -15.25
C ALA A 613 21.10 -2.24 -15.18
N ALA A 614 21.05 -3.42 -15.82
CA ALA A 614 22.11 -4.43 -15.71
C ALA A 614 23.10 -4.47 -16.88
N ARG A 615 22.64 -4.21 -18.12
CA ARG A 615 23.39 -4.38 -19.39
C ARG A 615 22.92 -3.36 -20.44
N PRO A 616 23.01 -2.04 -20.18
CA PRO A 616 22.49 -1.05 -21.11
C PRO A 616 23.20 -1.11 -22.47
N GLU A 617 24.49 -1.45 -22.50
CA GLU A 617 25.30 -1.54 -23.72
C GLU A 617 24.77 -2.55 -24.76
N LYS A 618 23.96 -3.51 -24.31
CA LYS A 618 23.30 -4.51 -25.15
C LYS A 618 21.94 -4.05 -25.71
N LEU A 619 21.25 -3.13 -25.04
CA LEU A 619 19.95 -2.60 -25.48
C LEU A 619 20.09 -1.40 -26.42
N MET A 620 21.07 -0.53 -26.19
CA MET A 620 21.27 0.72 -26.93
C MET A 620 21.20 0.60 -28.48
N PRO A 621 21.74 -0.44 -29.14
CA PRO A 621 21.66 -0.56 -30.61
C PRO A 621 20.24 -0.71 -31.17
N GLU A 622 19.31 -1.31 -30.41
CA GLU A 622 17.94 -1.62 -30.87
C GLU A 622 16.94 -0.50 -30.52
N MET A 623 17.30 0.41 -29.61
CA MET A 623 16.41 1.48 -29.12
C MET A 623 15.94 2.49 -30.18
N ALA A 624 16.62 2.57 -31.34
CA ALA A 624 16.24 3.46 -32.42
C ALA A 624 14.88 3.13 -33.08
N ASN A 625 14.33 1.93 -32.85
CA ASN A 625 13.19 1.38 -33.60
C ASN A 625 11.96 1.02 -32.73
N ASN A 626 11.25 2.04 -32.24
CA ASN A 626 9.81 1.97 -31.87
C ASN A 626 9.37 0.92 -30.82
N VAL A 627 10.03 0.85 -29.66
CA VAL A 627 9.50 0.13 -28.48
C VAL A 627 9.59 1.05 -27.25
N ALA A 628 8.68 0.86 -26.27
CA ALA A 628 8.65 1.49 -24.95
C ALA A 628 8.05 2.91 -24.76
N LEU A 629 7.37 3.53 -25.73
CA LEU A 629 6.63 4.80 -25.46
C LEU A 629 5.54 4.69 -24.37
N GLU A 630 5.02 3.50 -24.08
CA GLU A 630 4.02 3.26 -23.01
C GLU A 630 4.62 2.62 -21.73
N ALA A 631 5.95 2.54 -21.61
CA ALA A 631 6.63 1.97 -20.44
C ALA A 631 7.33 3.07 -19.62
N CYS A 632 6.59 3.74 -18.73
CA CYS A 632 7.16 4.83 -17.92
C CYS A 632 8.37 4.40 -17.07
N GLU A 633 8.36 3.18 -16.53
CA GLU A 633 9.49 2.62 -15.76
C GLU A 633 10.78 2.56 -16.58
N PHE A 634 10.67 2.33 -17.89
CA PHE A 634 11.83 2.33 -18.79
C PHE A 634 12.42 3.73 -18.92
N TRP A 635 11.60 4.78 -19.01
CA TRP A 635 12.10 6.16 -19.11
C TRP A 635 12.65 6.69 -17.80
N LEU A 636 12.12 6.25 -16.66
CA LEU A 636 12.67 6.53 -15.33
C LEU A 636 14.09 5.97 -15.20
N THR A 637 14.27 4.66 -15.35
CA THR A 637 15.60 4.01 -15.28
C THR A 637 16.57 4.49 -16.38
N PHE A 638 16.07 4.96 -17.53
CA PHE A 638 16.91 5.55 -18.58
C PHE A 638 17.41 6.97 -18.23
N ALA A 639 16.67 7.71 -17.41
CA ALA A 639 17.03 9.07 -17.00
C ALA A 639 17.92 9.09 -15.75
N GLU A 640 17.79 8.09 -14.88
CA GLU A 640 18.63 7.89 -13.70
C GLU A 640 20.12 7.79 -14.08
N ASP A 641 20.46 6.95 -15.07
CA ASP A 641 21.83 6.79 -15.57
C ASP A 641 22.28 7.97 -16.46
N ALA A 642 23.32 8.68 -16.00
CA ALA A 642 23.86 9.87 -16.65
C ALA A 642 24.49 9.60 -18.04
N ASP A 643 25.10 8.41 -18.26
CA ASP A 643 25.70 8.04 -19.55
C ASP A 643 24.62 7.70 -20.58
N LEU A 644 23.47 7.19 -20.12
CA LEU A 644 22.32 6.88 -20.97
C LEU A 644 21.52 8.13 -21.32
N ALA A 645 21.26 9.00 -20.33
CA ALA A 645 20.45 10.22 -20.49
C ALA A 645 20.81 11.05 -21.74
N MET A 646 22.08 11.19 -22.11
CA MET A 646 22.51 11.89 -23.33
C MET A 646 21.79 11.43 -24.62
N HIS A 647 21.41 10.15 -24.69
CA HIS A 647 20.73 9.56 -25.84
C HIS A 647 19.21 9.81 -25.86
N LEU A 648 18.63 10.27 -24.74
CA LEU A 648 17.22 10.60 -24.63
C LEU A 648 16.89 12.00 -25.16
N HIS A 649 17.86 12.92 -25.16
CA HIS A 649 17.68 14.31 -25.58
C HIS A 649 17.00 14.46 -26.97
N PRO A 650 17.34 13.69 -28.03
CA PRO A 650 16.64 13.75 -29.33
C PRO A 650 15.20 13.21 -29.31
N LEU A 651 14.82 12.46 -28.28
CA LEU A 651 13.50 11.85 -28.10
C LEU A 651 12.60 12.64 -27.14
N LEU A 652 13.15 13.61 -26.41
CA LEU A 652 12.47 14.43 -25.39
C LEU A 652 11.14 15.02 -25.90
N GLY A 653 11.15 15.56 -27.12
CA GLY A 653 9.98 16.11 -27.83
C GLY A 653 8.85 15.11 -28.14
N LYS A 654 9.05 13.81 -27.90
CA LYS A 654 8.03 12.75 -27.99
C LYS A 654 7.71 12.12 -26.64
N VAL A 655 8.72 11.91 -25.80
CA VAL A 655 8.58 11.21 -24.50
C VAL A 655 7.89 12.12 -23.49
N ALA A 656 8.38 13.36 -23.30
CA ALA A 656 7.87 14.24 -22.25
C ALA A 656 6.36 14.56 -22.38
N PRO A 657 5.79 14.84 -23.57
CA PRO A 657 4.34 15.03 -23.72
C PRO A 657 3.52 13.77 -23.39
N VAL A 658 4.06 12.57 -23.63
CA VAL A 658 3.38 11.30 -23.31
C VAL A 658 3.37 11.07 -21.79
N LEU A 659 4.51 11.31 -21.10
CA LEU A 659 4.55 11.27 -19.64
C LEU A 659 3.52 12.24 -19.03
N LEU A 660 3.47 13.48 -19.52
CA LEU A 660 2.49 14.49 -19.09
C LEU A 660 1.03 14.04 -19.28
N ASP A 661 0.72 13.21 -20.29
CA ASP A 661 -0.61 12.63 -20.48
C ASP A 661 -0.87 11.38 -19.60
N CYS A 662 0.17 10.58 -19.32
CA CYS A 662 0.12 9.48 -18.36
C CYS A 662 -0.09 9.93 -16.90
N MET A 663 0.23 11.18 -16.57
CA MET A 663 0.03 11.78 -15.24
C MET A 663 -1.44 12.08 -14.88
N ILE A 664 -2.41 11.89 -15.78
CA ILE A 664 -3.83 12.09 -15.48
C ILE A 664 -4.37 10.87 -14.70
N TYR A 665 -5.15 11.09 -13.63
CA TYR A 665 -5.79 10.00 -12.86
C TYR A 665 -6.57 9.02 -13.75
N GLY A 666 -6.36 7.72 -13.52
CA GLY A 666 -7.07 6.63 -14.18
C GLY A 666 -8.55 6.55 -13.80
N GLU A 667 -9.35 5.85 -14.63
CA GLU A 667 -10.79 5.69 -14.33
C GLU A 667 -11.04 4.87 -13.05
N ASP A 668 -10.13 3.94 -12.73
CA ASP A 668 -10.18 3.09 -11.55
C ASP A 668 -9.64 3.82 -10.30
N ASP A 669 -8.55 4.60 -10.41
CA ASP A 669 -8.05 5.47 -9.33
C ASP A 669 -9.16 6.40 -8.83
N LEU A 670 -9.88 7.05 -9.75
CA LEU A 670 -11.00 7.94 -9.43
C LEU A 670 -12.19 7.23 -8.76
N LEU A 671 -12.28 5.90 -8.86
CA LEU A 671 -13.33 5.09 -8.23
C LEU A 671 -12.95 4.65 -6.82
N TRP A 672 -11.65 4.49 -6.53
CA TRP A 672 -11.12 4.37 -5.17
C TRP A 672 -11.13 5.72 -4.44
N LEU A 673 -10.76 6.79 -5.16
CA LEU A 673 -10.79 8.18 -4.71
C LEU A 673 -12.21 8.80 -4.73
N GLU A 674 -13.29 8.01 -4.87
CA GLU A 674 -14.69 8.49 -4.80
C GLU A 674 -15.13 8.83 -3.34
N GLY A 675 -14.22 9.45 -2.58
CA GLY A 675 -14.38 10.14 -1.30
C GLY A 675 -14.41 11.67 -1.47
N ASP A 676 -15.12 12.16 -2.49
CA ASP A 676 -15.28 13.58 -2.86
C ASP A 676 -16.17 14.37 -1.86
N ALA A 677 -16.07 14.02 -0.57
CA ALA A 677 -16.90 14.48 0.54
C ALA A 677 -16.06 15.17 1.63
N GLU A 678 -16.72 16.02 2.42
CA GLU A 678 -16.16 16.55 3.66
C GLU A 678 -16.12 15.42 4.70
N ASP A 679 -14.95 14.82 4.90
CA ASP A 679 -14.74 13.61 5.70
C ASP A 679 -13.91 13.84 6.97
N ALA A 680 -13.48 15.08 7.26
CA ALA A 680 -12.68 15.45 8.44
C ALA A 680 -13.24 14.94 9.80
N ALA A 681 -14.57 14.74 9.90
CA ALA A 681 -15.23 14.24 11.11
C ALA A 681 -15.52 12.72 11.10
N VAL A 682 -15.08 11.99 10.06
CA VAL A 682 -15.21 10.54 9.97
C VAL A 682 -13.94 9.92 10.58
N PRO A 683 -14.02 9.03 11.59
CA PRO A 683 -12.82 8.37 12.11
C PRO A 683 -12.05 7.61 11.04
N ASP A 684 -10.72 7.55 11.16
CA ASP A 684 -9.89 6.65 10.36
C ASP A 684 -10.21 5.19 10.68
N LYS A 685 -9.87 4.27 9.76
CA LYS A 685 -9.90 2.83 10.04
C LYS A 685 -8.48 2.37 10.34
N ASP A 686 -8.35 1.38 11.22
CA ASP A 686 -7.08 0.72 11.55
C ASP A 686 -6.33 0.17 10.30
N THR A 687 -7.06 -0.10 9.21
CA THR A 687 -6.49 -0.55 7.92
C THR A 687 -5.96 0.56 7.03
N ASP A 688 -6.29 1.82 7.32
CA ASP A 688 -5.90 3.00 6.53
C ASP A 688 -4.64 3.67 7.11
N ILE A 689 -4.11 3.11 8.20
CA ILE A 689 -2.93 3.56 8.93
C ILE A 689 -1.82 2.55 8.62
N LYS A 690 -0.73 3.01 7.98
CA LYS A 690 0.44 2.16 7.73
C LYS A 690 1.23 1.98 9.04
N PRO A 691 1.87 0.81 9.28
CA PRO A 691 2.89 0.68 10.31
C PRO A 691 4.04 1.64 9.98
N ARG A 692 4.25 2.66 10.82
CA ARG A 692 5.34 3.63 10.62
C ARG A 692 6.61 3.07 11.26
N HIS A 693 7.60 2.71 10.46
CA HIS A 693 8.88 2.22 10.96
C HIS A 693 9.82 3.40 11.18
N TYR A 694 10.26 3.59 12.42
CA TYR A 694 11.20 4.64 12.78
C TYR A 694 12.57 4.45 12.10
N GLY A 695 12.98 5.44 11.30
CA GLY A 695 14.19 5.40 10.44
C GLY A 695 15.53 5.39 11.20
N GLY A 696 15.54 5.86 12.45
CA GLY A 696 16.76 6.17 13.18
C GLY A 696 16.76 7.63 13.62
N GLY A 697 17.49 7.97 14.69
CA GLY A 697 17.55 9.37 15.16
C GLY A 697 18.30 10.25 14.17
N LYS A 698 18.04 11.57 14.16
CA LYS A 698 18.76 12.51 13.28
C LYS A 698 20.28 12.35 13.49
N SER A 699 21.05 12.27 12.40
CA SER A 699 22.51 12.25 12.50
C SER A 699 23.02 13.66 12.85
N HIS A 700 24.01 13.78 13.73
CA HIS A 700 24.58 15.10 14.05
C HIS A 700 25.46 15.59 12.88
N GLY A 701 24.93 16.52 12.08
CA GLY A 701 25.68 17.28 11.08
C GLY A 701 26.23 18.60 11.63
N LEU A 702 27.12 19.25 10.88
CA LEU A 702 27.77 20.53 11.29
C LEU A 702 26.90 21.77 11.06
N GLU A 703 25.59 21.61 10.99
CA GLU A 703 24.62 22.67 10.74
C GLU A 703 24.05 23.21 12.07
N ARG A 704 24.91 23.86 12.84
CA ARG A 704 24.55 24.61 14.07
C ARG A 704 25.01 26.07 13.99
N ASP A 705 24.19 26.97 14.52
CA ASP A 705 24.43 28.42 14.51
C ASP A 705 25.41 28.88 15.61
N ALA A 706 25.78 30.16 15.60
CA ALA A 706 26.65 30.76 16.63
C ALA A 706 26.03 30.84 18.05
N ASN A 707 24.81 30.31 18.24
CA ASN A 707 24.14 30.22 19.54
C ASN A 707 23.90 28.76 19.97
N GLY A 708 24.33 27.77 19.17
CA GLY A 708 24.14 26.34 19.41
C GLY A 708 22.75 25.81 19.06
N ASN A 709 21.93 26.57 18.31
CA ASN A 709 20.70 26.04 17.72
C ASN A 709 21.05 25.23 16.47
N PRO A 710 20.22 24.26 16.03
CA PRO A 710 20.25 23.81 14.63
C PRO A 710 20.12 25.05 13.73
N THR A 711 21.00 25.20 12.74
CA THR A 711 20.61 26.03 11.59
C THR A 711 19.56 25.28 10.81
N ALA A 712 18.64 25.99 10.17
CA ALA A 712 17.83 25.40 9.10
C ALA A 712 18.74 24.59 8.17
N PRO A 713 18.31 23.39 7.72
CA PRO A 713 19.09 22.55 6.82
C PRO A 713 19.52 23.39 5.61
N LYS A 714 20.69 23.09 5.02
CA LYS A 714 21.26 23.74 3.82
C LYS A 714 20.18 24.54 3.09
N THR A 715 20.16 25.86 3.32
CA THR A 715 19.35 26.77 2.49
C THR A 715 19.69 26.41 1.06
N ARG A 716 18.76 25.85 0.27
CA ARG A 716 19.00 25.51 -1.14
C ARG A 716 19.38 26.83 -1.81
N VAL A 717 20.69 27.06 -1.97
CA VAL A 717 21.22 28.34 -2.45
C VAL A 717 20.80 28.43 -3.90
N GLY A 718 19.82 29.29 -4.16
CA GLY A 718 19.07 29.25 -5.41
C GLY A 718 19.96 29.38 -6.65
N ALA A 719 19.77 28.43 -7.57
CA ALA A 719 19.83 28.56 -9.02
C ALA A 719 21.10 29.11 -9.72
N TYR A 720 22.11 29.67 -9.04
CA TYR A 720 23.27 30.28 -9.73
C TYR A 720 24.60 30.17 -8.97
N GLY A 721 25.36 29.09 -9.18
CA GLY A 721 26.79 29.07 -8.80
C GLY A 721 27.52 27.72 -8.65
N GLU A 722 27.70 26.97 -9.74
CA GLU A 722 28.70 25.90 -9.98
C GLU A 722 28.89 24.75 -8.94
N GLU A 723 28.54 23.52 -9.38
CA GLU A 723 29.11 22.18 -9.08
C GLU A 723 29.59 21.88 -7.63
N THR A 724 29.04 20.89 -6.92
CA THR A 724 29.09 19.46 -7.29
C THR A 724 27.85 18.66 -6.88
N ILE A 725 27.63 17.50 -7.52
CA ILE A 725 26.64 16.48 -7.14
C ILE A 725 27.04 15.88 -5.78
N ASP A 726 26.37 16.29 -4.70
CA ASP A 726 26.37 15.57 -3.41
C ASP A 726 25.29 14.47 -3.51
N SER A 727 25.71 13.21 -3.64
CA SER A 727 24.84 12.02 -3.64
C SER A 727 24.40 11.57 -2.23
N ASP A 728 24.71 12.36 -1.21
CA ASP A 728 24.79 11.92 0.18
C ASP A 728 23.63 12.47 1.05
N GLU A 729 22.63 13.11 0.44
CA GLU A 729 21.43 13.66 1.11
C GLU A 729 20.08 13.15 0.55
N GLU A 730 20.07 12.39 -0.57
CA GLU A 730 18.85 11.75 -1.11
C GLU A 730 18.38 10.56 -0.21
N ASP A 731 19.32 9.82 0.38
CA ASP A 731 19.07 8.53 1.07
C ASP A 731 18.25 8.59 2.39
N ASP A 732 18.06 9.76 3.02
CA ASP A 732 17.34 9.90 4.32
C ASP A 732 15.98 10.63 4.19
N TYR A 733 15.62 11.15 3.01
CA TYR A 733 14.34 11.89 2.78
C TYR A 733 13.47 11.32 1.65
N ASP A 734 14.04 10.55 0.71
CA ASP A 734 13.28 9.90 -0.38
C ASP A 734 12.26 8.85 0.11
N LEU A 735 12.28 8.48 1.39
CA LEU A 735 11.28 7.57 2.00
C LEU A 735 10.05 8.28 2.58
N ASP A 736 10.12 9.57 2.92
CA ASP A 736 8.98 10.32 3.49
C ASP A 736 8.30 11.22 2.43
N ASP A 737 9.01 11.72 1.41
CA ASP A 737 8.39 12.53 0.33
C ASP A 737 7.50 11.69 -0.61
N GLU A 738 7.63 10.34 -0.59
CA GLU A 738 6.72 9.41 -1.29
C GLU A 738 5.31 9.31 -0.67
N ASP A 739 5.12 9.65 0.63
CA ASP A 739 3.86 9.39 1.34
C ASP A 739 2.67 10.12 0.68
N PHE A 740 2.90 11.29 0.08
CA PHE A 740 1.86 12.09 -0.60
C PHE A 740 1.21 11.38 -1.79
N ALA A 741 1.94 10.45 -2.41
CA ALA A 741 1.45 9.62 -3.50
C ALA A 741 0.89 8.27 -2.99
N ASP A 742 1.35 7.79 -1.84
CA ASP A 742 1.23 6.40 -1.42
C ASP A 742 0.00 6.07 -0.54
N GLU A 743 -0.92 7.05 -0.44
CA GLU A 743 -2.05 7.08 0.50
C GLU A 743 -3.30 6.26 0.13
N MET A 744 -3.56 5.97 -1.16
CA MET A 744 -4.79 5.25 -1.58
C MET A 744 -4.62 4.21 -2.70
N SER A 745 -3.40 3.99 -3.18
CA SER A 745 -3.01 2.71 -3.79
C SER A 745 -1.61 2.35 -3.32
N THR A 746 -1.51 1.27 -2.54
CA THR A 746 -0.24 0.56 -2.25
C THR A 746 0.36 -0.09 -3.51
N GLU A 747 -0.30 0.06 -4.66
CA GLU A 747 0.23 -0.26 -5.97
C GLU A 747 0.90 0.99 -6.58
N TRP A 748 2.19 0.86 -6.89
CA TRP A 748 2.89 1.70 -7.87
C TRP A 748 2.10 1.70 -9.20
N ASN A 749 1.81 2.88 -9.73
CA ASN A 749 0.89 3.05 -10.86
C ASN A 749 1.46 3.95 -11.95
N LEU A 750 0.85 3.90 -13.14
CA LEU A 750 1.33 4.60 -14.34
C LEU A 750 1.49 6.11 -14.12
N ARG A 751 0.61 6.72 -13.32
CA ARG A 751 0.64 8.15 -12.99
C ARG A 751 1.81 8.51 -12.07
N LYS A 752 2.03 7.74 -11.00
CA LYS A 752 3.20 7.91 -10.10
C LYS A 752 4.50 7.81 -10.91
N CYS A 753 4.63 6.72 -11.67
CA CYS A 753 5.80 6.44 -12.48
C CYS A 753 6.06 7.51 -13.56
N ALA A 754 5.01 8.06 -14.19
CA ALA A 754 5.15 9.16 -15.15
C ALA A 754 5.57 10.48 -14.50
N ALA A 755 5.15 10.74 -13.24
CA ALA A 755 5.57 11.91 -12.49
C ALA A 755 7.04 11.81 -12.04
N ALA A 756 7.43 10.67 -11.46
CA ALA A 756 8.81 10.39 -11.06
C ALA A 756 9.77 10.44 -12.27
N ALA A 757 9.38 9.82 -13.40
CA ALA A 757 10.15 9.93 -14.64
C ALA A 757 10.28 11.39 -15.10
N LEU A 758 9.25 12.22 -14.94
CA LEU A 758 9.32 13.63 -15.34
C LEU A 758 10.26 14.46 -14.43
N ASP A 759 10.33 14.13 -13.13
CA ASP A 759 11.22 14.81 -12.17
C ASP A 759 12.70 14.53 -12.47
N VAL A 760 13.07 13.24 -12.63
CA VAL A 760 14.44 12.87 -13.04
C VAL A 760 14.81 13.49 -14.39
N LEU A 761 13.87 13.57 -15.35
CA LEU A 761 14.11 14.28 -16.62
C LEU A 761 14.29 15.79 -16.42
N ALA A 762 13.63 16.41 -15.45
CA ALA A 762 13.82 17.81 -15.13
C ALA A 762 15.24 18.06 -14.64
N VAL A 763 15.73 17.22 -13.70
CA VAL A 763 17.10 17.34 -13.16
C VAL A 763 18.17 17.14 -14.25
N ARG A 764 17.92 16.24 -15.22
CA ARG A 764 18.89 15.94 -16.30
C ARG A 764 18.87 16.92 -17.47
N PHE A 765 17.73 17.56 -17.79
CA PHE A 765 17.58 18.39 -19.00
C PHE A 765 17.15 19.84 -18.77
N GLY A 766 16.73 20.20 -17.55
CA GLY A 766 16.38 21.55 -17.15
C GLY A 766 15.53 22.31 -18.17
N GLY A 767 16.02 23.47 -18.63
CA GLY A 767 15.32 24.34 -19.57
C GLY A 767 14.90 23.67 -20.89
N ASP A 768 15.60 22.64 -21.37
CA ASP A 768 15.24 21.95 -22.62
C ASP A 768 13.97 21.10 -22.47
N LEU A 769 13.75 20.49 -21.30
CA LEU A 769 12.49 19.83 -20.96
C LEU A 769 11.35 20.85 -20.90
N LEU A 770 11.56 21.96 -20.19
CA LEU A 770 10.53 23.01 -20.07
C LEU A 770 10.17 23.59 -21.45
N ASN A 771 11.15 23.82 -22.33
CA ASN A 771 10.91 24.31 -23.69
C ASN A 771 10.01 23.38 -24.52
N VAL A 772 10.12 22.06 -24.33
CA VAL A 772 9.21 21.06 -24.94
C VAL A 772 7.82 21.10 -24.33
N LEU A 773 7.72 21.23 -23.00
CA LEU A 773 6.46 21.11 -22.27
C LEU A 773 5.68 22.42 -22.10
N LEU A 774 6.27 23.59 -22.32
CA LEU A 774 5.67 24.90 -22.04
C LEU A 774 4.28 25.09 -22.69
N GLY A 775 4.12 24.60 -23.93
CA GLY A 775 2.84 24.61 -24.64
C GLY A 775 1.81 23.66 -23.99
N PRO A 776 2.05 22.33 -23.99
CA PRO A 776 1.19 21.34 -23.35
C PRO A 776 0.82 21.65 -21.89
N LEU A 777 1.79 22.10 -21.09
CA LEU A 777 1.60 22.46 -19.67
C LEU A 777 0.63 23.64 -19.52
N LYS A 778 0.76 24.66 -20.37
CA LYS A 778 -0.15 25.81 -20.40
C LYS A 778 -1.57 25.42 -20.79
N ASP A 779 -1.75 24.52 -21.75
CA ASP A 779 -3.08 24.04 -22.12
C ASP A 779 -3.74 23.23 -20.98
N LYS A 780 -2.94 22.53 -20.16
CA LYS A 780 -3.42 21.81 -18.97
C LYS A 780 -3.75 22.72 -17.80
N LEU A 781 -2.82 23.58 -17.37
CA LEU A 781 -2.99 24.48 -16.23
C LEU A 781 -4.24 25.38 -16.35
N TRP A 782 -4.53 25.93 -17.54
CA TRP A 782 -5.70 26.79 -17.76
C TRP A 782 -6.95 26.04 -18.26
N SER A 783 -6.95 24.70 -18.23
CA SER A 783 -8.10 23.89 -18.64
C SER A 783 -9.33 24.09 -17.74
N GLN A 784 -10.53 23.96 -18.31
CA GLN A 784 -11.76 23.90 -17.52
C GLN A 784 -12.00 22.52 -16.91
N ASP A 785 -11.39 21.47 -17.47
CA ASP A 785 -11.40 20.14 -16.87
C ASP A 785 -10.41 20.08 -15.70
N TRP A 786 -10.92 19.75 -14.52
CA TRP A 786 -10.12 19.69 -13.30
C TRP A 786 -9.05 18.59 -13.38
N LEU A 787 -9.30 17.48 -14.08
CA LEU A 787 -8.32 16.41 -14.27
C LEU A 787 -7.09 16.89 -15.05
N GLN A 788 -7.31 17.75 -16.05
CA GLN A 788 -6.23 18.34 -16.84
C GLN A 788 -5.45 19.36 -16.00
N ARG A 789 -6.14 20.27 -15.29
CA ARG A 789 -5.48 21.23 -14.39
C ARG A 789 -4.63 20.52 -13.34
N GLU A 790 -5.20 19.53 -12.69
CA GLU A 790 -4.57 18.75 -11.62
C GLU A 790 -3.28 18.08 -12.12
N SER A 791 -3.32 17.40 -13.28
CA SER A 791 -2.12 16.81 -13.89
C SER A 791 -1.08 17.86 -14.34
N GLY A 792 -1.52 19.06 -14.75
CA GLY A 792 -0.63 20.18 -15.06
C GLY A 792 0.02 20.80 -13.83
N ILE A 793 -0.67 20.81 -12.69
CA ILE A 793 -0.12 21.28 -11.41
C ILE A 793 0.90 20.25 -10.88
N LEU A 794 0.58 18.95 -10.91
CA LEU A 794 1.53 17.88 -10.59
C LEU A 794 2.81 17.99 -11.43
N ALA A 795 2.69 18.19 -12.75
CA ALA A 795 3.85 18.34 -13.63
C ALA A 795 4.65 19.62 -13.38
N LEU A 796 4.00 20.70 -12.92
CA LEU A 796 4.71 21.91 -12.51
C LEU A 796 5.49 21.70 -11.21
N GLY A 797 4.98 20.91 -10.26
CA GLY A 797 5.70 20.55 -9.03
C GLY A 797 6.84 19.56 -9.27
N ALA A 798 6.62 18.53 -10.11
CA ALA A 798 7.65 17.56 -10.49
C ALA A 798 8.81 18.19 -11.30
N MET A 799 8.59 19.30 -12.00
CA MET A 799 9.70 20.01 -12.68
C MET A 799 10.35 21.09 -11.80
N ALA A 800 9.90 21.30 -10.57
CA ALA A 800 10.30 22.46 -9.76
C ALA A 800 11.81 22.51 -9.49
N GLU A 801 12.39 21.36 -9.13
CA GLU A 801 13.78 21.24 -8.73
C GLU A 801 14.74 21.36 -9.93
N GLY A 802 14.60 20.45 -10.91
CA GLY A 802 15.49 20.42 -12.06
C GLY A 802 15.31 21.55 -13.08
N CYS A 803 14.14 22.19 -13.17
CA CYS A 803 13.88 23.28 -14.10
C CYS A 803 13.86 24.67 -13.44
N ILE A 804 14.30 24.84 -12.19
CA ILE A 804 14.10 26.09 -11.42
C ILE A 804 14.56 27.35 -12.16
N GLU A 805 15.77 27.37 -12.74
CA GLU A 805 16.30 28.50 -13.51
C GLU A 805 15.40 28.92 -14.68
N ALA A 806 14.75 27.95 -15.34
CA ALA A 806 13.89 28.18 -16.49
C ALA A 806 12.44 28.51 -16.08
N ILE A 807 12.00 28.07 -14.90
CA ILE A 807 10.66 28.33 -14.35
C ILE A 807 10.62 29.67 -13.59
N GLU A 808 11.72 30.10 -12.96
CA GLU A 808 11.82 31.31 -12.14
C GLU A 808 11.19 32.57 -12.81
N PRO A 809 11.43 32.89 -14.10
CA PRO A 809 10.82 34.05 -14.77
C PRO A 809 9.27 33.98 -14.86
N HIS A 810 8.69 32.81 -14.64
CA HIS A 810 7.25 32.55 -14.68
C HIS A 810 6.60 32.49 -13.28
N LEU A 811 7.38 32.28 -12.20
CA LEU A 811 6.87 32.19 -10.82
C LEU A 811 6.05 33.40 -10.36
N PRO A 812 6.37 34.66 -10.70
CA PRO A 812 5.52 35.83 -10.42
C PRO A 812 4.09 35.74 -10.97
N THR A 813 3.84 34.88 -11.97
CA THR A 813 2.49 34.59 -12.50
C THR A 813 1.93 33.28 -11.96
N LEU A 814 2.78 32.25 -11.81
CA LEU A 814 2.37 30.90 -11.40
C LEU A 814 2.02 30.83 -9.90
N VAL A 815 2.81 31.44 -9.01
CA VAL A 815 2.55 31.38 -7.56
C VAL A 815 1.20 32.02 -7.18
N PRO A 816 0.84 33.24 -7.65
CA PRO A 816 -0.51 33.79 -7.43
C PRO A 816 -1.64 32.94 -8.02
N TYR A 817 -1.39 32.25 -9.14
CA TYR A 817 -2.35 31.29 -9.72
C TYR A 817 -2.54 30.07 -8.80
N LEU A 818 -1.46 29.50 -8.25
CA LEU A 818 -1.51 28.38 -7.31
C LEU A 818 -2.21 28.78 -5.99
N ILE A 819 -1.86 29.92 -5.40
CA ILE A 819 -2.53 30.44 -4.18
C ILE A 819 -4.04 30.59 -4.39
N ASN A 820 -4.47 31.10 -5.56
CA ASN A 820 -5.90 31.16 -5.89
C ASN A 820 -6.51 29.74 -6.07
N THR A 821 -5.76 28.81 -6.63
CA THR A 821 -6.18 27.41 -6.88
C THR A 821 -6.31 26.57 -5.60
N LEU A 822 -5.70 26.98 -4.48
CA LEU A 822 -6.05 26.49 -3.13
C LEU A 822 -7.54 26.72 -2.75
N SER A 823 -8.30 27.45 -3.56
CA SER A 823 -9.75 27.63 -3.38
C SER A 823 -10.59 26.82 -4.39
N ASP A 824 -9.99 25.89 -5.15
CA ASP A 824 -10.71 25.06 -6.12
C ASP A 824 -11.75 24.16 -5.40
N PRO A 825 -12.98 24.02 -5.93
CA PRO A 825 -14.00 23.16 -5.33
C PRO A 825 -13.58 21.69 -5.20
N LYS A 826 -12.57 21.21 -5.95
CA LYS A 826 -12.09 19.83 -5.91
C LYS A 826 -10.99 19.61 -4.87
N PRO A 827 -11.19 18.74 -3.86
CA PRO A 827 -10.15 18.43 -2.87
C PRO A 827 -8.85 17.94 -3.50
N LEU A 828 -8.91 17.08 -4.51
CA LEU A 828 -7.71 16.59 -5.22
C LEU A 828 -6.90 17.72 -5.88
N VAL A 829 -7.56 18.77 -6.39
CA VAL A 829 -6.88 19.96 -6.96
C VAL A 829 -6.23 20.77 -5.84
N ARG A 830 -6.92 21.00 -4.71
CA ARG A 830 -6.34 21.72 -3.56
C ARG A 830 -5.13 20.97 -2.99
N SER A 831 -5.27 19.66 -2.81
CA SER A 831 -4.23 18.74 -2.33
C SER A 831 -2.94 18.86 -3.18
N ILE A 832 -3.00 18.64 -4.50
CA ILE A 832 -1.79 18.76 -5.34
C ILE A 832 -1.23 20.20 -5.42
N THR A 833 -2.09 21.21 -5.25
CA THR A 833 -1.66 22.62 -5.22
C THR A 833 -0.88 22.94 -3.95
N CYS A 834 -1.18 22.30 -2.82
CA CYS A 834 -0.39 22.45 -1.59
C CYS A 834 1.02 21.90 -1.81
N TRP A 835 1.14 20.62 -2.23
CA TRP A 835 2.43 19.98 -2.53
C TRP A 835 3.25 20.79 -3.55
N THR A 836 2.61 21.26 -4.62
CA THR A 836 3.30 22.08 -5.63
C THR A 836 3.78 23.43 -5.07
N LEU A 837 3.04 24.07 -4.16
CA LEU A 837 3.51 25.27 -3.47
C LEU A 837 4.67 24.97 -2.51
N GLY A 838 4.67 23.82 -1.84
CA GLY A 838 5.79 23.33 -1.02
C GLY A 838 7.07 23.20 -1.84
N ARG A 839 7.03 22.58 -3.04
CA ARG A 839 8.19 22.47 -3.95
C ARG A 839 8.73 23.85 -4.45
N TYR A 840 7.99 24.94 -4.27
CA TYR A 840 8.45 26.31 -4.54
C TYR A 840 8.61 27.19 -3.28
N ALA A 841 8.57 26.59 -2.08
CA ALA A 841 8.64 27.31 -0.81
C ALA A 841 9.85 28.24 -0.73
N SER A 842 11.06 27.73 -0.96
CA SER A 842 12.33 28.48 -1.02
C SER A 842 12.29 29.77 -1.85
N TRP A 843 11.62 29.77 -3.02
CA TRP A 843 11.46 30.98 -3.82
C TRP A 843 10.46 31.97 -3.20
N THR A 844 9.41 31.47 -2.55
CA THR A 844 8.46 32.35 -1.84
C THR A 844 9.03 32.94 -0.55
N THR A 845 9.92 32.22 0.16
CA THR A 845 10.46 32.64 1.45
C THR A 845 11.66 33.59 1.33
N GLN A 846 12.47 33.47 0.27
CA GLN A 846 13.64 34.32 0.06
C GLN A 846 13.27 35.82 -0.03
N PRO A 847 13.75 36.67 0.91
CA PRO A 847 13.31 38.07 1.00
C PRO A 847 14.05 38.97 0.00
N ILE A 848 13.68 38.87 -1.29
CA ILE A 848 14.19 39.75 -2.35
C ILE A 848 13.75 41.22 -2.10
N SER A 849 12.55 41.42 -1.54
CA SER A 849 12.04 42.72 -1.07
C SER A 849 10.83 42.55 -0.14
N GLU A 850 10.47 43.61 0.58
CA GLU A 850 9.19 43.69 1.31
C GLU A 850 7.98 43.51 0.37
N GLU A 851 8.07 43.94 -0.90
CA GLU A 851 7.01 43.74 -1.88
C GLU A 851 6.86 42.25 -2.22
N HIS A 852 7.97 41.51 -2.39
CA HIS A 852 7.96 40.05 -2.58
C HIS A 852 7.34 39.33 -1.38
N LYS A 853 7.73 39.70 -0.16
CA LYS A 853 7.19 39.11 1.08
C LYS A 853 5.67 39.28 1.20
N ASN A 854 5.17 40.49 0.92
CA ASN A 854 3.73 40.78 0.98
C ASN A 854 2.93 40.21 -0.20
N GLN A 855 3.57 39.95 -1.35
CA GLN A 855 2.89 39.44 -2.55
C GLN A 855 2.89 37.90 -2.66
N TYR A 856 3.92 37.22 -2.14
CA TYR A 856 4.09 35.77 -2.32
C TYR A 856 4.19 35.00 -0.99
N PHE A 857 5.11 35.37 -0.09
CA PHE A 857 5.31 34.64 1.17
C PHE A 857 4.04 34.61 2.04
N VAL A 858 3.55 35.79 2.45
CA VAL A 858 2.41 35.90 3.37
C VAL A 858 1.14 35.25 2.78
N PRO A 859 0.77 35.49 1.50
CA PRO A 859 -0.39 34.80 0.90
C PRO A 859 -0.22 33.28 0.73
N THR A 860 1.01 32.78 0.55
CA THR A 860 1.28 31.32 0.52
C THR A 860 1.10 30.72 1.92
N MET A 861 1.70 31.33 2.94
CA MET A 861 1.55 30.95 4.35
C MET A 861 0.09 30.92 4.81
N GLU A 862 -0.66 32.02 4.60
CA GLU A 862 -2.10 32.08 4.90
C GLU A 862 -2.91 31.08 4.07
N GLY A 863 -2.50 30.86 2.81
CA GLY A 863 -3.09 29.90 1.90
C GLY A 863 -3.01 28.46 2.43
N LEU A 864 -1.81 28.03 2.85
CA LEU A 864 -1.54 26.69 3.36
C LEU A 864 -2.13 26.45 4.76
N LEU A 865 -2.03 27.41 5.69
CA LEU A 865 -2.68 27.32 7.00
C LEU A 865 -4.21 27.09 6.92
N ARG A 866 -4.85 27.65 5.89
CA ARG A 866 -6.28 27.39 5.61
C ARG A 866 -6.53 25.96 5.09
N MET A 867 -5.55 25.34 4.43
CA MET A 867 -5.62 23.95 3.95
C MET A 867 -5.34 22.94 5.06
N VAL A 868 -4.42 23.25 5.99
CA VAL A 868 -4.28 22.55 7.28
C VAL A 868 -5.66 22.41 7.94
N LEU A 869 -6.52 23.43 7.86
CA LEU A 869 -7.89 23.42 8.38
C LEU A 869 -8.99 23.09 7.36
N ASP A 870 -8.71 22.42 6.23
CA ASP A 870 -9.72 22.00 5.25
C ASP A 870 -10.73 20.98 5.84
N ASN A 871 -11.86 20.76 5.17
CA ASN A 871 -12.89 19.80 5.58
C ASN A 871 -12.71 18.40 4.98
N ASN A 872 -11.73 18.21 4.09
CA ASN A 872 -11.32 16.93 3.53
C ASN A 872 -9.93 16.52 4.06
N LYS A 873 -9.80 15.29 4.56
CA LYS A 873 -8.56 14.81 5.22
C LYS A 873 -7.32 14.87 4.33
N ARG A 874 -7.46 14.55 3.05
CA ARG A 874 -6.33 14.57 2.10
C ARG A 874 -5.82 15.99 1.83
N VAL A 875 -6.67 17.01 2.00
CA VAL A 875 -6.26 18.41 1.88
C VAL A 875 -5.64 18.91 3.18
N GLN A 876 -6.07 18.39 4.33
CA GLN A 876 -5.44 18.65 5.63
C GLN A 876 -4.00 18.15 5.65
N GLU A 877 -3.81 16.86 5.35
CA GLU A 877 -2.51 16.21 5.10
C GLU A 877 -1.63 17.06 4.16
N ALA A 878 -2.10 17.30 2.93
CA ALA A 878 -1.38 18.10 1.92
C ALA A 878 -1.01 19.50 2.41
N GLY A 879 -1.93 20.16 3.12
CA GLY A 879 -1.73 21.49 3.67
C GLY A 879 -0.73 21.48 4.82
N CYS A 880 -0.68 20.41 5.61
CA CYS A 880 0.20 20.24 6.75
C CYS A 880 1.63 19.94 6.30
N SER A 881 1.83 18.95 5.42
CA SER A 881 3.16 18.61 4.88
C SER A 881 3.77 19.78 4.09
N ALA A 882 3.00 20.40 3.18
CA ALA A 882 3.51 21.57 2.44
C ALA A 882 3.76 22.80 3.32
N PHE A 883 3.12 22.87 4.50
CA PHE A 883 3.40 23.92 5.48
C PHE A 883 4.67 23.62 6.28
N ALA A 884 4.95 22.36 6.63
CA ALA A 884 6.23 21.94 7.20
C ALA A 884 7.41 22.27 6.28
N THR A 885 7.31 21.98 4.96
CA THR A 885 8.32 22.42 3.98
C THR A 885 8.50 23.95 3.96
N LEU A 886 7.42 24.72 4.11
CA LEU A 886 7.49 26.17 4.19
C LEU A 886 8.15 26.65 5.50
N GLU A 887 8.00 25.90 6.60
CA GLU A 887 8.65 26.21 7.88
C GLU A 887 10.17 26.05 7.79
N GLU A 888 10.66 24.98 7.18
CA GLU A 888 12.09 24.74 6.94
C GLU A 888 12.72 25.83 6.07
N ASP A 889 12.08 26.15 4.94
CA ASP A 889 12.56 27.17 3.99
C ASP A 889 12.42 28.62 4.49
N ALA A 890 11.57 28.88 5.49
CA ALA A 890 11.38 30.22 6.07
C ALA A 890 12.21 30.45 7.34
N GLY A 891 12.36 29.43 8.18
CA GLY A 891 13.06 29.52 9.46
C GLY A 891 12.56 30.71 10.31
N LEU A 892 13.50 31.56 10.72
CA LEU A 892 13.24 32.74 11.56
C LEU A 892 12.32 33.80 10.91
N GLU A 893 12.10 33.78 9.58
CA GLU A 893 11.15 34.71 8.92
C GLU A 893 9.69 34.48 9.34
N LEU A 894 9.37 33.32 9.93
CA LEU A 894 8.07 33.01 10.54
C LEU A 894 7.88 33.62 11.94
N ALA A 895 8.94 34.03 12.64
CA ALA A 895 8.83 34.54 14.02
C ALA A 895 7.81 35.70 14.20
N PRO A 896 7.62 36.64 13.26
CA PRO A 896 6.57 37.67 13.34
C PRO A 896 5.13 37.13 13.23
N TYR A 897 4.96 35.93 12.67
CA TYR A 897 3.67 35.28 12.38
C TYR A 897 3.38 34.08 13.30
N LEU A 898 4.25 33.83 14.29
CA LEU A 898 4.19 32.62 15.14
C LEU A 898 2.87 32.50 15.93
N GLU A 899 2.28 33.62 16.37
CA GLU A 899 0.99 33.60 17.10
C GLU A 899 -0.18 33.07 16.25
N PRO A 900 -0.49 33.63 15.05
CA PRO A 900 -1.55 33.07 14.20
C PRO A 900 -1.20 31.68 13.63
N VAL A 901 0.07 31.34 13.39
CA VAL A 901 0.49 29.99 12.98
C VAL A 901 0.09 28.98 14.05
N LEU A 902 0.56 29.17 15.30
CA LEU A 902 0.24 28.28 16.42
C LEU A 902 -1.26 28.18 16.68
N GLN A 903 -2.02 29.28 16.56
CA GLN A 903 -3.48 29.25 16.71
C GLN A 903 -4.16 28.34 15.68
N ASN A 904 -3.67 28.25 14.44
CA ASN A 904 -4.23 27.33 13.43
C ASN A 904 -3.82 25.88 13.71
N LEU A 905 -2.55 25.62 14.06
CA LEU A 905 -2.08 24.27 14.43
C LEU A 905 -2.81 23.73 15.67
N VAL A 906 -3.09 24.57 16.67
CA VAL A 906 -3.90 24.19 17.85
C VAL A 906 -5.34 23.81 17.48
N VAL A 907 -5.96 24.47 16.50
CA VAL A 907 -7.28 24.05 15.99
C VAL A 907 -7.21 22.71 15.23
N ALA A 908 -6.07 22.38 14.61
CA ALA A 908 -5.88 21.08 13.97
C ALA A 908 -5.88 19.92 14.98
N PHE A 909 -5.33 20.08 16.20
CA PHE A 909 -5.33 19.04 17.25
C PHE A 909 -6.74 18.56 17.66
N ASP A 910 -7.76 19.43 17.54
CA ASP A 910 -9.16 19.10 17.80
C ASP A 910 -9.89 18.58 16.55
N LYS A 911 -9.43 18.96 15.35
CA LYS A 911 -10.07 18.62 14.07
C LYS A 911 -9.58 17.30 13.48
N TYR A 912 -8.29 17.01 13.63
CA TYR A 912 -7.62 15.90 12.98
C TYR A 912 -8.02 14.57 13.60
N GLN A 913 -8.22 13.60 12.71
CA GLN A 913 -8.35 12.19 13.09
C GLN A 913 -6.95 11.59 13.26
N HIS A 914 -6.92 10.32 13.66
CA HIS A 914 -5.70 9.57 14.02
C HIS A 914 -4.57 9.77 13.00
N LYS A 915 -4.83 9.52 11.72
CA LYS A 915 -3.82 9.53 10.67
C LYS A 915 -3.14 10.89 10.52
N ASN A 916 -3.93 11.94 10.30
CA ASN A 916 -3.42 13.30 10.12
C ASN A 916 -2.78 13.86 11.40
N MET A 917 -3.11 13.33 12.58
CA MET A 917 -2.47 13.71 13.85
C MET A 917 -0.95 13.47 13.81
N LEU A 918 -0.51 12.41 13.13
CA LEU A 918 0.92 12.06 13.04
C LEU A 918 1.70 13.12 12.26
N ILE A 919 1.10 13.64 11.19
CA ILE A 919 1.65 14.71 10.34
C ILE A 919 1.60 16.07 11.07
N LEU A 920 0.62 16.28 11.96
CA LEU A 920 0.56 17.48 12.80
C LEU A 920 1.66 17.50 13.87
N TYR A 921 2.04 16.35 14.44
CA TYR A 921 3.18 16.28 15.34
C TYR A 921 4.48 16.64 14.63
N ASP A 922 4.67 16.14 13.42
CA ASP A 922 5.81 16.46 12.56
C ASP A 922 5.90 17.96 12.27
N ALA A 923 4.86 18.57 11.68
CA ALA A 923 4.83 20.02 11.44
C ALA A 923 5.05 20.87 12.71
N VAL A 924 4.53 20.46 13.88
CA VAL A 924 4.81 21.17 15.14
C VAL A 924 6.28 21.02 15.58
N GLY A 925 6.92 19.88 15.29
CA GLY A 925 8.35 19.67 15.51
C GLY A 925 9.20 20.53 14.57
N THR A 926 8.88 20.51 13.27
CA THR A 926 9.53 21.30 12.22
C THR A 926 9.42 22.79 12.48
N LEU A 927 8.24 23.31 12.86
CA LEU A 927 8.08 24.69 13.33
C LEU A 927 9.03 25.04 14.49
N ALA A 928 9.18 24.13 15.46
CA ALA A 928 10.06 24.32 16.61
C ALA A 928 11.54 24.38 16.21
N ASP A 929 11.99 23.45 15.34
CA ASP A 929 13.34 23.46 14.78
C ASP A 929 13.59 24.75 13.96
N ALA A 930 12.61 25.18 13.16
CA ALA A 930 12.68 26.35 12.28
C ALA A 930 12.76 27.71 13.02
N VAL A 931 11.94 27.92 14.06
CA VAL A 931 11.90 29.21 14.79
C VAL A 931 12.77 29.23 16.05
N GLY A 932 13.19 28.06 16.53
CA GLY A 932 14.03 27.88 17.71
C GLY A 932 13.55 28.70 18.92
N ARG A 933 14.46 29.47 19.50
CA ARG A 933 14.20 30.25 20.74
C ARG A 933 13.13 31.33 20.62
N ALA A 934 12.60 31.63 19.42
CA ALA A 934 11.41 32.47 19.30
C ALA A 934 10.18 31.86 20.02
N LEU A 935 10.13 30.52 20.13
CA LEU A 935 9.07 29.78 20.82
C LEU A 935 9.13 29.89 22.36
N GLN A 936 10.21 30.44 22.93
CA GLN A 936 10.40 30.60 24.38
C GLN A 936 9.43 31.61 25.04
N ASP A 937 8.81 32.51 24.26
CA ASP A 937 7.84 33.49 24.78
C ASP A 937 6.67 32.76 25.50
N PRO A 938 6.38 33.09 26.78
CA PRO A 938 5.31 32.44 27.54
C PRO A 938 3.95 32.41 26.82
N ARG A 939 3.65 33.41 25.98
CA ARG A 939 2.40 33.45 25.19
C ARG A 939 2.28 32.26 24.23
N TYR A 940 3.40 31.82 23.65
CA TYR A 940 3.42 30.71 22.69
C TYR A 940 3.43 29.36 23.42
N VAL A 941 4.15 29.27 24.54
CA VAL A 941 4.13 28.10 25.44
C VAL A 941 2.71 27.84 25.98
N ASP A 942 1.99 28.89 26.40
CA ASP A 942 0.61 28.81 26.90
C ASP A 942 -0.40 28.39 25.81
N ILE A 943 -0.07 28.57 24.52
CA ILE A 943 -0.89 28.12 23.38
C ILE A 943 -0.57 26.65 23.04
N LEU A 944 0.71 26.28 22.94
CA LEU A 944 1.15 25.00 22.37
C LEU A 944 1.18 23.83 23.39
N MET A 945 1.56 24.08 24.64
CA MET A 945 1.72 22.99 25.62
C MET A 945 0.41 22.30 26.08
N PRO A 946 -0.74 22.98 26.19
CA PRO A 946 -2.00 22.33 26.58
C PRO A 946 -2.44 21.16 25.67
N PRO A 947 -2.51 21.27 24.32
CA PRO A 947 -2.90 20.14 23.48
C PRO A 947 -1.87 19.00 23.49
N LEU A 948 -0.56 19.31 23.49
CA LEU A 948 0.49 18.29 23.58
C LEU A 948 0.41 17.49 24.89
N THR A 949 0.18 18.17 26.02
CA THR A 949 0.08 17.51 27.34
C THR A 949 -1.22 16.71 27.52
N ASP A 950 -2.34 17.15 26.93
CA ASP A 950 -3.56 16.34 26.86
C ASP A 950 -3.33 15.04 26.05
N ARG A 951 -2.73 15.13 24.85
CA ARG A 951 -2.39 13.96 24.03
C ARG A 951 -1.42 13.01 24.75
N TRP A 952 -0.35 13.54 25.34
CA TRP A 952 0.60 12.79 26.16
C TRP A 952 -0.07 11.94 27.25
N SER A 953 -1.09 12.50 27.92
CA SER A 953 -1.81 11.82 29.00
C SER A 953 -2.75 10.70 28.56
N ARG A 954 -3.10 10.64 27.26
CA ARG A 954 -4.05 9.68 26.69
C ARG A 954 -3.37 8.44 26.11
N LEU A 955 -2.22 8.62 25.48
CA LEU A 955 -1.43 7.54 24.87
C LEU A 955 -0.77 6.66 25.92
N LYS A 956 -0.63 5.36 25.64
CA LYS A 956 0.05 4.40 26.52
C LYS A 956 1.51 4.18 26.13
N ASP A 957 2.24 3.46 26.97
CA ASP A 957 3.66 3.10 26.75
C ASP A 957 3.84 1.96 25.73
N ASP A 958 2.75 1.31 25.30
CA ASP A 958 2.66 0.29 24.27
C ASP A 958 1.92 0.77 23.00
N ASP A 959 1.77 2.09 22.85
CA ASP A 959 1.02 2.76 21.78
C ASP A 959 2.00 3.34 20.74
N GLU A 960 1.93 2.91 19.48
CA GLU A 960 2.86 3.36 18.41
C GLU A 960 2.72 4.87 18.14
N ASP A 961 1.54 5.45 18.38
CA ASP A 961 1.26 6.89 18.32
C ASP A 961 2.14 7.73 19.25
N LEU A 962 2.74 7.11 20.28
CA LEU A 962 3.64 7.80 21.19
C LEU A 962 4.96 8.17 20.50
N ILE A 963 5.35 7.47 19.43
CA ILE A 963 6.63 7.67 18.73
C ILE A 963 6.70 9.07 18.10
N PRO A 964 5.77 9.51 17.21
CA PRO A 964 5.81 10.87 16.65
C PRO A 964 5.58 11.98 17.67
N LEU A 965 4.84 11.71 18.76
CA LEU A 965 4.69 12.67 19.85
C LEU A 965 6.02 12.87 20.63
N LEU A 966 6.82 11.82 20.81
CA LEU A 966 8.14 11.92 21.46
C LEU A 966 9.13 12.72 20.60
N GLU A 967 9.11 12.51 19.27
CA GLU A 967 9.91 13.26 18.29
C GLU A 967 9.56 14.76 18.30
N CYS A 968 8.27 15.07 18.13
CA CYS A 968 7.74 16.43 18.23
C CYS A 968 8.16 17.13 19.54
N LEU A 969 8.05 16.42 20.68
CA LEU A 969 8.47 16.94 21.98
C LEU A 969 9.98 17.17 22.09
N ALA A 970 10.82 16.48 21.31
CA ALA A 970 12.27 16.67 21.34
C ALA A 970 12.61 18.06 20.78
N SER A 971 12.15 18.36 19.56
CA SER A 971 12.29 19.68 18.93
C SER A 971 11.64 20.79 19.75
N VAL A 972 10.39 20.59 20.21
CA VAL A 972 9.67 21.59 21.02
C VAL A 972 10.41 21.90 22.32
N THR A 973 11.05 20.91 22.96
CA THR A 973 11.82 21.12 24.19
C THR A 973 13.09 21.94 23.94
N ILE A 974 13.79 21.69 22.82
CA ILE A 974 14.98 22.47 22.42
C ILE A 974 14.58 23.94 22.16
N ALA A 975 13.50 24.16 21.41
CA ALA A 975 13.01 25.48 21.03
C ALA A 975 12.49 26.31 22.23
N ILE A 976 11.70 25.71 23.12
CA ILE A 976 11.16 26.36 24.31
C ILE A 976 12.24 26.57 25.40
N GLY A 977 13.22 25.66 25.47
CA GLY A 977 14.35 25.75 26.39
C GLY A 977 13.92 25.83 27.87
N PRO A 978 14.48 26.75 28.68
CA PRO A 978 14.17 26.86 30.11
C PRO A 978 12.69 27.01 30.47
N SER A 979 11.85 27.52 29.57
CA SER A 979 10.40 27.65 29.79
C SER A 979 9.68 26.28 29.83
N PHE A 980 10.32 25.19 29.38
CA PHE A 980 9.79 23.83 29.40
C PHE A 980 9.92 23.15 30.78
N LEU A 981 10.73 23.72 31.70
CA LEU A 981 11.03 23.12 33.01
C LEU A 981 9.80 22.70 33.84
N PRO A 982 8.63 23.38 33.82
CA PRO A 982 7.42 22.91 34.52
C PRO A 982 6.85 21.59 33.98
N TYR A 983 7.07 21.29 32.70
CA TYR A 983 6.58 20.10 31.99
C TYR A 983 7.59 18.95 31.99
N ALA A 984 8.88 19.25 32.21
CA ALA A 984 9.98 18.29 32.16
C ALA A 984 9.86 17.07 33.10
N PRO A 985 9.38 17.16 34.36
CA PRO A 985 9.39 16.01 35.29
C PRO A 985 8.64 14.76 34.79
N PRO A 986 7.34 14.81 34.40
CA PRO A 986 6.63 13.63 33.89
C PRO A 986 7.17 13.13 32.55
N VAL A 987 7.73 14.02 31.72
CA VAL A 987 8.32 13.65 30.42
C VAL A 987 9.60 12.84 30.64
N PHE A 988 10.51 13.35 31.48
CA PHE A 988 11.78 12.71 31.81
C PHE A 988 11.58 11.35 32.51
N GLU A 989 10.63 11.26 33.46
CA GLU A 989 10.31 10.01 34.15
C GLU A 989 9.80 8.93 33.18
N ARG A 990 8.90 9.30 32.26
CA ARG A 990 8.38 8.37 31.24
C ARG A 990 9.47 7.87 30.31
N CYS A 991 10.35 8.74 29.82
CA CYS A 991 11.47 8.33 28.94
C CYS A 991 12.39 7.31 29.62
N CYS A 992 12.76 7.55 30.90
CA CYS A 992 13.55 6.59 31.67
C CYS A 992 12.84 5.23 31.83
N ASN A 993 11.52 5.24 32.04
CA ASN A 993 10.71 4.03 32.16
C ASN A 993 10.60 3.26 30.83
N LEU A 994 10.37 3.95 29.70
CA LEU A 994 10.33 3.35 28.36
C LEU A 994 11.65 2.67 28.00
N ILE A 995 12.77 3.35 28.24
CA ILE A 995 14.13 2.81 28.05
C ILE A 995 14.32 1.55 28.92
N HIS A 996 14.00 1.63 30.21
CA HIS A 996 14.17 0.50 31.13
C HIS A 996 13.33 -0.72 30.75
N GLN A 997 12.05 -0.52 30.43
CA GLN A 997 11.15 -1.61 30.03
C GLN A 997 11.59 -2.25 28.72
N SER A 998 12.01 -1.45 27.73
CA SER A 998 12.46 -1.96 26.43
C SER A 998 13.73 -2.79 26.55
N LEU A 999 14.71 -2.34 27.35
CA LEU A 999 15.92 -3.12 27.66
C LEU A 999 15.60 -4.44 28.39
N ILE A 1000 14.63 -4.45 29.31
CA ILE A 1000 14.18 -5.70 29.97
C ILE A 1000 13.51 -6.65 28.96
N LYS A 1001 12.62 -6.15 28.10
CA LYS A 1001 12.00 -6.97 27.03
C LYS A 1001 13.08 -7.58 26.13
N TYR A 1002 14.09 -6.80 25.76
CA TYR A 1002 15.18 -7.27 24.90
C TYR A 1002 16.05 -8.32 25.61
N GLN A 1003 16.36 -8.13 26.89
CA GLN A 1003 17.06 -9.13 27.69
C GLN A 1003 16.27 -10.45 27.84
N ALA A 1004 14.93 -10.38 27.92
CA ALA A 1004 14.07 -11.56 27.94
C ALA A 1004 14.07 -12.30 26.60
N TYR A 1005 14.02 -11.58 25.48
CA TYR A 1005 14.18 -12.13 24.13
C TYR A 1005 15.53 -12.85 23.95
N GLN A 1006 16.64 -12.25 24.41
CA GLN A 1006 17.96 -12.90 24.38
C GLN A 1006 18.03 -14.21 25.19
N GLN A 1007 17.21 -14.35 26.23
CA GLN A 1007 17.12 -15.58 27.05
C GLN A 1007 16.15 -16.61 26.46
N ASN A 1008 15.18 -16.20 25.65
CA ASN A 1008 14.20 -17.06 25.01
C ASN A 1008 13.93 -16.64 23.55
N PRO A 1009 14.67 -17.19 22.58
CA PRO A 1009 14.47 -16.91 21.15
C PRO A 1009 13.13 -17.35 20.55
N GLU A 1010 12.22 -17.97 21.33
CA GLU A 1010 10.82 -18.18 20.92
C GLU A 1010 9.95 -16.92 21.14
N MET A 1011 10.45 -15.90 21.85
CA MET A 1011 9.79 -14.60 21.95
C MET A 1011 10.03 -13.75 20.71
N GLU A 1012 9.10 -12.84 20.44
CA GLU A 1012 9.26 -11.80 19.43
C GLU A 1012 10.29 -10.77 19.90
N GLU A 1013 11.14 -10.29 18.98
CA GLU A 1013 12.10 -9.22 19.28
C GLU A 1013 11.31 -7.94 19.55
N PRO A 1014 11.54 -7.24 20.68
CA PRO A 1014 10.79 -6.03 20.99
C PRO A 1014 11.12 -4.92 20.00
N ASP A 1015 10.12 -4.10 19.68
CA ASP A 1015 10.35 -2.90 18.89
C ASP A 1015 11.38 -1.98 19.57
N LYS A 1016 12.37 -1.60 18.77
CA LYS A 1016 13.47 -0.72 19.14
C LYS A 1016 13.05 0.74 19.14
N SER A 1017 12.02 1.12 18.39
CA SER A 1017 11.68 2.53 18.10
C SER A 1017 11.45 3.31 19.39
N PHE A 1018 10.63 2.79 20.31
CA PHE A 1018 10.42 3.34 21.65
C PHE A 1018 11.70 3.59 22.46
N LEU A 1019 12.74 2.76 22.28
CA LEU A 1019 14.03 2.92 22.95
C LEU A 1019 14.82 4.09 22.34
N VAL A 1020 14.71 4.30 21.03
CA VAL A 1020 15.43 5.37 20.32
C VAL A 1020 14.77 6.74 20.56
N VAL A 1021 13.46 6.89 20.31
CA VAL A 1021 12.78 8.19 20.53
C VAL A 1021 12.79 8.66 21.99
N ALA A 1022 12.84 7.73 22.95
CA ALA A 1022 13.01 8.08 24.36
C ALA A 1022 14.44 8.56 24.70
N LEU A 1023 15.46 8.10 23.96
CA LEU A 1023 16.83 8.63 24.06
C LEU A 1023 16.93 10.01 23.40
N ASP A 1024 16.32 10.20 22.23
CA ASP A 1024 16.28 11.48 21.51
C ASP A 1024 15.57 12.57 22.30
N LEU A 1025 14.42 12.28 22.92
CA LEU A 1025 13.74 13.25 23.80
C LEU A 1025 14.55 13.57 25.06
N LEU A 1026 15.34 12.63 25.58
CA LEU A 1026 16.28 12.92 26.67
C LEU A 1026 17.47 13.78 26.20
N SER A 1027 17.90 13.64 24.94
CA SER A 1027 18.88 14.51 24.28
C SER A 1027 18.29 15.92 24.14
N GLY A 1028 17.09 16.07 23.60
CA GLY A 1028 16.38 17.36 23.48
C GLY A 1028 16.12 18.04 24.83
N LEU A 1029 15.71 17.29 25.86
CA LEU A 1029 15.64 17.77 27.25
C LEU A 1029 17.00 18.27 27.76
N THR A 1030 18.09 17.58 27.42
CA THR A 1030 19.44 17.96 27.84
C THR A 1030 19.92 19.22 27.14
N GLN A 1031 19.65 19.37 25.84
CA GLN A 1031 19.94 20.58 25.08
C GLN A 1031 19.12 21.79 25.58
N GLY A 1032 17.80 21.63 25.75
CA GLY A 1032 16.89 22.72 26.14
C GLY A 1032 17.03 23.17 27.60
N LEU A 1033 17.35 22.27 28.54
CA LEU A 1033 17.35 22.56 29.99
C LEU A 1033 18.74 22.48 30.65
N GLY A 1034 19.72 21.78 30.06
CA GLY A 1034 21.06 21.59 30.60
C GLY A 1034 21.07 21.18 32.08
N MET A 1035 21.80 21.92 32.91
CA MET A 1035 21.86 21.70 34.37
C MET A 1035 20.50 21.80 35.09
N GLY A 1036 19.45 22.34 34.46
CA GLY A 1036 18.08 22.29 34.98
C GLY A 1036 17.55 20.85 35.19
N LEU A 1037 18.10 19.86 34.47
CA LEU A 1037 17.79 18.45 34.66
C LEU A 1037 18.44 17.81 35.89
N GLN A 1038 19.42 18.47 36.54
CA GLN A 1038 20.17 17.86 37.66
C GLN A 1038 19.28 17.25 38.77
N PRO A 1039 18.17 17.88 39.21
CA PRO A 1039 17.28 17.28 40.20
C PRO A 1039 16.60 16.00 39.70
N LEU A 1040 16.22 15.95 38.42
CA LEU A 1040 15.54 14.80 37.79
C LEU A 1040 16.52 13.64 37.57
N ILE A 1041 17.72 13.91 37.05
CA ILE A 1041 18.78 12.91 36.88
C ILE A 1041 19.16 12.29 38.23
N ASN A 1042 19.30 13.10 39.28
CA ASN A 1042 19.63 12.62 40.63
C ASN A 1042 18.49 11.83 41.30
N ALA A 1043 17.23 12.10 40.94
CA ALA A 1043 16.05 11.40 41.45
C ALA A 1043 15.69 10.13 40.63
N SER A 1044 16.27 9.97 39.44
CA SER A 1044 15.93 8.88 38.52
C SER A 1044 16.23 7.48 39.08
N ASN A 1045 15.25 6.58 38.97
CA ASN A 1045 15.36 5.19 39.38
C ASN A 1045 14.58 4.28 38.40
N PRO A 1046 15.25 3.50 37.53
CA PRO A 1046 16.70 3.34 37.43
C PRO A 1046 17.42 4.63 37.01
N ASN A 1047 18.70 4.73 37.35
CA ASN A 1047 19.47 5.94 37.08
C ASN A 1047 19.77 6.10 35.58
N LEU A 1048 19.55 7.28 35.02
CA LEU A 1048 19.77 7.57 33.59
C LEU A 1048 21.16 7.16 33.09
N LEU A 1049 22.24 7.47 33.83
CA LEU A 1049 23.61 7.18 33.39
C LEU A 1049 23.91 5.66 33.36
N GLN A 1050 23.20 4.87 34.17
CA GLN A 1050 23.26 3.41 34.11
C GLN A 1050 22.52 2.88 32.87
N LEU A 1051 21.31 3.39 32.58
CA LEU A 1051 20.56 3.03 31.38
C LEU A 1051 21.34 3.39 30.10
N LEU A 1052 21.92 4.60 30.05
CA LEU A 1052 22.77 5.07 28.97
C LEU A 1052 23.96 4.14 28.72
N THR A 1053 24.66 3.72 29.78
CA THR A 1053 25.79 2.78 29.68
C THR A 1053 25.39 1.41 29.07
N VAL A 1054 24.13 1.00 29.22
CA VAL A 1054 23.59 -0.21 28.56
C VAL A 1054 23.21 0.07 27.10
N CYS A 1055 22.62 1.24 26.80
CA CYS A 1055 22.22 1.62 25.45
C CYS A 1055 23.43 1.75 24.49
N LEU A 1056 24.55 2.31 24.96
CA LEU A 1056 25.81 2.38 24.21
C LEU A 1056 26.34 1.00 23.78
N LYS A 1057 25.92 -0.08 24.44
CA LYS A 1057 26.32 -1.48 24.16
C LYS A 1057 25.33 -2.24 23.29
N HIS A 1058 24.15 -1.67 23.04
CA HIS A 1058 23.06 -2.35 22.35
C HIS A 1058 23.52 -2.85 20.96
N PRO A 1059 23.12 -4.05 20.50
CA PRO A 1059 23.66 -4.59 19.25
C PRO A 1059 23.10 -3.92 17.98
N GLN A 1060 21.97 -3.22 18.08
CA GLN A 1060 21.38 -2.48 16.96
C GLN A 1060 21.94 -1.05 16.90
N ALA A 1061 22.31 -0.58 15.71
CA ALA A 1061 22.97 0.72 15.52
C ALA A 1061 22.11 1.96 15.88
N PRO A 1062 20.80 2.06 15.57
CA PRO A 1062 20.02 3.26 15.89
C PRO A 1062 19.97 3.59 17.39
N VAL A 1063 19.89 2.55 18.24
CA VAL A 1063 19.93 2.70 19.70
C VAL A 1063 21.27 3.28 20.17
N ARG A 1064 22.38 2.89 19.53
CA ARG A 1064 23.71 3.46 19.82
C ARG A 1064 23.82 4.90 19.35
N GLN A 1065 23.32 5.21 18.15
CA GLN A 1065 23.36 6.53 17.54
C GLN A 1065 22.75 7.61 18.46
N SER A 1066 21.56 7.35 18.99
CA SER A 1066 20.88 8.26 19.94
C SER A 1066 21.52 8.24 21.33
N ALA A 1067 22.07 7.11 21.77
CA ALA A 1067 22.86 7.07 23.00
C ALA A 1067 24.14 7.93 22.89
N TYR A 1068 24.83 7.93 21.75
CA TYR A 1068 26.00 8.78 21.52
C TYR A 1068 25.63 10.27 21.36
N ALA A 1069 24.49 10.58 20.72
CA ALA A 1069 23.93 11.94 20.70
C ALA A 1069 23.73 12.48 22.13
N LEU A 1070 23.01 11.72 22.96
CA LEU A 1070 22.79 12.06 24.37
C LEU A 1070 24.10 12.22 25.16
N VAL A 1071 25.15 11.42 24.90
CA VAL A 1071 26.48 11.63 25.51
C VAL A 1071 27.07 12.99 25.14
N GLY A 1072 27.00 13.39 23.87
CA GLY A 1072 27.50 14.69 23.40
C GLY A 1072 26.72 15.86 23.99
N ASP A 1073 25.39 15.79 23.99
CA ASP A 1073 24.54 16.83 24.59
C ASP A 1073 24.72 16.91 26.11
N MET A 1074 24.90 15.78 26.80
CA MET A 1074 25.25 15.79 28.24
C MET A 1074 26.63 16.39 28.49
N ALA A 1075 27.59 16.24 27.58
CA ALA A 1075 28.86 16.95 27.65
C ALA A 1075 28.68 18.47 27.44
N MET A 1076 27.80 18.90 26.53
CA MET A 1076 27.48 20.31 26.33
C MET A 1076 26.76 20.93 27.55
N GLY A 1077 25.65 20.33 27.98
CA GLY A 1077 24.69 20.93 28.92
C GLY A 1077 24.88 20.57 30.40
N CYS A 1078 25.49 19.42 30.73
CA CYS A 1078 25.56 18.94 32.11
C CYS A 1078 26.81 18.09 32.46
N PHE A 1079 27.96 18.39 31.85
CA PHE A 1079 29.22 17.60 31.96
C PHE A 1079 29.64 17.19 33.38
N VAL A 1080 29.32 18.00 34.40
CA VAL A 1080 29.61 17.70 35.81
C VAL A 1080 28.95 16.39 36.28
N LEU A 1081 27.79 16.04 35.72
CA LEU A 1081 27.07 14.79 35.98
C LEU A 1081 27.63 13.62 35.16
N LEU A 1082 28.14 13.92 33.95
CA LEU A 1082 28.67 12.93 33.02
C LEU A 1082 30.09 12.47 33.38
N ARG A 1083 30.98 13.40 33.80
CA ARG A 1083 32.42 13.16 34.07
C ARG A 1083 32.69 11.90 34.93
N PRO A 1084 31.97 11.63 36.05
CA PRO A 1084 32.23 10.43 36.85
C PRO A 1084 32.03 9.09 36.13
N HIS A 1085 31.28 9.08 35.01
CA HIS A 1085 30.96 7.89 34.22
C HIS A 1085 31.80 7.79 32.93
N MET A 1086 32.56 8.84 32.58
CA MET A 1086 33.35 8.90 31.35
C MET A 1086 34.34 7.73 31.13
N PRO A 1087 35.00 7.16 32.15
CA PRO A 1087 35.87 5.98 31.93
C PRO A 1087 35.14 4.76 31.36
N GLY A 1088 33.85 4.59 31.65
CA GLY A 1088 33.02 3.54 31.03
C GLY A 1088 32.53 3.94 29.65
N ILE A 1089 32.04 5.16 29.49
CA ILE A 1089 31.47 5.68 28.23
C ILE A 1089 32.54 5.77 27.13
N MET A 1090 33.74 6.25 27.47
CA MET A 1090 34.83 6.43 26.51
C MET A 1090 35.36 5.10 25.96
N ALA A 1091 35.27 4.00 26.73
CA ALA A 1091 35.61 2.67 26.23
C ALA A 1091 34.68 2.24 25.08
N GLU A 1092 33.38 2.58 25.17
CA GLU A 1092 32.40 2.29 24.12
C GLU A 1092 32.51 3.26 22.93
N LEU A 1093 32.85 4.54 23.16
CA LEU A 1093 33.13 5.52 22.09
C LEU A 1093 34.32 5.08 21.23
N VAL A 1094 35.45 4.73 21.87
CA VAL A 1094 36.66 4.22 21.18
C VAL A 1094 36.37 2.92 20.42
N LEU A 1095 35.46 2.08 20.91
CA LEU A 1095 35.06 0.83 20.25
C LEU A 1095 34.16 1.06 19.02
N GLN A 1096 33.27 2.06 19.05
CA GLN A 1096 32.38 2.40 17.94
C GLN A 1096 33.09 3.12 16.79
N LEU A 1097 34.18 3.83 17.08
CA LEU A 1097 35.06 4.42 16.08
C LEU A 1097 35.93 3.32 15.43
N ASP A 1098 35.30 2.49 14.59
CA ASP A 1098 35.98 1.46 13.79
C ASP A 1098 36.71 2.12 12.59
N PRO A 1099 38.03 1.90 12.38
CA PRO A 1099 38.78 2.41 11.22
C PRO A 1099 38.23 1.95 9.88
N GLU A 1100 37.53 0.82 9.86
CA GLU A 1100 36.74 0.32 8.73
C GLU A 1100 35.25 0.39 9.11
N PRO A 1101 34.62 1.58 9.03
CA PRO A 1101 33.23 1.76 9.46
C PRO A 1101 32.31 0.87 8.63
N ARG A 1102 31.52 0.03 9.31
CA ARG A 1102 30.52 -0.83 8.68
C ARG A 1102 29.32 0.01 8.28
N TYR A 1103 28.78 -0.24 7.10
CA TYR A 1103 27.63 0.46 6.53
C TYR A 1103 26.50 0.68 7.56
N ASP A 1104 26.00 -0.41 8.16
CA ASP A 1104 24.91 -0.42 9.15
C ASP A 1104 25.18 0.41 10.42
N PHE A 1105 26.42 0.87 10.65
CA PHE A 1105 26.85 1.59 11.86
C PHE A 1105 27.42 2.98 11.57
N ILE A 1106 27.42 3.45 10.31
CA ILE A 1106 27.98 4.75 9.91
C ILE A 1106 27.40 5.89 10.76
N SER A 1107 26.08 6.00 10.88
CA SER A 1107 25.40 7.07 11.63
C SER A 1107 25.68 7.00 13.14
N ALA A 1108 25.85 5.79 13.70
CA ALA A 1108 26.28 5.61 15.09
C ALA A 1108 27.75 6.02 15.31
N SER A 1109 28.64 5.74 14.35
CA SER A 1109 30.03 6.19 14.37
C SER A 1109 30.17 7.70 14.13
N ASN A 1110 29.25 8.32 13.38
CA ASN A 1110 29.16 9.77 13.22
C ASN A 1110 28.85 10.46 14.56
N ASN A 1111 27.78 10.05 15.25
CA ASN A 1111 27.42 10.60 16.55
C ASN A 1111 28.48 10.28 17.63
N ALA A 1112 29.18 9.14 17.53
CA ALA A 1112 30.33 8.83 18.39
C ALA A 1112 31.53 9.75 18.12
N ALA A 1113 31.81 10.10 16.86
CA ALA A 1113 32.88 11.04 16.52
C ALA A 1113 32.56 12.44 17.06
N TRP A 1114 31.37 12.95 16.79
CA TRP A 1114 30.91 14.26 17.26
C TRP A 1114 30.94 14.38 18.80
N SER A 1115 30.37 13.39 19.52
CA SER A 1115 30.34 13.40 20.99
C SER A 1115 31.72 13.31 21.65
N VAL A 1116 32.70 12.63 21.02
CA VAL A 1116 34.12 12.69 21.45
C VAL A 1116 34.67 14.11 21.36
N GLY A 1117 34.34 14.85 20.29
CA GLY A 1117 34.77 16.24 20.08
C GLY A 1117 34.24 17.17 21.17
N GLU A 1118 32.94 17.08 21.47
CA GLU A 1118 32.33 17.82 22.57
C GLU A 1118 32.93 17.47 23.93
N VAL A 1119 33.09 16.18 24.25
CA VAL A 1119 33.73 15.74 25.51
C VAL A 1119 35.15 16.30 25.64
N ALA A 1120 35.95 16.28 24.56
CA ALA A 1120 37.32 16.79 24.57
C ALA A 1120 37.37 18.26 25.02
N LEU A 1121 36.51 19.12 24.46
CA LEU A 1121 36.45 20.54 24.81
C LEU A 1121 36.15 20.79 26.30
N ARG A 1122 35.34 19.93 26.93
CA ARG A 1122 34.91 20.10 28.34
C ARG A 1122 35.96 19.67 29.37
N TYR A 1123 36.85 18.75 29.00
CA TYR A 1123 38.02 18.42 29.83
C TYR A 1123 39.07 19.54 29.82
N GLY A 1124 39.17 20.29 28.73
CA GLY A 1124 40.10 21.42 28.61
C GLY A 1124 41.56 21.00 28.37
N ARG A 1125 42.45 22.00 28.39
CA ARG A 1125 43.84 21.85 27.94
C ARG A 1125 44.72 21.10 28.96
N ASP A 1126 45.46 20.12 28.46
CA ASP A 1126 46.43 19.29 29.21
C ASP A 1126 45.85 18.55 30.44
N ASP A 1127 44.53 18.27 30.47
CA ASP A 1127 43.88 17.50 31.56
C ASP A 1127 44.38 16.04 31.63
N ALA A 1128 44.84 15.66 32.81
CA ALA A 1128 45.50 14.37 33.04
C ALA A 1128 44.57 13.14 32.95
N GLU A 1129 43.26 13.32 33.09
CA GLU A 1129 42.25 12.26 32.94
C GLU A 1129 41.96 12.01 31.46
N PHE A 1130 41.72 13.06 30.67
CA PHE A 1130 41.43 12.91 29.24
C PHE A 1130 42.62 12.40 28.44
N LYS A 1131 43.84 12.78 28.83
CA LYS A 1131 45.10 12.39 28.18
C LYS A 1131 45.24 10.88 27.91
N GLN A 1132 44.65 10.03 28.75
CA GLN A 1132 44.74 8.57 28.59
C GLN A 1132 43.99 8.03 27.35
N TRP A 1133 43.01 8.77 26.83
CA TRP A 1133 42.19 8.38 25.68
C TRP A 1133 42.62 9.05 24.37
N VAL A 1134 43.43 10.10 24.42
CA VAL A 1134 43.88 10.87 23.24
C VAL A 1134 44.53 9.97 22.19
N GLN A 1135 45.48 9.11 22.59
CA GLN A 1135 46.17 8.22 21.63
C GLN A 1135 45.19 7.20 21.00
N PRO A 1136 44.39 6.42 21.77
CA PRO A 1136 43.36 5.55 21.20
C PRO A 1136 42.37 6.26 20.27
N LEU A 1137 41.95 7.49 20.57
CA LEU A 1137 41.01 8.24 19.73
C LEU A 1137 41.64 8.66 18.40
N ILE A 1138 42.86 9.19 18.41
CA ILE A 1138 43.56 9.65 17.21
C ILE A 1138 43.92 8.47 16.29
N GLU A 1139 44.29 7.32 16.85
CA GLU A 1139 44.52 6.06 16.10
C GLU A 1139 43.25 5.50 15.41
N ARG A 1140 42.06 6.03 15.74
CA ARG A 1140 40.77 5.64 15.15
C ARG A 1140 40.19 6.72 14.22
N LEU A 1141 40.21 7.98 14.65
CA LEU A 1141 39.66 9.11 13.91
C LEU A 1141 40.46 9.45 12.64
N ILE A 1142 41.80 9.34 12.65
CA ILE A 1142 42.62 9.60 11.45
C ILE A 1142 42.29 8.60 10.33
N PRO A 1143 42.27 7.27 10.56
CA PRO A 1143 41.81 6.32 9.55
C PRO A 1143 40.41 6.61 9.00
N ILE A 1144 39.45 6.96 9.85
CA ILE A 1144 38.07 7.30 9.42
C ILE A 1144 38.07 8.51 8.48
N LEU A 1145 38.77 9.59 8.83
CA LEU A 1145 38.93 10.79 7.99
C LEU A 1145 39.65 10.50 6.65
N LEU A 1146 40.47 9.45 6.59
CA LEU A 1146 41.17 9.02 5.37
C LEU A 1146 40.42 7.91 4.61
N HIS A 1147 39.28 7.44 5.09
CA HIS A 1147 38.59 6.28 4.53
C HIS A 1147 37.76 6.66 3.29
N PRO A 1148 38.01 6.06 2.11
CA PRO A 1148 37.42 6.50 0.83
C PRO A 1148 35.95 6.13 0.65
N LYS A 1149 35.35 5.40 1.60
CA LYS A 1149 33.92 5.05 1.63
C LYS A 1149 33.19 5.52 2.90
N ALA A 1150 33.83 6.33 3.73
CA ALA A 1150 33.10 7.03 4.78
C ALA A 1150 32.39 8.23 4.13
N PRO A 1151 31.13 8.53 4.50
CA PRO A 1151 30.39 9.64 3.92
C PRO A 1151 30.97 10.97 4.40
N ARG A 1152 30.62 12.05 3.69
CA ARG A 1152 31.05 13.41 3.97
C ARG A 1152 30.86 13.81 5.44
N SER A 1153 29.65 13.63 5.99
CA SER A 1153 29.31 13.97 7.38
C SER A 1153 30.23 13.31 8.43
N LEU A 1154 30.64 12.06 8.19
CA LEU A 1154 31.56 11.33 9.07
C LEU A 1154 33.01 11.84 8.96
N HIS A 1155 33.48 12.20 7.75
CA HIS A 1155 34.78 12.87 7.59
C HIS A 1155 34.80 14.22 8.32
N GLU A 1156 33.73 14.99 8.16
CA GLU A 1156 33.56 16.30 8.76
C GLU A 1156 33.58 16.25 10.30
N ASN A 1157 32.78 15.38 10.92
CA ASN A 1157 32.80 15.17 12.37
C ASN A 1157 34.13 14.58 12.88
N ALA A 1158 34.76 13.67 12.13
CA ALA A 1158 36.08 13.17 12.49
C ALA A 1158 37.14 14.29 12.47
N ALA A 1159 37.11 15.17 11.47
CA ALA A 1159 38.00 16.32 11.37
C ALA A 1159 37.78 17.32 12.51
N VAL A 1160 36.53 17.70 12.81
CA VAL A 1160 36.20 18.59 13.94
C VAL A 1160 36.72 18.01 15.26
N SER A 1161 36.51 16.71 15.50
CA SER A 1161 36.98 16.04 16.71
C SER A 1161 38.50 15.93 16.80
N ILE A 1162 39.22 15.64 15.71
CA ILE A 1162 40.69 15.71 15.67
C ILE A 1162 41.18 17.13 16.01
N GLY A 1163 40.51 18.17 15.49
CA GLY A 1163 40.80 19.57 15.80
C GLY A 1163 40.62 19.86 17.30
N ARG A 1164 39.46 19.52 17.87
CA ARG A 1164 39.11 19.72 19.29
C ARG A 1164 40.03 18.95 20.25
N ILE A 1165 40.40 17.71 19.93
CA ILE A 1165 41.42 16.96 20.67
C ILE A 1165 42.80 17.62 20.53
N GLY A 1166 43.15 18.10 19.35
CA GLY A 1166 44.39 18.83 19.09
C GLY A 1166 44.52 20.15 19.84
N LEU A 1167 43.41 20.85 20.08
CA LEU A 1167 43.35 22.06 20.91
C LEU A 1167 43.69 21.77 22.39
N THR A 1168 43.26 20.62 22.90
CA THR A 1168 43.47 20.25 24.30
C THR A 1168 44.81 19.57 24.56
N HIS A 1169 45.28 18.73 23.64
CA HIS A 1169 46.48 17.90 23.81
C HIS A 1169 47.45 17.98 22.61
N PRO A 1170 47.91 19.18 22.21
CA PRO A 1170 48.65 19.38 20.97
C PRO A 1170 49.96 18.58 20.90
N ALA A 1171 50.61 18.34 22.04
CA ALA A 1171 51.86 17.57 22.09
C ALA A 1171 51.72 16.09 21.68
N VAL A 1172 50.51 15.53 21.73
CA VAL A 1172 50.22 14.14 21.33
C VAL A 1172 49.76 14.08 19.86
N VAL A 1173 48.95 15.04 19.42
CA VAL A 1173 48.35 15.03 18.07
C VAL A 1173 49.26 15.63 17.00
N ALA A 1174 50.05 16.66 17.32
CA ALA A 1174 50.87 17.38 16.34
C ALA A 1174 51.91 16.51 15.58
N PRO A 1175 52.50 15.43 16.15
CA PRO A 1175 53.32 14.49 15.39
C PRO A 1175 52.61 13.86 14.18
N HIS A 1176 51.30 13.62 14.27
CA HIS A 1176 50.48 13.01 13.22
C HIS A 1176 49.99 14.00 12.15
N LEU A 1177 50.21 15.31 12.34
CA LEU A 1177 49.77 16.36 11.40
C LEU A 1177 50.10 16.07 9.92
N PRO A 1178 51.27 15.52 9.53
CA PRO A 1178 51.57 15.21 8.12
C PRO A 1178 50.68 14.15 7.48
N GLU A 1179 50.00 13.32 8.28
CA GLU A 1179 49.17 12.20 7.82
C GLU A 1179 47.78 12.66 7.39
N PHE A 1180 47.16 13.56 8.18
CA PHE A 1180 45.76 13.94 8.02
C PHE A 1180 45.53 15.38 7.53
N ALA A 1181 46.54 16.26 7.58
CA ALA A 1181 46.34 17.70 7.36
C ALA A 1181 45.68 18.07 6.02
N GLN A 1182 45.92 17.32 4.95
CA GLN A 1182 45.25 17.55 3.67
C GLN A 1182 43.76 17.18 3.75
N ALA A 1183 43.43 15.95 4.13
CA ALA A 1183 42.05 15.46 4.23
C ALA A 1183 41.21 16.29 5.22
N TRP A 1184 41.81 16.72 6.33
CA TRP A 1184 41.19 17.61 7.32
C TRP A 1184 40.82 18.97 6.73
N CYS A 1185 41.73 19.58 5.97
CA CYS A 1185 41.43 20.82 5.27
C CYS A 1185 40.33 20.59 4.22
N GLN A 1186 40.36 19.44 3.52
CA GLN A 1186 39.35 19.04 2.52
C GLN A 1186 37.95 18.91 3.13
N ALA A 1187 37.81 18.21 4.25
CA ALA A 1187 36.53 18.07 4.94
C ALA A 1187 35.94 19.42 5.38
N LEU A 1188 36.76 20.36 5.88
CA LEU A 1188 36.25 21.57 6.55
C LEU A 1188 36.32 22.89 5.74
N TYR A 1189 36.75 22.90 4.47
CA TYR A 1189 36.89 24.17 3.71
C TYR A 1189 35.58 24.71 3.11
N GLU A 1190 34.54 23.90 2.96
CA GLU A 1190 33.24 24.30 2.38
C GLU A 1190 32.17 24.62 3.42
N ILE A 1191 32.37 24.16 4.65
CA ILE A 1191 31.41 24.26 5.75
C ILE A 1191 31.17 25.73 6.12
N ARG A 1192 29.94 26.07 6.49
CA ARG A 1192 29.56 27.40 6.99
C ARG A 1192 30.38 27.76 8.25
N ASP A 1193 30.60 29.06 8.46
CA ASP A 1193 31.36 29.55 9.62
C ASP A 1193 30.52 29.45 10.90
N ASN A 1194 30.88 28.53 11.80
CA ASN A 1194 30.19 28.30 13.07
C ASN A 1194 31.16 27.96 14.23
N GLU A 1195 30.62 27.73 15.44
CA GLU A 1195 31.44 27.41 16.63
C GLU A 1195 32.21 26.09 16.50
N GLU A 1196 31.63 25.08 15.85
CA GLU A 1196 32.28 23.78 15.66
C GLU A 1196 33.53 23.94 14.78
N LYS A 1197 33.37 24.57 13.61
CA LYS A 1197 34.46 24.91 12.69
C LYS A 1197 35.49 25.84 13.36
N ASP A 1198 35.07 26.86 14.10
CA ASP A 1198 35.99 27.79 14.78
C ASP A 1198 36.84 27.07 15.83
N SER A 1199 36.23 26.24 16.68
CA SER A 1199 36.94 25.43 17.67
C SER A 1199 37.91 24.42 17.04
N ALA A 1200 37.52 23.78 15.93
CA ALA A 1200 38.35 22.85 15.18
C ALA A 1200 39.57 23.55 14.55
N PHE A 1201 39.37 24.72 13.93
CA PHE A 1201 40.45 25.49 13.31
C PHE A 1201 41.41 26.10 14.34
N ARG A 1202 40.96 26.53 15.53
CA ARG A 1202 41.86 26.91 16.63
C ARG A 1202 42.76 25.74 17.04
N GLY A 1203 42.17 24.55 17.13
CA GLY A 1203 42.90 23.31 17.39
C GLY A 1203 43.96 23.03 16.32
N PHE A 1204 43.55 23.03 15.06
CA PHE A 1204 44.45 22.80 13.93
C PHE A 1204 45.59 23.83 13.86
N CYS A 1205 45.30 25.12 14.06
CA CYS A 1205 46.31 26.17 14.19
C CYS A 1205 47.28 25.90 15.35
N THR A 1206 46.79 25.41 16.50
CA THR A 1206 47.65 25.01 17.63
C THR A 1206 48.57 23.84 17.27
N LEU A 1207 48.08 22.86 16.49
CA LEU A 1207 48.90 21.75 15.98
C LEU A 1207 49.96 22.23 14.99
N VAL A 1208 49.61 23.13 14.08
CA VAL A 1208 50.54 23.74 13.13
C VAL A 1208 51.61 24.57 13.86
N GLN A 1209 51.27 25.28 14.94
CA GLN A 1209 52.26 25.97 15.79
C GLN A 1209 53.19 24.98 16.53
N ALA A 1210 52.68 23.83 16.95
CA ALA A 1210 53.46 22.80 17.65
C ALA A 1210 54.37 21.96 16.72
N ASN A 1211 53.96 21.77 15.45
CA ASN A 1211 54.75 21.07 14.43
C ASN A 1211 54.70 21.80 13.06
N PRO A 1212 55.35 22.97 12.91
CA PRO A 1212 55.32 23.75 11.66
C PRO A 1212 55.81 22.99 10.42
N PRO A 1213 56.86 22.12 10.47
CA PRO A 1213 57.25 21.30 9.33
C PRO A 1213 56.15 20.34 8.85
N GLY A 1214 55.21 19.97 9.73
CA GLY A 1214 54.16 19.01 9.41
C GLY A 1214 53.14 19.50 8.40
N ILE A 1215 52.92 20.82 8.26
CA ILE A 1215 51.97 21.37 7.29
C ILE A 1215 52.57 21.55 5.88
N ALA A 1216 53.88 21.38 5.70
CA ALA A 1216 54.59 21.82 4.49
C ALA A 1216 54.07 21.22 3.17
N LYS A 1217 53.54 19.99 3.20
CA LYS A 1217 52.91 19.33 2.03
C LYS A 1217 51.48 19.81 1.77
N SER A 1218 50.78 20.26 2.80
CA SER A 1218 49.35 20.63 2.78
C SER A 1218 49.14 22.14 2.88
N LEU A 1219 50.20 22.94 2.72
CA LEU A 1219 50.16 24.40 2.92
C LEU A 1219 49.17 25.10 1.98
N LEU A 1220 49.02 24.63 0.74
CA LEU A 1220 48.00 25.10 -0.21
C LEU A 1220 46.58 24.89 0.36
N TRP A 1221 46.29 23.68 0.85
CA TRP A 1221 44.99 23.34 1.42
C TRP A 1221 44.68 24.18 2.66
N PHE A 1222 45.65 24.31 3.58
CA PHE A 1222 45.52 25.16 4.76
C PHE A 1222 45.25 26.63 4.38
N CYS A 1223 45.96 27.17 3.39
CA CYS A 1223 45.72 28.53 2.90
C CYS A 1223 44.35 28.68 2.22
N ASN A 1224 43.91 27.71 1.42
CA ASN A 1224 42.57 27.68 0.81
C ASN A 1224 41.47 27.73 1.89
N SER A 1225 41.60 26.88 2.92
CA SER A 1225 40.66 26.88 4.04
C SER A 1225 40.61 28.22 4.77
N ILE A 1226 41.75 28.88 5.02
CA ILE A 1226 41.79 30.21 5.65
C ILE A 1226 41.08 31.29 4.82
N VAL A 1227 41.31 31.34 3.50
CA VAL A 1227 40.71 32.39 2.64
C VAL A 1227 39.23 32.17 2.29
N ARG A 1228 38.65 31.03 2.71
CA ARG A 1228 37.23 30.71 2.58
C ARG A 1228 36.38 31.08 3.79
N TRP A 1229 37.01 31.37 4.94
CA TRP A 1229 36.32 31.99 6.07
C TRP A 1229 35.74 33.36 5.67
N ASN A 1230 34.47 33.60 5.93
CA ASN A 1230 33.85 34.91 5.85
C ASN A 1230 34.11 35.69 7.15
N GLN A 1231 33.70 35.15 8.29
CA GLN A 1231 33.73 35.81 9.60
C GLN A 1231 34.36 34.92 10.69
N PRO A 1232 35.70 34.71 10.68
CA PRO A 1232 36.39 34.00 11.74
C PRO A 1232 36.37 34.79 13.05
N SER A 1233 36.41 34.11 14.20
CA SER A 1233 36.49 34.78 15.49
C SER A 1233 37.77 35.64 15.61
N PRO A 1234 37.79 36.68 16.47
CA PRO A 1234 38.97 37.55 16.61
C PRO A 1234 40.25 36.78 16.97
N GLU A 1235 40.13 35.80 17.87
CA GLU A 1235 41.23 34.93 18.29
C GLU A 1235 41.72 34.04 17.14
N LEU A 1236 40.80 33.38 16.41
CA LEU A 1236 41.18 32.54 15.28
C LEU A 1236 41.83 33.36 14.15
N ASN A 1237 41.34 34.57 13.88
CA ASN A 1237 41.92 35.45 12.87
C ASN A 1237 43.32 35.94 13.26
N GLU A 1238 43.59 36.18 14.55
CA GLU A 1238 44.93 36.47 15.08
C GLU A 1238 45.87 35.24 14.94
N MET A 1239 45.37 34.02 15.18
CA MET A 1239 46.13 32.78 14.95
C MET A 1239 46.50 32.60 13.47
N PHE A 1240 45.55 32.83 12.55
CA PHE A 1240 45.80 32.79 11.10
C PHE A 1240 46.87 33.81 10.70
N GLN A 1241 46.73 35.07 11.13
CA GLN A 1241 47.70 36.12 10.83
C GLN A 1241 49.09 35.76 11.36
N THR A 1242 49.19 35.29 12.61
CA THR A 1242 50.45 34.92 13.26
C THR A 1242 51.15 33.77 12.52
N LEU A 1243 50.41 32.73 12.15
CA LEU A 1243 50.96 31.59 11.42
C LEU A 1243 51.43 31.97 10.01
N LEU A 1244 50.59 32.66 9.23
CA LEU A 1244 50.92 33.06 7.86
C LEU A 1244 52.13 34.01 7.82
N GLN A 1245 52.19 34.99 8.73
CA GLN A 1245 53.37 35.86 8.86
C GLN A 1245 54.60 35.09 9.33
N GLY A 1246 54.44 34.13 10.24
CA GLY A 1246 55.52 33.24 10.70
C GLY A 1246 56.14 32.43 9.56
N PHE A 1247 55.32 31.81 8.70
CA PHE A 1247 55.81 31.08 7.52
C PHE A 1247 56.57 31.99 6.54
N LYS A 1248 56.00 33.16 6.23
CA LYS A 1248 56.63 34.17 5.36
C LYS A 1248 57.96 34.72 5.92
N GLN A 1249 58.07 34.87 7.24
CA GLN A 1249 59.29 35.36 7.89
C GLN A 1249 60.38 34.28 8.05
N HIS A 1250 59.98 33.00 8.17
CA HIS A 1250 60.92 31.88 8.37
C HIS A 1250 61.76 31.60 7.12
N ASP A 1251 61.12 31.50 5.95
CA ASP A 1251 61.81 31.42 4.66
C ASP A 1251 61.02 32.21 3.59
N PRO A 1252 61.34 33.52 3.40
CA PRO A 1252 60.65 34.36 2.44
C PRO A 1252 60.76 33.86 0.99
N ALA A 1253 61.86 33.18 0.64
CA ALA A 1253 62.10 32.72 -0.73
C ALA A 1253 61.31 31.44 -1.04
N ALA A 1254 61.28 30.48 -0.09
CA ALA A 1254 60.43 29.30 -0.21
C ALA A 1254 58.94 29.65 -0.14
N TRP A 1255 58.53 30.58 0.74
CA TRP A 1255 57.17 31.10 0.81
C TRP A 1255 56.73 31.69 -0.54
N GLN A 1256 57.53 32.60 -1.10
CA GLN A 1256 57.20 33.22 -2.38
C GLN A 1256 57.14 32.19 -3.53
N ALA A 1257 58.05 31.21 -3.54
CA ALA A 1257 58.02 30.12 -4.52
C ALA A 1257 56.75 29.27 -4.38
N GLN A 1258 56.36 28.85 -3.17
CA GLN A 1258 55.15 28.04 -2.96
C GLN A 1258 53.87 28.81 -3.27
N VAL A 1259 53.70 30.04 -2.76
CA VAL A 1259 52.49 30.85 -2.98
C VAL A 1259 52.30 31.18 -4.46
N SER A 1260 53.39 31.37 -5.23
CA SER A 1260 53.29 31.60 -6.68
C SER A 1260 52.67 30.45 -7.48
N LEU A 1261 52.63 29.23 -6.90
CA LEU A 1261 51.99 28.05 -7.48
C LEU A 1261 50.51 27.90 -7.08
N PHE A 1262 49.99 28.74 -6.19
CA PHE A 1262 48.60 28.66 -5.75
C PHE A 1262 47.66 29.26 -6.81
N PRO A 1263 46.39 28.84 -6.89
CA PRO A 1263 45.37 29.52 -7.68
C PRO A 1263 45.31 31.03 -7.38
N GLN A 1264 45.20 31.86 -8.43
CA GLN A 1264 45.22 33.33 -8.32
C GLN A 1264 44.22 33.90 -7.28
N PRO A 1265 42.96 33.42 -7.17
CA PRO A 1265 42.02 33.93 -6.16
C PRO A 1265 42.49 33.73 -4.71
N ILE A 1266 43.28 32.67 -4.45
CA ILE A 1266 43.83 32.40 -3.12
C ILE A 1266 44.98 33.38 -2.83
N GLN A 1267 45.87 33.62 -3.80
CA GLN A 1267 46.96 34.59 -3.67
C GLN A 1267 46.41 36.00 -3.37
N GLU A 1268 45.40 36.45 -4.11
CA GLU A 1268 44.78 37.77 -3.95
C GLU A 1268 44.10 37.93 -2.58
N ARG A 1269 43.37 36.91 -2.10
CA ARG A 1269 42.73 36.94 -0.78
C ARG A 1269 43.73 36.92 0.37
N LEU A 1270 44.80 36.11 0.27
CA LEU A 1270 45.90 36.08 1.25
C LEU A 1270 46.57 37.46 1.37
N ALA A 1271 46.94 38.06 0.23
CA ALA A 1271 47.57 39.38 0.19
C ALA A 1271 46.63 40.47 0.74
N THR A 1272 45.34 40.44 0.37
CA THR A 1272 44.35 41.45 0.77
C THR A 1272 44.00 41.38 2.26
N ARG A 1273 43.84 40.16 2.83
CA ARG A 1273 43.37 39.98 4.21
C ARG A 1273 44.49 39.91 5.24
N TYR A 1274 45.64 39.32 4.89
CA TYR A 1274 46.72 39.03 5.84
C TYR A 1274 48.08 39.66 5.47
N GLY A 1275 48.22 40.23 4.27
CA GLY A 1275 49.47 40.89 3.81
C GLY A 1275 50.64 39.94 3.50
N VAL A 1276 50.35 38.66 3.30
CA VAL A 1276 51.34 37.58 3.12
C VAL A 1276 51.56 37.19 1.67
#